data_AF-A0A8H4VDB0-F1
#
_entry.id   AF-A0A8H4VDB0-F1
#
_cell.length_a   1.000
_cell.length_b   1.000
_cell.length_c   1.000
_cell.angle_alpha   90.00
_cell.angle_beta   90.00
_cell.angle_gamma   90.00
#
_symmetry.space_group_name_H-M   'P 1'
#
loop_
_entity.id
_entity.type
_entity.pdbx_description
1 polymer ?
#
loop_
_entity_poly.entity_id
_entity_poly.type
_entity_poly.pdbx_seq_one_letter_code
_entity_poly.pdbx_strand_id
1 'polypeptide(L)'
;MSFMSFLTRILPGHTKTRSKWPDTASWARQPPSARDESPEAILYAFASAPVDHALGHLMTDVDGLTEAEAAMRRGIKGLNVLPTQKPPSWFRTLIGAIPNPFNILLVFLAIINAVVPDRNWASVVVLLIMVVISIVVRFWQEYRSSLAVFRLQSSITNLLKVRRPLYSAGSEKTSRERDEVTVTETNIVPGDVVWLTPGCVVPADCLILEASFLRISQSSWTGENEPVAKIANPSIDKEASLFDLPNIVFMGTSVVSGNGVALVLRTGGDVLVANMANELTKKRVPNAFQTGIRHVSYMLIGFMCVMVPIVLGISGKTTGDWNAAALFSVSVAVGLVPEMLPAIVNANLARGACLLSGLKAIVKRLDSIQNLGAMTVLCSDKTGTLTKDEITLCRYIDLSGNDNEAVLKLASVDAKVQGSNGNNIDQAILQHRLDDDTTINIAQYEKLAAIPFTFERRRSSCIVRGSTGQKLLISKGAFDEVLSLCSTVREGGVTVALDTDRKRQLAERAEALNRQGYRVLLVAKKQLSVVDVEDENGLNGLESRMTLEGILTFIDPPKEDAAMSIASLKTLGVQVKILTGDTLPVAINVCQALGLSGPDDETVDDVQATTGPQLAALEGTDEFDDRVRCCSVFAKLTPQQKALVVGSLRKAGHCVGMLGDGINDCMALRRADVGISVDSGASVAKECADLILTEKGLGIMVTSVKTGRITHGNTIKYIKMVASSNFGNVFSVLAASAWLPFQPMLGLQLLAQNLLYDISQIAIPWDRVDDDYVLTPKQWSTWDLLRFVVVLGPTSSVIDVLTYVIGWFYYGVRTSDSPGVGMFQAHWFLQGLLTQTLIVHLLRTAKIPFVQSRSTKPLAFSTAAIMAIGFAIPWIPPFRSALVLTFLNLSLVPFTNFSLGLVSEDGSQAALVPRSRILQPSPRIPLPGRAGFPLGPTSRRERLVDTQRRHDPLIIIIIIIMFAADRERPLRLDWGGLLPEFDIAYETWGRLKPDRSNAILLHTGLSASSHAASTPENGQAGWWERFIGPGAPLDTNRFFVICTNVLGGCYGSTGPSSLDPANGERYATRFPILTIEDMVRAQFRLLDHLDIPVLYASVGASMGGMQSLAAGLLNPHRVSRIATISGCARSHPYSIALRHAQRQVLMMDPNWNRGFYYGRVPPHAGMKLAREIATVTYRSGPEWEMRFGRRRAEPGRVPALCPDFLVETYLDHAGEKWCLEYDANSFLYVSKAMDLFDLGLENQTQAKTRRTDTQPPPKPPAA
;
A
#
# COMPACT_ATOMS: atom_id res chain seq x y z
N MET A 1 -24.24 34.94 40.06
CA MET A 1 -24.61 35.89 38.97
C MET A 1 -23.46 36.74 38.42
N SER A 2 -22.29 36.86 39.07
CA SER A 2 -21.14 37.63 38.50
C SER A 2 -20.16 36.80 37.64
N PHE A 3 -20.26 35.47 37.64
CA PHE A 3 -19.33 34.57 36.92
C PHE A 3 -19.71 34.32 35.44
N MET A 4 -20.99 34.48 35.07
CA MET A 4 -21.44 34.36 33.66
C MET A 4 -21.14 35.60 32.81
N SER A 5 -20.92 36.77 33.43
CA SER A 5 -20.59 38.03 32.72
C SER A 5 -19.10 38.11 32.30
N PHE A 6 -18.23 37.36 32.99
CA PHE A 6 -16.80 37.34 32.67
C PHE A 6 -16.47 36.38 31.52
N LEU A 7 -17.21 35.28 31.39
CA LEU A 7 -17.02 34.27 30.32
C LEU A 7 -17.47 34.75 28.93
N THR A 8 -18.39 35.72 28.85
CA THR A 8 -18.81 36.32 27.57
C THR A 8 -17.80 37.33 27.00
N ARG A 9 -16.83 37.82 27.78
CA ARG A 9 -15.80 38.76 27.32
C ARG A 9 -14.52 38.11 26.78
N ILE A 10 -14.31 36.81 26.98
CA ILE A 10 -13.08 36.09 26.56
C ILE A 10 -13.34 35.11 25.40
N LEU A 11 -14.61 34.90 25.02
CA LEU A 11 -14.94 34.27 23.75
C LEU A 11 -14.68 35.28 22.62
N PRO A 12 -13.88 34.96 21.58
CA PRO A 12 -14.04 35.67 20.32
C PRO A 12 -15.46 35.34 19.84
N GLY A 13 -16.39 36.25 20.09
CA GLY A 13 -17.66 36.24 19.41
C GLY A 13 -17.33 36.22 17.93
N HIS A 14 -17.65 35.12 17.25
CA HIS A 14 -17.89 35.15 15.82
C HIS A 14 -19.15 35.99 15.59
N THR A 15 -19.04 37.30 15.80
CA THR A 15 -19.77 38.23 14.96
C THR A 15 -19.33 37.88 13.55
N LYS A 16 -20.28 37.49 12.71
CA LYS A 16 -20.11 37.52 11.26
C LYS A 16 -19.77 38.97 10.92
N THR A 17 -18.49 39.34 10.99
CA THR A 17 -17.99 40.50 10.30
C THR A 17 -18.20 40.19 8.82
N ARG A 18 -19.36 40.61 8.29
CA ARG A 18 -19.52 40.84 6.86
C ARG A 18 -18.32 41.72 6.50
N SER A 19 -17.29 41.16 5.87
CA SER A 19 -16.29 41.99 5.22
C SER A 19 -17.09 42.83 4.25
N LYS A 20 -17.18 44.15 4.49
CA LYS A 20 -17.76 45.05 3.51
C LYS A 20 -16.81 44.98 2.31
N TRP A 21 -17.25 44.25 1.29
CA TRP A 21 -16.57 44.10 0.00
C TRP A 21 -16.41 45.50 -0.62
N PRO A 22 -15.39 45.73 -1.47
CA PRO A 22 -15.29 46.95 -2.25
C PRO A 22 -16.61 47.22 -2.98
N ASP A 23 -17.07 48.48 -3.04
CA ASP A 23 -18.37 48.81 -3.65
C ASP A 23 -18.47 48.44 -5.14
N THR A 24 -17.32 48.17 -5.77
CA THR A 24 -17.16 47.76 -7.16
C THR A 24 -17.24 46.23 -7.39
N ALA A 25 -17.35 45.39 -6.36
CA ALA A 25 -17.35 43.93 -6.50
C ALA A 25 -18.78 43.35 -6.65
N SER A 26 -19.44 43.58 -7.79
CA SER A 26 -20.79 43.04 -8.07
C SER A 26 -20.86 41.52 -7.98
N TRP A 27 -19.79 40.83 -8.37
CA TRP A 27 -19.63 39.38 -8.29
C TRP A 27 -19.71 38.80 -6.86
N ALA A 28 -19.49 39.62 -5.83
CA ALA A 28 -19.60 39.23 -4.43
C ALA A 28 -21.00 39.51 -3.85
N ARG A 29 -21.87 40.21 -4.60
CA ARG A 29 -23.24 40.56 -4.21
C ARG A 29 -24.25 39.58 -4.84
N GLN A 30 -25.42 39.50 -4.23
CA GLN A 30 -26.52 38.69 -4.76
C GLN A 30 -27.06 39.31 -6.05
N PRO A 31 -27.54 38.50 -7.01
CA PRO A 31 -28.21 39.03 -8.18
C PRO A 31 -29.47 39.78 -7.73
N PRO A 32 -29.75 40.98 -8.26
CA PRO A 32 -30.88 41.82 -7.82
C PRO A 32 -32.25 41.17 -8.09
N SER A 33 -32.31 40.15 -8.95
CA SER A 33 -33.50 39.35 -9.25
C SER A 33 -33.77 38.20 -8.26
N ALA A 34 -32.87 37.92 -7.30
CA ALA A 34 -33.10 36.90 -6.28
C ALA A 34 -34.16 37.36 -5.27
N ARG A 35 -35.09 36.46 -4.90
CA ARG A 35 -36.17 36.76 -3.96
C ARG A 35 -35.68 36.91 -2.51
N ASP A 36 -34.68 36.14 -2.11
CA ASP A 36 -34.10 36.13 -0.76
C ASP A 36 -32.61 35.70 -0.77
N GLU A 37 -32.00 35.58 0.41
CA GLU A 37 -30.60 35.17 0.56
C GLU A 37 -30.38 33.64 0.43
N SER A 38 -31.43 32.86 0.13
CA SER A 38 -31.32 31.40 0.00
C SER A 38 -30.54 31.00 -1.25
N PRO A 39 -29.73 29.92 -1.21
CA PRO A 39 -29.06 29.45 -2.41
C PRO A 39 -29.96 29.07 -3.56
N GLU A 40 -31.12 28.54 -3.25
CA GLU A 40 -32.14 28.14 -4.20
C GLU A 40 -32.60 29.38 -4.98
N ALA A 41 -32.97 30.47 -4.30
CA ALA A 41 -33.44 31.69 -4.96
C ALA A 41 -32.36 32.35 -5.83
N ILE A 42 -31.10 32.31 -5.40
CA ILE A 42 -29.97 32.86 -6.17
C ILE A 42 -29.74 32.04 -7.45
N LEU A 43 -29.78 30.71 -7.36
CA LEU A 43 -29.60 29.84 -8.54
C LEU A 43 -30.76 29.98 -9.53
N TYR A 44 -32.01 30.07 -9.06
CA TYR A 44 -33.16 30.37 -9.93
C TYR A 44 -33.05 31.73 -10.63
N ALA A 45 -32.53 32.74 -9.93
CA ALA A 45 -32.34 34.07 -10.49
C ALA A 45 -31.33 34.06 -11.64
N PHE A 46 -30.22 33.32 -11.50
CA PHE A 46 -29.25 33.13 -12.58
C PHE A 46 -29.78 32.25 -13.71
N ALA A 47 -30.48 31.16 -13.39
CA ALA A 47 -31.07 30.28 -14.38
C ALA A 47 -32.06 31.02 -15.30
N SER A 48 -32.87 31.90 -14.71
CA SER A 48 -33.92 32.65 -15.41
C SER A 48 -33.43 33.90 -16.15
N ALA A 49 -32.17 34.30 -15.96
CA ALA A 49 -31.59 35.46 -16.60
C ALA A 49 -30.87 35.08 -17.92
N PRO A 50 -30.82 35.98 -18.92
CA PRO A 50 -29.95 35.79 -20.08
C PRO A 50 -28.49 35.64 -19.64
N VAL A 51 -27.72 34.82 -20.36
CA VAL A 51 -26.30 34.53 -20.06
C VAL A 51 -25.46 35.81 -19.93
N ASP A 52 -25.69 36.80 -20.79
CA ASP A 52 -24.99 38.10 -20.75
C ASP A 52 -25.16 38.84 -19.42
N HIS A 53 -26.32 38.68 -18.77
CA HIS A 53 -26.59 39.29 -17.48
C HIS A 53 -25.80 38.58 -16.35
N ALA A 54 -25.67 37.25 -16.42
CA ALA A 54 -24.85 36.50 -15.48
C ALA A 54 -23.35 36.84 -15.62
N LEU A 55 -22.85 36.95 -16.86
CA LEU A 55 -21.48 37.38 -17.16
C LEU A 55 -21.21 38.81 -16.68
N GLY A 56 -22.12 39.75 -16.97
CA GLY A 56 -22.04 41.13 -16.51
C GLY A 56 -22.07 41.26 -14.98
N HIS A 57 -22.95 40.52 -14.30
CA HIS A 57 -23.02 40.51 -12.83
C HIS A 57 -21.75 39.98 -12.18
N LEU A 58 -21.18 38.89 -12.72
CA LEU A 58 -19.95 38.28 -12.24
C LEU A 58 -18.67 38.99 -12.74
N MET A 59 -18.81 40.05 -13.54
CA MET A 59 -17.71 40.81 -14.17
C MET A 59 -16.70 39.87 -14.82
N THR A 60 -17.17 39.03 -15.75
CA THR A 60 -16.36 38.04 -16.45
C THR A 60 -16.84 37.88 -17.90
N ASP A 61 -16.06 37.16 -18.71
CA ASP A 61 -16.28 36.94 -20.13
C ASP A 61 -16.49 35.44 -20.42
N VAL A 62 -16.93 35.08 -21.62
CA VAL A 62 -17.07 33.70 -22.11
C VAL A 62 -15.69 32.98 -22.15
N ASP A 63 -14.61 33.76 -22.26
CA ASP A 63 -13.23 33.28 -22.18
C ASP A 63 -12.70 33.17 -20.74
N GLY A 64 -13.49 33.54 -19.73
CA GLY A 64 -13.18 33.39 -18.30
C GLY A 64 -12.38 34.55 -17.68
N LEU A 65 -11.75 34.30 -16.53
CA LEU A 65 -11.02 35.29 -15.73
C LEU A 65 -9.50 35.22 -15.97
N THR A 66 -8.81 36.35 -15.83
CA THR A 66 -7.34 36.35 -15.79
C THR A 66 -6.82 35.73 -14.49
N GLU A 67 -5.59 35.16 -14.50
CA GLU A 67 -5.00 34.57 -13.28
C GLU A 67 -4.87 35.59 -12.13
N ALA A 68 -4.59 36.86 -12.46
CA ALA A 68 -4.48 37.93 -11.47
C ALA A 68 -5.82 38.23 -10.78
N GLU A 69 -6.92 38.29 -11.55
CA GLU A 69 -8.26 38.47 -11.00
C GLU A 69 -8.71 37.26 -10.19
N ALA A 70 -8.44 36.06 -10.68
CA ALA A 70 -8.75 34.83 -9.95
C ALA A 70 -8.00 34.77 -8.61
N ALA A 71 -6.72 35.14 -8.58
CA ALA A 71 -5.92 35.22 -7.35
C ALA A 71 -6.46 36.29 -6.38
N MET A 72 -6.89 37.46 -6.90
CA MET A 72 -7.52 38.50 -6.08
C MET A 72 -8.83 38.00 -5.46
N ARG A 73 -9.75 37.43 -6.26
CA ARG A 73 -11.04 36.89 -5.77
C ARG A 73 -10.80 35.80 -4.73
N ARG A 74 -9.80 34.94 -4.93
CA ARG A 74 -9.40 33.88 -3.97
C ARG A 74 -8.92 34.45 -2.63
N GLY A 75 -8.20 35.57 -2.65
CA GLY A 75 -7.78 36.27 -1.43
C GLY A 75 -8.95 36.80 -0.58
N ILE A 76 -10.10 37.09 -1.22
CA ILE A 76 -11.27 37.65 -0.52
C ILE A 76 -12.34 36.58 -0.18
N LYS A 77 -12.70 35.70 -1.13
CA LYS A 77 -13.67 34.61 -0.91
C LYS A 77 -13.09 33.41 -0.15
N GLY A 78 -11.77 33.22 -0.21
CA GLY A 78 -11.11 32.01 0.27
C GLY A 78 -11.15 30.86 -0.75
N LEU A 79 -10.67 29.70 -0.33
CA LEU A 79 -10.64 28.49 -1.17
C LEU A 79 -12.03 27.87 -1.34
N ASN A 80 -12.25 27.22 -2.49
CA ASN A 80 -13.45 26.41 -2.76
C ASN A 80 -13.44 25.11 -1.96
N VAL A 81 -13.71 25.20 -0.66
CA VAL A 81 -13.70 24.07 0.29
C VAL A 81 -14.96 24.11 1.16
N LEU A 82 -15.62 22.96 1.31
CA LEU A 82 -16.82 22.86 2.15
C LEU A 82 -16.51 23.10 3.63
N PRO A 83 -17.45 23.69 4.40
CA PRO A 83 -17.24 23.99 5.83
C PRO A 83 -16.88 22.78 6.69
N THR A 84 -17.26 21.57 6.27
CA THR A 84 -16.98 20.28 6.93
C THR A 84 -15.53 19.81 6.80
N GLN A 85 -14.76 20.35 5.86
CA GLN A 85 -13.36 19.99 5.62
C GLN A 85 -12.38 21.00 6.25
N LYS A 86 -12.76 21.63 7.37
CA LYS A 86 -11.88 22.55 8.10
C LYS A 86 -10.95 21.79 9.06
N PRO A 87 -9.74 22.33 9.34
CA PRO A 87 -8.83 21.73 10.30
C PRO A 87 -9.50 21.61 11.68
N PRO A 88 -9.19 20.55 12.46
CA PRO A 88 -9.72 20.40 13.81
C PRO A 88 -9.32 21.59 14.68
N SER A 89 -10.30 22.22 15.33
CA SER A 89 -10.04 23.35 16.22
C SER A 89 -9.45 22.85 17.53
N TRP A 90 -8.19 23.23 17.81
CA TRP A 90 -7.49 22.85 19.04
C TRP A 90 -8.30 23.22 20.29
N PHE A 91 -8.98 24.37 20.28
CA PHE A 91 -9.77 24.86 21.41
C PHE A 91 -11.02 24.00 21.65
N ARG A 92 -11.74 23.62 20.58
CA ARG A 92 -12.91 22.74 20.70
C ARG A 92 -12.51 21.33 21.17
N THR A 93 -11.39 20.80 20.66
CA THR A 93 -10.86 19.51 21.09
C THR A 93 -10.44 19.55 22.57
N LEU A 94 -9.82 20.63 23.03
CA LEU A 94 -9.44 20.80 24.45
C LEU A 94 -10.68 20.81 25.36
N ILE A 95 -11.71 21.60 25.03
CA ILE A 95 -12.96 21.64 25.80
C ILE A 95 -13.64 20.27 25.81
N GLY A 96 -13.66 19.56 24.68
CA GLY A 96 -14.20 18.20 24.59
C GLY A 96 -13.43 17.16 25.41
N ALA A 97 -12.15 17.41 25.70
CA ALA A 97 -11.31 16.52 26.51
C ALA A 97 -11.59 16.64 28.03
N ILE A 98 -12.19 17.75 28.50
CA ILE A 98 -12.44 18.04 29.92
C ILE A 98 -13.48 17.09 30.55
N PRO A 99 -14.73 16.98 30.03
CA PRO A 99 -15.75 16.13 30.64
C PRO A 99 -15.42 14.65 30.35
N ASN A 100 -14.96 13.95 31.39
CA ASN A 100 -14.66 12.52 31.37
C ASN A 100 -15.06 11.88 32.70
N PRO A 101 -15.68 10.68 32.74
CA PRO A 101 -15.98 9.96 33.97
C PRO A 101 -14.82 9.87 34.97
N PHE A 102 -13.59 9.64 34.49
CA PHE A 102 -12.38 9.60 35.33
C PHE A 102 -12.09 10.96 35.99
N ASN A 103 -12.06 12.04 35.20
CA ASN A 103 -11.82 13.40 35.70
C ASN A 103 -12.93 13.86 36.65
N ILE A 104 -14.19 13.51 36.35
CA ILE A 104 -15.34 13.83 37.21
C ILE A 104 -15.17 13.17 38.58
N LEU A 105 -14.78 11.89 38.64
CA LEU A 105 -14.53 11.20 39.89
C LEU A 105 -13.34 11.81 40.67
N LEU A 106 -12.23 12.12 40.00
CA LEU A 106 -11.07 12.72 40.66
C LEU A 106 -11.40 14.10 41.24
N VAL A 107 -12.15 14.93 40.51
CA VAL A 107 -12.63 16.22 41.01
C VAL A 107 -13.58 16.03 42.19
N PHE A 108 -14.48 15.05 42.14
CA PHE A 108 -15.37 14.71 43.24
C PHE A 108 -14.59 14.28 44.50
N LEU A 109 -13.59 13.42 44.36
CA LEU A 109 -12.70 13.02 45.47
C LEU A 109 -11.87 14.20 46.01
N ALA A 110 -11.45 15.12 45.14
CA ALA A 110 -10.72 16.32 45.55
C ALA A 110 -11.63 17.26 46.38
N ILE A 111 -12.90 17.39 46.01
CA ILE A 111 -13.89 18.15 46.77
C ILE A 111 -14.13 17.51 48.14
N ILE A 112 -14.30 16.18 48.20
CA ILE A 112 -14.47 15.47 49.49
C ILE A 112 -13.27 15.73 50.41
N ASN A 113 -12.04 15.53 49.92
CA ASN A 113 -10.81 15.74 50.71
C ASN A 113 -10.60 17.21 51.15
N ALA A 114 -11.23 18.18 50.47
CA ALA A 114 -11.20 19.59 50.87
C ALA A 114 -12.27 19.92 51.93
N VAL A 115 -13.39 19.19 51.95
CA VAL A 115 -14.56 19.45 52.82
C VAL A 115 -14.49 18.68 54.14
N VAL A 116 -13.88 17.48 54.17
CA VAL A 116 -13.72 16.67 55.40
C VAL A 116 -12.83 17.38 56.44
N PRO A 117 -13.16 17.29 57.76
CA PRO A 117 -12.43 18.00 58.83
C PRO A 117 -10.90 17.75 58.86
N ASP A 118 -10.44 16.53 58.56
CA ASP A 118 -9.02 16.19 58.40
C ASP A 118 -8.51 16.54 56.97
N ARG A 119 -8.47 17.84 56.67
CA ARG A 119 -8.14 18.35 55.32
C ARG A 119 -6.72 17.97 54.90
N ASN A 120 -6.60 17.16 53.85
CA ASN A 120 -5.31 16.84 53.22
C ASN A 120 -5.10 17.64 51.92
N TRP A 121 -4.57 18.86 52.06
CA TRP A 121 -4.27 19.73 50.91
C TRP A 121 -3.27 19.12 49.92
N ALA A 122 -2.36 18.26 50.38
CA ALA A 122 -1.43 17.56 49.49
C ALA A 122 -2.18 16.60 48.56
N SER A 123 -3.15 15.84 49.08
CA SER A 123 -3.99 14.96 48.27
C SER A 123 -4.89 15.73 47.28
N VAL A 124 -5.44 16.88 47.69
CA VAL A 124 -6.24 17.74 46.78
C VAL A 124 -5.39 18.26 45.62
N VAL A 125 -4.18 18.78 45.90
CA VAL A 125 -3.27 19.30 44.86
C VAL A 125 -2.88 18.20 43.87
N VAL A 126 -2.55 17.00 44.35
CA VAL A 126 -2.16 15.90 43.47
C VAL A 126 -3.33 15.37 42.65
N LEU A 127 -4.54 15.29 43.20
CA LEU A 127 -5.75 14.94 42.45
C LEU A 127 -5.98 15.92 41.29
N LEU A 128 -5.81 17.22 41.54
CA LEU A 128 -5.91 18.24 40.49
C LEU A 128 -4.79 18.10 39.44
N ILE A 129 -3.56 17.80 39.85
CA ILE A 129 -2.46 17.51 38.92
C ILE A 129 -2.77 16.30 38.04
N MET A 130 -3.33 15.23 38.62
CA MET A 130 -3.73 14.03 37.86
C MET A 130 -4.82 14.34 36.82
N VAL A 131 -5.81 15.16 37.18
CA VAL A 131 -6.84 15.64 36.24
C VAL A 131 -6.18 16.43 35.10
N VAL A 132 -5.24 17.33 35.41
CA VAL A 132 -4.51 18.10 34.38
C VAL A 132 -3.72 17.17 33.46
N ILE A 133 -2.99 16.20 34.01
CA ILE A 133 -2.23 15.22 33.22
C ILE A 133 -3.17 14.41 32.31
N SER A 134 -4.29 13.91 32.84
CA SER A 134 -5.29 13.17 32.05
C SER A 134 -5.84 14.01 30.89
N ILE A 135 -6.28 15.24 31.17
CA ILE A 135 -6.80 16.17 30.13
C ILE A 135 -5.73 16.45 29.06
N VAL A 136 -4.48 16.74 29.48
CA VAL A 136 -3.38 17.04 28.55
C VAL A 136 -3.03 15.84 27.67
N VAL A 137 -2.91 14.64 28.25
CA VAL A 137 -2.61 13.42 27.51
C VAL A 137 -3.73 13.11 26.52
N ARG A 138 -5.00 13.16 26.96
CA ARG A 138 -6.16 12.93 26.09
C ARG A 138 -6.24 13.95 24.96
N PHE A 139 -6.13 15.24 25.28
CA PHE A 139 -6.11 16.33 24.30
C PHE A 139 -4.99 16.15 23.28
N TRP A 140 -3.76 15.89 23.74
CA TRP A 140 -2.61 15.71 22.87
C TRP A 140 -2.83 14.55 21.90
N GLN A 141 -3.27 13.39 22.41
CA GLN A 141 -3.52 12.20 21.60
C GLN A 141 -4.61 12.45 20.55
N GLU A 142 -5.73 13.04 20.96
CA GLU A 142 -6.89 13.26 20.08
C GLU A 142 -6.61 14.35 19.04
N TYR A 143 -5.99 15.46 19.43
CA TYR A 143 -5.63 16.56 18.54
C TYR A 143 -4.57 16.14 17.51
N ARG A 144 -3.48 15.51 17.97
CA ARG A 144 -2.41 15.05 17.07
C ARG A 144 -2.91 14.02 16.06
N SER A 145 -3.73 13.07 16.51
CA SER A 145 -4.33 12.06 15.63
C SER A 145 -5.24 12.71 14.59
N SER A 146 -6.12 13.62 15.03
CA SER A 146 -7.04 14.35 14.13
C SER A 146 -6.30 15.23 13.12
N LEU A 147 -5.23 15.90 13.53
CA LEU A 147 -4.42 16.74 12.64
C LEU A 147 -3.66 15.93 11.60
N ALA A 148 -3.13 14.76 11.98
CA ALA A 148 -2.48 13.85 11.03
C ALA A 148 -3.45 13.38 9.95
N VAL A 149 -4.69 13.08 10.33
CA VAL A 149 -5.77 12.67 9.42
C VAL A 149 -6.15 13.80 8.48
N PHE A 150 -6.31 15.02 9.01
CA PHE A 150 -6.65 16.20 8.22
C PHE A 150 -5.61 16.47 7.12
N ARG A 151 -4.31 16.45 7.45
CA ARG A 151 -3.22 16.67 6.49
C ARG A 151 -3.21 15.65 5.36
N LEU A 152 -3.60 14.40 5.65
CA LEU A 152 -3.70 13.34 4.66
C LEU A 152 -4.90 13.56 3.73
N GLN A 153 -6.08 13.88 4.29
CA GLN A 153 -7.28 14.15 3.49
C GLN A 153 -7.12 15.38 2.59
N SER A 154 -6.43 16.43 3.05
CA SER A 154 -6.18 17.64 2.27
C SER A 154 -5.17 17.48 1.12
N SER A 155 -4.52 16.31 0.99
CA SER A 155 -3.53 16.05 -0.07
C SER A 155 -4.14 15.57 -1.39
N ILE A 156 -5.44 15.23 -1.40
CA ILE A 156 -6.16 14.81 -2.60
C ILE A 156 -6.69 16.05 -3.31
N THR A 157 -6.12 16.38 -4.47
CA THR A 157 -6.59 17.50 -5.31
C THR A 157 -7.10 16.96 -6.65
N ASN A 158 -8.31 17.38 -7.05
CA ASN A 158 -8.78 17.18 -8.42
C ASN A 158 -8.28 18.33 -9.30
N LEU A 159 -7.80 17.99 -10.49
CA LEU A 159 -7.40 18.94 -11.51
C LEU A 159 -8.56 19.15 -12.49
N LEU A 160 -8.83 20.40 -12.84
CA LEU A 160 -9.89 20.81 -13.75
C LEU A 160 -9.32 21.77 -14.79
N LYS A 161 -9.85 21.72 -16.00
CA LYS A 161 -9.50 22.68 -17.05
C LYS A 161 -10.41 23.91 -16.95
N VAL A 162 -9.78 25.08 -16.89
CA VAL A 162 -10.44 26.39 -16.80
C VAL A 162 -9.99 27.25 -17.97
N ARG A 163 -10.90 28.04 -18.55
CA ARG A 163 -10.54 29.07 -19.53
C ARG A 163 -10.00 30.29 -18.79
N ARG A 164 -8.75 30.69 -19.08
CA ARG A 164 -8.11 31.86 -18.48
C ARG A 164 -7.23 32.57 -19.53
N PRO A 165 -7.58 33.79 -19.98
CA PRO A 165 -6.83 34.49 -21.01
C PRO A 165 -5.41 34.87 -20.54
N LEU A 166 -4.41 34.57 -21.37
CA LEU A 166 -3.01 34.96 -21.16
C LEU A 166 -2.76 36.35 -21.75
N TYR A 167 -2.84 37.40 -20.92
CA TYR A 167 -2.39 38.73 -21.34
C TYR A 167 -0.85 38.81 -21.34
N SER A 168 -0.22 38.55 -22.48
CA SER A 168 1.11 39.11 -22.79
C SER A 168 0.89 40.41 -23.57
N ALA A 169 1.28 41.54 -22.98
CA ALA A 169 1.30 42.82 -23.67
C ALA A 169 2.28 42.75 -24.86
N GLY A 170 1.76 42.63 -26.09
CA GLY A 170 2.52 42.95 -27.31
C GLY A 170 2.52 41.95 -28.48
N SER A 171 1.85 40.80 -28.46
CA SER A 171 1.82 39.92 -29.64
C SER A 171 0.51 40.02 -30.42
N GLU A 172 0.62 40.35 -31.72
CA GLU A 172 -0.49 40.33 -32.68
C GLU A 172 -1.22 38.98 -32.68
N LYS A 173 -2.56 39.07 -32.79
CA LYS A 173 -3.51 37.94 -32.86
C LYS A 173 -3.24 37.05 -34.08
N THR A 174 -2.31 36.10 -33.96
CA THR A 174 -2.16 34.99 -34.92
C THR A 174 -1.83 33.68 -34.22
N SER A 175 -2.80 33.13 -33.48
CA SER A 175 -3.10 31.69 -33.43
C SER A 175 -4.27 31.44 -32.46
N ARG A 176 -5.25 30.64 -32.89
CA ARG A 176 -6.40 30.18 -32.09
C ARG A 176 -6.05 28.95 -31.21
N GLU A 177 -4.78 28.80 -30.81
CA GLU A 177 -4.38 27.80 -29.83
C GLU A 177 -4.56 28.40 -28.44
N ARG A 178 -5.58 27.87 -27.75
CA ARG A 178 -6.41 28.54 -26.75
C ARG A 178 -5.78 28.63 -25.35
N ASP A 179 -6.19 29.69 -24.68
CA ASP A 179 -6.17 30.06 -23.26
C ASP A 179 -6.70 28.99 -22.26
N GLU A 180 -6.11 27.78 -22.24
CA GLU A 180 -6.51 26.69 -21.35
C GLU A 180 -5.49 26.48 -20.22
N VAL A 181 -5.93 26.60 -18.96
CA VAL A 181 -5.07 26.36 -17.77
C VAL A 181 -5.67 25.25 -16.90
N THR A 182 -4.82 24.32 -16.46
CA THR A 182 -5.22 23.29 -15.50
C THR A 182 -5.09 23.84 -14.08
N VAL A 183 -6.19 23.87 -13.33
CA VAL A 183 -6.29 24.46 -11.99
C VAL A 183 -6.85 23.41 -11.02
N THR A 184 -6.45 23.45 -9.75
CA THR A 184 -7.05 22.59 -8.72
C THR A 184 -8.46 23.04 -8.37
N GLU A 185 -9.36 22.11 -8.08
CA GLU A 185 -10.75 22.37 -7.68
C GLU A 185 -10.89 23.40 -6.53
N THR A 186 -9.96 23.36 -5.58
CA THR A 186 -9.90 24.27 -4.42
C THR A 186 -9.62 25.73 -4.80
N ASN A 187 -9.03 25.97 -5.96
CA ASN A 187 -8.56 27.28 -6.41
C ASN A 187 -9.55 28.01 -7.32
N ILE A 188 -10.70 27.39 -7.59
CA ILE A 188 -11.79 27.93 -8.40
C ILE A 188 -12.52 29.04 -7.62
N VAL A 189 -12.89 30.11 -8.33
CA VAL A 189 -13.60 31.26 -7.79
C VAL A 189 -14.86 31.58 -8.62
N PRO A 190 -15.84 32.31 -8.07
CA PRO A 190 -16.99 32.79 -8.85
C PRO A 190 -16.52 33.62 -10.04
N GLY A 191 -17.05 33.29 -11.22
CA GLY A 191 -16.67 33.86 -12.51
C GLY A 191 -15.68 33.03 -13.33
N ASP A 192 -15.03 32.00 -12.78
CA ASP A 192 -14.24 31.08 -13.60
C ASP A 192 -15.14 30.33 -14.60
N VAL A 193 -14.61 30.03 -15.80
CA VAL A 193 -15.32 29.22 -16.82
C VAL A 193 -14.65 27.84 -16.92
N VAL A 194 -15.40 26.81 -16.54
CA VAL A 194 -14.91 25.43 -16.40
C VAL A 194 -15.40 24.54 -17.55
N TRP A 195 -14.55 23.60 -17.96
CA TRP A 195 -14.93 22.56 -18.92
C TRP A 195 -15.54 21.35 -18.21
N LEU A 196 -16.73 20.95 -18.66
CA LEU A 196 -17.42 19.75 -18.23
C LEU A 196 -17.28 18.68 -19.32
N THR A 197 -16.48 17.65 -19.02
CA THR A 197 -16.31 16.50 -19.91
C THR A 197 -16.79 15.23 -19.19
N PRO A 198 -17.11 14.14 -19.91
CA PRO A 198 -17.56 12.90 -19.27
C PRO A 198 -16.59 12.42 -18.19
N GLY A 199 -17.12 12.08 -17.01
CA GLY A 199 -16.33 11.62 -15.86
C GLY A 199 -15.79 12.73 -14.96
N CYS A 200 -16.08 14.00 -15.26
CA CYS A 200 -15.85 15.13 -14.37
C CYS A 200 -16.93 15.19 -13.27
N VAL A 201 -16.50 15.50 -12.04
CA VAL A 201 -17.36 15.98 -10.97
C VAL A 201 -17.45 17.49 -11.11
N VAL A 202 -18.67 18.01 -11.02
CA VAL A 202 -18.91 19.45 -11.10
C VAL A 202 -18.36 20.10 -9.81
N PRO A 203 -17.41 21.05 -9.92
CA PRO A 203 -16.62 21.53 -8.78
C PRO A 203 -17.31 22.58 -7.90
N ALA A 204 -18.41 23.13 -8.40
CA ALA A 204 -19.09 24.31 -7.86
C ALA A 204 -20.49 24.39 -8.48
N ASP A 205 -21.37 25.24 -7.94
CA ASP A 205 -22.64 25.48 -8.62
C ASP A 205 -22.40 26.37 -9.84
N CYS A 206 -22.79 25.89 -11.02
CA CYS A 206 -22.46 26.51 -12.30
C CYS A 206 -23.68 26.68 -13.22
N LEU A 207 -23.60 27.67 -14.11
CA LEU A 207 -24.52 27.91 -15.21
C LEU A 207 -23.92 27.38 -16.52
N ILE A 208 -24.66 26.61 -17.29
CA ILE A 208 -24.22 26.09 -18.59
C ILE A 208 -24.22 27.21 -19.64
N LEU A 209 -23.06 27.44 -20.26
CA LEU A 209 -22.88 28.38 -21.38
C LEU A 209 -23.03 27.67 -22.73
N GLU A 210 -22.45 26.47 -22.84
CA GLU A 210 -22.50 25.64 -24.03
C GLU A 210 -22.74 24.19 -23.60
N ALA A 211 -23.58 23.45 -24.34
CA ALA A 211 -23.80 22.03 -24.13
C ALA A 211 -23.94 21.32 -25.48
N SER A 212 -23.28 20.17 -25.61
CA SER A 212 -23.43 19.26 -26.73
C SER A 212 -23.69 17.86 -26.17
N PHE A 213 -24.94 17.41 -26.27
CA PHE A 213 -25.42 16.14 -25.71
C PHE A 213 -25.07 15.93 -24.23
N LEU A 214 -24.96 17.02 -23.45
CA LEU A 214 -24.52 16.99 -22.06
C LEU A 214 -25.58 16.33 -21.17
N ARG A 215 -25.20 15.24 -20.49
CA ARG A 215 -26.02 14.55 -19.49
C ARG A 215 -25.30 14.45 -18.17
N ILE A 216 -25.99 14.78 -17.08
CA ILE A 216 -25.42 14.82 -15.73
C ILE A 216 -26.24 13.92 -14.82
N SER A 217 -25.54 13.07 -14.07
CA SER A 217 -26.13 12.30 -12.99
C SER A 217 -26.27 13.19 -11.75
N GLN A 218 -27.52 13.36 -11.33
CA GLN A 218 -27.90 14.09 -10.12
C GLN A 218 -28.28 13.13 -8.96
N SER A 219 -27.94 11.85 -9.06
CA SER A 219 -28.31 10.82 -8.09
C SER A 219 -27.83 11.09 -6.66
N SER A 220 -26.74 11.85 -6.50
CA SER A 220 -26.25 12.33 -5.19
C SER A 220 -27.25 13.23 -4.46
N TRP A 221 -28.18 13.84 -5.20
CA TRP A 221 -29.15 14.83 -4.71
C TRP A 221 -30.58 14.31 -4.74
N THR A 222 -31.02 13.77 -5.87
CA THR A 222 -32.41 13.31 -6.06
C THR A 222 -32.61 11.86 -5.63
N GLY A 223 -31.53 11.08 -5.55
CA GLY A 223 -31.61 9.62 -5.36
C GLY A 223 -32.02 8.86 -6.62
N GLU A 224 -32.41 9.56 -7.69
CA GLU A 224 -32.77 8.99 -8.99
C GLU A 224 -31.52 8.76 -9.84
N ASN A 225 -31.45 7.61 -10.49
CA ASN A 225 -30.24 7.20 -11.21
C ASN A 225 -30.23 7.61 -12.68
N GLU A 226 -31.33 8.17 -13.20
CA GLU A 226 -31.43 8.52 -14.62
C GLU A 226 -30.71 9.85 -14.90
N PRO A 227 -29.77 9.91 -15.86
CA PRO A 227 -29.03 11.14 -16.15
C PRO A 227 -29.93 12.21 -16.78
N VAL A 228 -29.87 13.43 -16.23
CA VAL A 228 -30.66 14.57 -16.69
C VAL A 228 -29.92 15.30 -17.83
N ALA A 229 -30.63 15.60 -18.91
CA ALA A 229 -30.09 16.37 -20.04
C ALA A 229 -29.93 17.85 -19.68
N LYS A 230 -28.84 18.46 -20.14
CA LYS A 230 -28.50 19.86 -19.87
C LYS A 230 -28.35 20.66 -21.16
N ILE A 231 -28.91 21.87 -21.16
CA ILE A 231 -28.95 22.81 -22.30
C ILE A 231 -28.66 24.22 -21.81
N ALA A 232 -27.98 25.03 -22.63
CA ALA A 232 -27.52 26.37 -22.24
C ALA A 232 -28.67 27.39 -22.12
N ASN A 233 -29.58 27.41 -23.11
CA ASN A 233 -30.67 28.39 -23.20
C ASN A 233 -32.06 27.71 -23.23
N PRO A 234 -32.57 27.21 -22.10
CA PRO A 234 -33.89 26.62 -22.01
C PRO A 234 -35.01 27.67 -21.91
N SER A 235 -36.20 27.32 -22.38
CA SER A 235 -37.44 27.93 -21.90
C SER A 235 -37.76 27.36 -20.51
N ILE A 236 -37.58 28.16 -19.45
CA ILE A 236 -37.79 27.70 -18.07
C ILE A 236 -39.27 27.76 -17.72
N ASP A 237 -39.81 26.62 -17.29
CA ASP A 237 -41.14 26.56 -16.70
C ASP A 237 -41.11 27.16 -15.29
N LYS A 238 -42.10 28.00 -14.96
CA LYS A 238 -42.17 28.72 -13.67
C LYS A 238 -42.45 27.78 -12.50
N GLU A 239 -42.91 26.55 -12.75
CA GLU A 239 -43.17 25.52 -11.74
C GLU A 239 -42.09 24.43 -11.64
N ALA A 240 -41.06 24.47 -12.48
CA ALA A 240 -39.99 23.47 -12.46
C ALA A 240 -39.20 23.52 -11.14
N SER A 241 -38.88 22.36 -10.56
CA SER A 241 -38.04 22.29 -9.36
C SER A 241 -36.59 22.68 -9.68
N LEU A 242 -35.81 23.04 -8.65
CA LEU A 242 -34.43 23.51 -8.86
C LEU A 242 -33.58 22.48 -9.60
N PHE A 243 -33.78 21.19 -9.30
CA PHE A 243 -33.03 20.09 -9.89
C PHE A 243 -33.40 19.82 -11.36
N ASP A 244 -34.62 20.19 -11.77
CA ASP A 244 -35.13 20.06 -13.14
C ASP A 244 -34.61 21.16 -14.08
N LEU A 245 -34.00 22.22 -13.54
CA LEU A 245 -33.44 23.30 -14.35
C LEU A 245 -32.33 22.76 -15.26
N PRO A 246 -32.47 22.85 -16.59
CA PRO A 246 -31.56 22.17 -17.49
C PRO A 246 -30.30 23.00 -17.80
N ASN A 247 -30.24 24.27 -17.39
CA ASN A 247 -29.05 25.13 -17.52
C ASN A 247 -28.23 25.28 -16.24
N ILE A 248 -28.66 24.70 -15.11
CA ILE A 248 -27.90 24.73 -13.85
C ILE A 248 -27.32 23.35 -13.55
N VAL A 249 -26.10 23.35 -13.03
CA VAL A 249 -25.40 22.17 -12.54
C VAL A 249 -24.84 22.42 -11.15
N PHE A 250 -24.88 21.39 -10.30
CA PHE A 250 -24.63 21.53 -8.87
C PHE A 250 -23.30 20.90 -8.48
N MET A 251 -22.64 21.46 -7.47
CA MET A 251 -21.44 20.88 -6.90
C MET A 251 -21.68 19.41 -6.49
N GLY A 252 -20.75 18.52 -6.83
CA GLY A 252 -20.83 17.08 -6.49
C GLY A 252 -21.74 16.24 -7.40
N THR A 253 -22.32 16.84 -8.45
CA THR A 253 -22.96 16.08 -9.54
C THR A 253 -21.91 15.62 -10.55
N SER A 254 -22.22 14.61 -11.36
CA SER A 254 -21.23 13.99 -12.25
C SER A 254 -21.67 14.00 -13.71
N VAL A 255 -20.75 14.31 -14.61
CA VAL A 255 -21.01 14.29 -16.05
C VAL A 255 -20.97 12.85 -16.54
N VAL A 256 -22.08 12.36 -17.09
CA VAL A 256 -22.22 10.98 -17.60
C VAL A 256 -21.82 10.90 -19.08
N SER A 257 -22.29 11.84 -19.89
CA SER A 257 -22.00 11.90 -21.33
C SER A 257 -22.09 13.32 -21.88
N GLY A 258 -21.53 13.55 -23.07
CA GLY A 258 -21.52 14.85 -23.74
C GLY A 258 -20.50 15.83 -23.15
N ASN A 259 -20.39 17.00 -23.77
CA ASN A 259 -19.46 18.05 -23.36
C ASN A 259 -20.23 19.34 -23.06
N GLY A 260 -19.71 20.11 -22.11
CA GLY A 260 -20.24 21.43 -21.83
C GLY A 260 -19.20 22.40 -21.30
N VAL A 261 -19.54 23.68 -21.39
CA VAL A 261 -18.78 24.79 -20.81
C VAL A 261 -19.69 25.45 -19.80
N ALA A 262 -19.20 25.66 -18.59
CA ALA A 262 -20.02 26.17 -17.50
C ALA A 262 -19.34 27.33 -16.76
N LEU A 263 -20.12 28.34 -16.41
CA LEU A 263 -19.72 29.50 -15.62
C LEU A 263 -19.92 29.22 -14.14
N VAL A 264 -18.88 29.39 -13.33
CA VAL A 264 -18.94 29.18 -11.89
C VAL A 264 -19.69 30.32 -11.22
N LEU A 265 -20.84 30.00 -10.62
CA LEU A 265 -21.68 30.99 -9.92
C LEU A 265 -21.26 31.13 -8.46
N ARG A 266 -21.06 30.01 -7.76
CA ARG A 266 -20.87 29.98 -6.30
C ARG A 266 -19.86 28.92 -5.89
N THR A 267 -19.08 29.21 -4.84
CA THR A 267 -17.98 28.36 -4.37
C THR A 267 -17.97 28.22 -2.84
N GLY A 268 -17.34 27.17 -2.33
CA GLY A 268 -16.96 27.02 -0.92
C GLY A 268 -18.14 26.89 0.04
N GLY A 269 -18.33 27.87 0.93
CA GLY A 269 -19.46 27.88 1.88
C GLY A 269 -20.79 28.35 1.28
N ASP A 270 -20.78 28.84 0.05
CA ASP A 270 -21.95 29.44 -0.59
C ASP A 270 -22.70 28.51 -1.53
N VAL A 271 -22.09 27.39 -1.94
CA VAL A 271 -22.77 26.40 -2.77
C VAL A 271 -24.00 25.81 -2.06
N LEU A 272 -25.00 25.38 -2.82
CA LEU A 272 -26.24 24.77 -2.32
C LEU A 272 -25.94 23.66 -1.29
N VAL A 273 -24.92 22.85 -1.56
CA VAL A 273 -24.53 21.70 -0.73
C VAL A 273 -24.00 22.09 0.64
N ALA A 274 -23.42 23.28 0.79
CA ALA A 274 -22.88 23.77 2.05
C ALA A 274 -24.00 24.06 3.07
N ASN A 275 -25.19 24.45 2.60
CA ASN A 275 -26.35 24.68 3.46
C ASN A 275 -27.07 23.38 3.84
N MET A 276 -26.94 22.34 3.02
CA MET A 276 -27.42 20.98 3.32
C MET A 276 -26.36 20.08 4.00
N ALA A 277 -25.21 20.64 4.39
CA ALA A 277 -24.10 19.89 4.97
C ALA A 277 -24.46 19.09 6.23
N ASN A 278 -25.51 19.50 6.97
CA ASN A 278 -26.03 18.76 8.12
C ASN A 278 -26.80 17.48 7.74
N GLU A 279 -27.38 17.39 6.53
CA GLU A 279 -28.01 16.17 6.03
C GLU A 279 -27.02 15.21 5.36
N LEU A 280 -25.96 15.72 4.71
CA LEU A 280 -24.84 14.92 4.20
C LEU A 280 -24.02 14.25 5.31
N THR A 281 -24.15 14.73 6.55
CA THR A 281 -23.69 14.01 7.75
C THR A 281 -24.60 12.85 8.17
N LYS A 282 -25.65 12.49 7.42
CA LYS A 282 -26.38 11.22 7.64
C LYS A 282 -25.39 10.06 7.52
N LYS A 283 -25.04 9.52 8.69
CA LYS A 283 -24.03 8.47 8.88
C LYS A 283 -24.33 7.29 7.96
N ARG A 284 -23.34 6.89 7.15
CA ARG A 284 -23.29 5.53 6.59
C ARG A 284 -23.43 4.51 7.73
N VAL A 285 -23.99 3.35 7.41
CA VAL A 285 -24.17 2.24 8.35
C VAL A 285 -22.85 2.01 9.12
N PRO A 286 -22.88 1.93 10.47
CA PRO A 286 -21.67 1.73 11.27
C PRO A 286 -20.96 0.46 10.81
N ASN A 287 -19.66 0.56 10.57
CA ASN A 287 -18.87 -0.57 10.10
C ASN A 287 -18.71 -1.65 11.18
N ALA A 288 -18.20 -2.83 10.80
CA ALA A 288 -17.97 -3.96 11.70
C ALA A 288 -17.11 -3.55 12.93
N PHE A 289 -16.18 -2.62 12.74
CA PHE A 289 -15.33 -2.09 13.79
C PHE A 289 -16.09 -1.26 14.85
N GLN A 290 -16.89 -0.28 14.42
CA GLN A 290 -17.69 0.55 15.34
C GLN A 290 -18.68 -0.31 16.13
N THR A 291 -19.29 -1.27 15.44
CA THR A 291 -20.16 -2.28 16.07
C THR A 291 -19.40 -3.13 17.08
N GLY A 292 -18.19 -3.56 16.73
CA GLY A 292 -17.27 -4.28 17.61
C GLY A 292 -16.93 -3.51 18.88
N ILE A 293 -16.45 -2.26 18.76
CA ILE A 293 -16.14 -1.41 19.93
C ILE A 293 -17.37 -1.29 20.83
N ARG A 294 -18.54 -1.02 20.24
CA ARG A 294 -19.78 -0.89 21.02
C ARG A 294 -20.09 -2.15 21.80
N HIS A 295 -19.94 -3.33 21.21
CA HIS A 295 -20.13 -4.59 21.93
C HIS A 295 -19.10 -4.80 23.05
N VAL A 296 -17.85 -4.40 22.85
CA VAL A 296 -16.82 -4.45 23.91
C VAL A 296 -17.15 -3.48 25.04
N SER A 297 -17.61 -2.27 24.72
CA SER A 297 -18.08 -1.30 25.71
C SER A 297 -19.25 -1.88 26.52
N TYR A 298 -20.24 -2.53 25.88
CA TYR A 298 -21.33 -3.18 26.60
C TYR A 298 -20.86 -4.37 27.45
N MET A 299 -19.88 -5.16 26.99
CA MET A 299 -19.29 -6.23 27.78
C MET A 299 -18.64 -5.68 29.07
N LEU A 300 -17.84 -4.61 28.96
CA LEU A 300 -17.18 -3.98 30.11
C LEU A 300 -18.18 -3.32 31.07
N ILE A 301 -19.20 -2.64 30.54
CA ILE A 301 -20.31 -2.11 31.35
C ILE A 301 -21.04 -3.25 32.08
N GLY A 302 -21.29 -4.37 31.40
CA GLY A 302 -21.87 -5.56 32.02
C GLY A 302 -21.06 -6.08 33.21
N PHE A 303 -19.73 -6.14 33.08
CA PHE A 303 -18.85 -6.50 34.19
C PHE A 303 -18.92 -5.50 35.35
N MET A 304 -18.96 -4.19 35.07
CA MET A 304 -19.11 -3.18 36.12
C MET A 304 -20.43 -3.35 36.88
N CYS A 305 -21.55 -3.50 36.16
CA CYS A 305 -22.87 -3.66 36.78
C CYS A 305 -22.98 -4.89 37.68
N VAL A 306 -22.20 -5.95 37.40
CA VAL A 306 -22.17 -7.16 38.23
C VAL A 306 -21.17 -7.04 39.38
N MET A 307 -19.94 -6.57 39.11
CA MET A 307 -18.86 -6.59 40.10
C MET A 307 -18.99 -5.50 41.16
N VAL A 308 -19.48 -4.30 40.81
CA VAL A 308 -19.59 -3.18 41.75
C VAL A 308 -20.53 -3.48 42.92
N PRO A 309 -21.76 -4.03 42.72
CA PRO A 309 -22.61 -4.45 43.83
C PRO A 309 -21.99 -5.55 44.70
N ILE A 310 -21.28 -6.51 44.08
CA ILE A 310 -20.63 -7.61 44.81
C ILE A 310 -19.50 -7.07 45.71
N VAL A 311 -18.63 -6.20 45.17
CA VAL A 311 -17.55 -5.57 45.93
C VAL A 311 -18.12 -4.73 47.07
N LEU A 312 -19.19 -3.95 46.81
CA LEU A 312 -19.85 -3.15 47.85
C LEU A 312 -20.39 -4.02 48.99
N GLY A 313 -21.10 -5.10 48.65
CA GLY A 313 -21.70 -6.00 49.64
C GLY A 313 -20.67 -6.76 50.47
N ILE A 314 -19.61 -7.28 49.83
CA ILE A 314 -18.54 -8.01 50.52
C ILE A 314 -17.68 -7.05 51.35
N SER A 315 -17.23 -5.94 50.75
CA SER A 315 -16.41 -4.96 51.46
C SER A 315 -17.18 -4.35 52.63
N GLY A 316 -18.43 -3.92 52.42
CA GLY A 316 -19.24 -3.31 53.48
C GLY A 316 -19.49 -4.25 54.66
N LYS A 317 -19.71 -5.55 54.39
CA LYS A 317 -19.85 -6.56 55.44
C LYS A 317 -18.54 -6.85 56.17
N THR A 318 -17.41 -6.86 55.46
CA THR A 318 -16.10 -7.25 56.00
C THR A 318 -15.44 -6.13 56.78
N THR A 319 -15.53 -4.88 56.30
CA THR A 319 -14.92 -3.70 56.96
C THR A 319 -15.86 -2.99 57.93
N GLY A 320 -17.18 -3.19 57.83
CA GLY A 320 -18.19 -2.50 58.65
C GLY A 320 -18.45 -1.04 58.28
N ASP A 321 -17.64 -0.45 57.39
CA ASP A 321 -17.77 0.93 56.90
C ASP A 321 -18.36 0.98 55.48
N TRP A 322 -19.67 1.22 55.42
CA TRP A 322 -20.44 1.31 54.17
C TRP A 322 -20.09 2.54 53.32
N ASN A 323 -19.65 3.65 53.93
CA ASN A 323 -19.29 4.86 53.21
C ASN A 323 -17.96 4.68 52.48
N ALA A 324 -16.96 4.13 53.18
CA ALA A 324 -15.68 3.78 52.57
C ALA A 324 -15.82 2.69 51.51
N ALA A 325 -16.68 1.68 51.75
CA ALA A 325 -16.98 0.64 50.76
C ALA A 325 -17.69 1.18 49.51
N ALA A 326 -18.58 2.17 49.64
CA ALA A 326 -19.24 2.83 48.52
C ALA A 326 -18.25 3.63 47.65
N LEU A 327 -17.41 4.47 48.27
CA LEU A 327 -16.37 5.23 47.56
C LEU A 327 -15.36 4.31 46.86
N PHE A 328 -14.98 3.22 47.53
CA PHE A 328 -14.10 2.19 46.96
C PHE A 328 -14.74 1.48 45.76
N SER A 329 -16.01 1.07 45.86
CA SER A 329 -16.73 0.38 44.78
C SER A 329 -16.92 1.28 43.55
N VAL A 330 -17.18 2.58 43.75
CA VAL A 330 -17.23 3.56 42.64
C VAL A 330 -15.85 3.76 42.00
N SER A 331 -14.77 3.76 42.80
CA SER A 331 -13.39 3.87 42.28
C SER A 331 -13.01 2.65 41.42
N VAL A 332 -13.42 1.45 41.84
CA VAL A 332 -13.28 0.21 41.08
C VAL A 332 -14.07 0.28 39.75
N ALA A 333 -15.30 0.81 39.79
CA ALA A 333 -16.13 0.98 38.59
C ALA A 333 -15.47 1.87 37.54
N VAL A 334 -14.94 3.03 37.96
CA VAL A 334 -14.25 3.97 37.07
C VAL A 334 -12.93 3.38 36.57
N GLY A 335 -12.22 2.62 37.40
CA GLY A 335 -10.99 1.92 37.01
C GLY A 335 -11.19 0.84 35.93
N LEU A 336 -12.42 0.34 35.74
CA LEU A 336 -12.76 -0.61 34.68
C LEU A 336 -13.01 0.06 33.32
N VAL A 337 -13.28 1.37 33.28
CA VAL A 337 -13.68 2.08 32.05
C VAL A 337 -12.45 2.27 31.16
N PRO A 338 -12.45 1.79 29.91
CA PRO A 338 -11.30 1.93 29.01
C PRO A 338 -11.28 3.34 28.40
N GLU A 339 -10.85 4.33 29.18
CA GLU A 339 -10.90 5.74 28.81
C GLU A 339 -10.14 6.04 27.52
N MET A 340 -8.94 5.47 27.38
CA MET A 340 -8.01 5.73 26.27
C MET A 340 -8.36 4.96 24.99
N LEU A 341 -9.39 4.10 25.00
CA LEU A 341 -9.73 3.24 23.87
C LEU A 341 -10.02 4.03 22.57
N PRO A 342 -10.89 5.06 22.56
CA PRO A 342 -11.14 5.82 21.34
C PRO A 342 -9.90 6.55 20.82
N ALA A 343 -9.07 7.08 21.72
CA ALA A 343 -7.87 7.83 21.37
C ALA A 343 -6.79 6.92 20.75
N ILE A 344 -6.51 5.77 21.36
CA ILE A 344 -5.50 4.81 20.89
C ILE A 344 -5.95 4.16 19.58
N VAL A 345 -7.24 3.85 19.43
CA VAL A 345 -7.84 3.41 18.17
C VAL A 345 -7.58 4.44 17.06
N ASN A 346 -7.92 5.71 17.31
CA ASN A 346 -7.75 6.77 16.31
C ASN A 346 -6.29 6.99 15.97
N ALA A 347 -5.38 6.92 16.95
CA ALA A 347 -3.95 7.00 16.73
C ALA A 347 -3.43 5.84 15.85
N ASN A 348 -3.93 4.63 16.06
CA ASN A 348 -3.56 3.46 15.26
C ASN A 348 -4.09 3.53 13.82
N LEU A 349 -5.33 3.99 13.65
CA LEU A 349 -5.92 4.26 12.33
C LEU A 349 -5.17 5.38 11.59
N ALA A 350 -4.87 6.50 12.27
CA ALA A 350 -4.11 7.61 11.71
C ALA A 350 -2.70 7.20 11.29
N ARG A 351 -2.02 6.38 12.12
CA ARG A 351 -0.74 5.77 11.76
C ARG A 351 -0.88 4.85 10.54
N GLY A 352 -1.88 3.99 10.51
CA GLY A 352 -2.16 3.12 9.36
C GLY A 352 -2.34 3.93 8.08
N ALA A 353 -3.10 5.03 8.14
CA ALA A 353 -3.30 5.94 7.02
C ALA A 353 -1.99 6.59 6.56
N CYS A 354 -1.13 6.99 7.51
CA CYS A 354 0.15 7.62 7.22
C CYS A 354 1.14 6.62 6.58
N LEU A 355 1.16 5.37 7.06
CA LEU A 355 1.95 4.29 6.44
C LEU A 355 1.46 3.98 5.02
N LEU A 356 0.15 3.86 4.82
CA LEU A 356 -0.45 3.64 3.50
C LEU A 356 -0.15 4.81 2.55
N SER A 357 -0.24 6.05 3.02
CA SER A 357 0.07 7.23 2.21
C SER A 357 1.54 7.25 1.76
N GLY A 358 2.48 6.89 2.65
CA GLY A 358 3.89 6.69 2.27
C GLY A 358 4.09 5.55 1.26
N LEU A 359 3.17 4.59 1.21
CA LEU A 359 3.11 3.48 0.25
C LEU A 359 2.19 3.77 -0.95
N LYS A 360 1.94 5.05 -1.26
CA LYS A 360 1.18 5.47 -2.46
C LYS A 360 -0.31 5.09 -2.43
N ALA A 361 -0.88 4.90 -1.25
CA ALA A 361 -2.30 4.66 -1.02
C ALA A 361 -2.88 5.69 -0.04
N ILE A 362 -3.65 6.66 -0.54
CA ILE A 362 -4.26 7.71 0.27
C ILE A 362 -5.61 7.25 0.80
N VAL A 363 -5.78 7.28 2.11
CA VAL A 363 -7.02 6.90 2.79
C VAL A 363 -7.91 8.13 2.97
N LYS A 364 -9.08 8.16 2.32
CA LYS A 364 -10.10 9.20 2.56
C LYS A 364 -10.84 8.96 3.87
N ARG A 365 -11.08 7.69 4.19
CA ARG A 365 -11.87 7.26 5.36
C ARG A 365 -11.10 6.25 6.20
N LEU A 366 -10.64 6.68 7.37
CA LEU A 366 -9.79 5.89 8.27
C LEU A 366 -10.37 4.55 8.67
N ASP A 367 -11.69 4.51 8.85
CA ASP A 367 -12.44 3.33 9.24
C ASP A 367 -12.36 2.21 8.18
N SER A 368 -12.01 2.55 6.94
CA SER A 368 -11.82 1.62 5.83
C SER A 368 -10.50 0.84 5.89
N ILE A 369 -9.50 1.31 6.66
CA ILE A 369 -8.20 0.61 6.82
C ILE A 369 -8.39 -0.77 7.45
N GLN A 370 -9.32 -0.89 8.39
CA GLN A 370 -9.60 -2.17 9.02
C GLN A 370 -10.38 -3.11 8.11
N ASN A 371 -11.37 -2.58 7.39
CA ASN A 371 -12.10 -3.36 6.38
C ASN A 371 -11.12 -3.88 5.31
N LEU A 372 -10.11 -3.08 4.94
CA LEU A 372 -9.04 -3.52 4.04
C LEU A 372 -8.21 -4.69 4.60
N GLY A 373 -7.99 -4.71 5.91
CA GLY A 373 -7.34 -5.84 6.59
C GLY A 373 -8.22 -7.09 6.72
N ALA A 374 -9.53 -6.90 6.91
CA ALA A 374 -10.53 -7.95 7.02
C ALA A 374 -11.03 -8.48 5.66
N MET A 375 -10.64 -7.84 4.56
CA MET A 375 -11.06 -8.15 3.20
C MET A 375 -10.82 -9.63 2.86
N THR A 376 -11.86 -10.28 2.36
CA THR A 376 -11.85 -11.68 1.90
C THR A 376 -12.08 -11.79 0.41
N VAL A 377 -12.77 -10.81 -0.20
CA VAL A 377 -13.05 -10.78 -1.63
C VAL A 377 -12.68 -9.39 -2.17
N LEU A 378 -11.93 -9.35 -3.27
CA LEU A 378 -11.65 -8.15 -4.04
C LEU A 378 -12.36 -8.27 -5.39
N CYS A 379 -13.42 -7.49 -5.57
CA CYS A 379 -14.03 -7.26 -6.85
C CYS A 379 -13.18 -6.22 -7.59
N SER A 380 -12.77 -6.51 -8.81
CA SER A 380 -11.96 -5.60 -9.64
C SER A 380 -12.64 -5.38 -10.97
N ASP A 381 -12.68 -4.13 -11.45
CA ASP A 381 -12.89 -3.89 -12.87
C ASP A 381 -11.65 -4.37 -13.66
N LYS A 382 -11.86 -4.67 -14.94
CA LYS A 382 -10.84 -5.15 -15.88
C LYS A 382 -10.07 -3.98 -16.48
N THR A 383 -10.79 -3.10 -17.19
CA THR A 383 -10.24 -1.93 -17.90
C THR A 383 -9.66 -0.94 -16.89
N GLY A 384 -8.52 -0.29 -17.18
CA GLY A 384 -7.93 0.70 -16.25
C GLY A 384 -7.19 0.12 -15.05
N THR A 385 -7.68 -1.02 -14.58
CA THR A 385 -7.39 -1.57 -13.27
C THR A 385 -6.47 -2.79 -13.37
N LEU A 386 -6.86 -3.82 -14.11
CA LEU A 386 -6.02 -5.00 -14.39
C LEU A 386 -5.21 -4.85 -15.68
N THR A 387 -5.68 -4.02 -16.59
CA THR A 387 -5.05 -3.72 -17.87
C THR A 387 -4.39 -2.34 -17.87
N LYS A 388 -3.49 -2.09 -18.82
CA LYS A 388 -2.73 -0.82 -18.89
C LYS A 388 -3.62 0.38 -19.26
N ASP A 389 -4.83 0.13 -19.78
CA ASP A 389 -5.71 1.16 -20.36
C ASP A 389 -5.09 1.87 -21.57
N GLU A 390 -4.08 1.22 -22.16
CA GLU A 390 -3.41 1.61 -23.39
C GLU A 390 -3.95 0.74 -24.51
N ILE A 391 -5.15 1.10 -24.98
CA ILE A 391 -5.78 0.40 -26.09
C ILE A 391 -4.88 0.56 -27.32
N THR A 392 -4.46 -0.55 -27.91
CA THR A 392 -3.60 -0.55 -29.11
C THR A 392 -4.37 -1.09 -30.30
N LEU A 393 -4.38 -0.35 -31.42
CA LEU A 393 -4.91 -0.85 -32.69
C LEU A 393 -3.98 -1.93 -33.24
N CYS A 394 -4.50 -3.14 -33.44
CA CYS A 394 -3.72 -4.30 -33.86
C CYS A 394 -3.86 -4.58 -35.37
N ARG A 395 -5.09 -4.61 -35.88
CA ARG A 395 -5.39 -4.91 -37.29
C ARG A 395 -6.58 -4.09 -37.79
N TYR A 396 -6.54 -3.78 -39.09
CA TYR A 396 -7.58 -3.03 -39.80
C TYR A 396 -7.94 -3.80 -41.07
N ILE A 397 -8.86 -4.75 -40.95
CA ILE A 397 -9.09 -5.76 -41.99
C ILE A 397 -10.37 -5.49 -42.79
N ASP A 398 -10.36 -5.90 -44.06
CA ASP A 398 -11.57 -6.09 -44.84
C ASP A 398 -12.32 -7.38 -44.44
N LEU A 399 -13.41 -7.70 -45.12
CA LEU A 399 -14.18 -8.92 -44.84
C LEU A 399 -13.46 -10.21 -45.23
N SER A 400 -12.59 -10.14 -46.24
CA SER A 400 -11.71 -11.23 -46.64
C SER A 400 -10.68 -11.55 -45.54
N GLY A 401 -10.41 -10.58 -44.67
CA GLY A 401 -9.48 -10.63 -43.56
C GLY A 401 -8.08 -10.12 -43.91
N ASN A 402 -7.95 -9.40 -45.02
CA ASN A 402 -6.71 -8.76 -45.43
C ASN A 402 -6.66 -7.33 -44.87
N ASP A 403 -5.48 -6.85 -44.53
CA ASP A 403 -5.30 -5.47 -44.07
C ASP A 403 -5.72 -4.47 -45.16
N ASN A 404 -6.53 -3.48 -44.80
CA ASN A 404 -7.14 -2.52 -45.72
C ASN A 404 -7.06 -1.09 -45.18
N GLU A 405 -6.11 -0.32 -45.71
CA GLU A 405 -5.89 1.07 -45.32
C GLU A 405 -7.12 1.98 -45.47
N ALA A 406 -8.06 1.67 -46.37
CA ALA A 406 -9.24 2.51 -46.55
C ALA A 406 -10.12 2.52 -45.29
N VAL A 407 -10.18 1.39 -44.57
CA VAL A 407 -10.89 1.26 -43.29
C VAL A 407 -10.21 2.14 -42.23
N LEU A 408 -8.89 2.08 -42.16
CA LEU A 408 -8.10 2.90 -41.24
C LEU A 408 -8.22 4.40 -41.54
N LYS A 409 -8.25 4.81 -42.81
CA LYS A 409 -8.46 6.21 -43.22
C LYS A 409 -9.81 6.73 -42.73
N LEU A 410 -10.90 6.00 -42.95
CA LEU A 410 -12.24 6.39 -42.49
C LEU A 410 -12.30 6.49 -40.96
N ALA A 411 -11.74 5.51 -40.26
CA ALA A 411 -11.69 5.51 -38.81
C ALA A 411 -10.88 6.70 -38.24
N SER A 412 -9.79 7.07 -38.93
CA SER A 412 -8.94 8.20 -38.55
C SER A 412 -9.64 9.55 -38.78
N VAL A 413 -10.48 9.66 -39.81
CA VAL A 413 -11.31 10.86 -40.05
C VAL A 413 -12.32 11.05 -38.92
N ASP A 414 -13.06 10.00 -38.56
CA ASP A 414 -14.00 10.06 -37.43
C ASP A 414 -13.28 10.42 -36.12
N ALA A 415 -12.19 9.71 -35.79
CA ALA A 415 -11.40 9.98 -34.59
C ALA A 415 -10.90 11.45 -34.51
N LYS A 416 -10.44 12.01 -35.64
CA LYS A 416 -9.99 13.41 -35.70
C LYS A 416 -11.14 14.40 -35.51
N VAL A 417 -12.33 14.09 -36.02
CA VAL A 417 -13.52 14.97 -35.96
C VAL A 417 -14.19 14.95 -34.58
N GLN A 418 -14.23 13.80 -33.91
CA GLN A 418 -14.72 13.68 -32.53
C GLN A 418 -13.80 14.45 -31.56
N GLY A 419 -12.51 14.54 -31.88
CA GLY A 419 -11.49 15.14 -31.03
C GLY A 419 -11.02 14.14 -29.96
N SER A 420 -9.73 14.15 -29.65
CA SER A 420 -9.09 13.17 -28.74
C SER A 420 -9.40 13.41 -27.25
N ASN A 421 -10.52 14.06 -26.93
CA ASN A 421 -10.92 14.44 -25.57
C ASN A 421 -11.38 13.20 -24.77
N GLY A 422 -10.43 12.35 -24.37
CA GLY A 422 -10.62 11.28 -23.40
C GLY A 422 -11.10 9.93 -23.96
N ASN A 423 -11.18 9.74 -25.29
CA ASN A 423 -11.48 8.43 -25.88
C ASN A 423 -10.20 7.68 -26.29
N ASN A 424 -9.80 6.67 -25.51
CA ASN A 424 -8.59 5.87 -25.73
C ASN A 424 -8.60 5.12 -27.07
N ILE A 425 -9.78 4.77 -27.60
CA ILE A 425 -9.90 4.10 -28.91
C ILE A 425 -9.56 5.07 -30.05
N ASP A 426 -10.05 6.31 -29.97
CA ASP A 426 -9.77 7.34 -30.98
C ASP A 426 -8.30 7.74 -30.95
N GLN A 427 -7.72 7.84 -29.76
CA GLN A 427 -6.28 8.06 -29.62
C GLN A 427 -5.46 6.91 -30.20
N ALA A 428 -5.84 5.65 -29.94
CA ALA A 428 -5.17 4.47 -30.51
C ALA A 428 -5.15 4.49 -32.04
N ILE A 429 -6.25 4.91 -32.66
CA ILE A 429 -6.35 5.04 -34.13
C ILE A 429 -5.42 6.16 -34.64
N LEU A 430 -5.43 7.34 -33.99
CA LEU A 430 -4.63 8.50 -34.41
C LEU A 430 -3.13 8.34 -34.15
N GLN A 431 -2.76 7.58 -33.12
CA GLN A 431 -1.37 7.30 -32.75
C GLN A 431 -0.77 6.12 -33.51
N HIS A 432 -1.60 5.29 -34.16
CA HIS A 432 -1.11 4.17 -34.96
C HIS A 432 -0.14 4.65 -36.06
N ARG A 433 0.93 3.89 -36.27
CA ARG A 433 1.95 4.12 -37.30
C ARG A 433 1.99 2.90 -38.22
N LEU A 434 2.18 3.16 -39.51
CA LEU A 434 2.39 2.09 -40.51
C LEU A 434 3.79 1.46 -40.31
N ASP A 435 4.07 0.34 -40.99
CA ASP A 435 5.34 -0.39 -40.85
C ASP A 435 6.59 0.47 -41.15
N ASP A 436 6.43 1.53 -41.95
CA ASP A 436 7.48 2.51 -42.28
C ASP A 436 7.57 3.69 -41.26
N ASP A 437 6.94 3.56 -40.09
CA ASP A 437 6.83 4.59 -39.02
C ASP A 437 6.14 5.90 -39.45
N THR A 438 5.37 5.86 -40.55
CA THR A 438 4.62 7.02 -41.08
C THR A 438 3.18 7.05 -40.56
N THR A 439 2.62 8.25 -40.42
CA THR A 439 1.18 8.44 -40.17
C THR A 439 0.38 8.23 -41.45
N ILE A 440 -0.84 7.68 -41.32
CA ILE A 440 -1.69 7.51 -42.48
C ILE A 440 -2.06 8.88 -43.08
N ASN A 441 -1.90 9.01 -44.40
CA ASN A 441 -2.27 10.24 -45.10
C ASN A 441 -3.80 10.35 -45.17
N ILE A 442 -4.35 11.39 -44.54
CA ILE A 442 -5.79 11.68 -44.50
C ILE A 442 -6.06 12.93 -45.34
N ALA A 443 -7.01 12.85 -46.27
CA ALA A 443 -7.47 14.02 -47.01
C ALA A 443 -8.03 15.10 -46.06
N GLN A 444 -7.87 16.37 -46.39
CA GLN A 444 -8.48 17.46 -45.62
C GLN A 444 -10.01 17.40 -45.78
N TYR A 445 -10.69 17.00 -44.71
CA TYR A 445 -12.14 16.99 -44.60
C TYR A 445 -12.60 18.17 -43.75
N GLU A 446 -13.64 18.88 -44.18
CA GLU A 446 -14.32 19.89 -43.38
C GLU A 446 -15.34 19.21 -42.45
N LYS A 447 -15.28 19.49 -41.14
CA LYS A 447 -16.23 18.99 -40.15
C LYS A 447 -17.56 19.73 -40.27
N LEU A 448 -18.66 19.02 -40.53
CA LEU A 448 -20.02 19.60 -40.52
C LEU A 448 -20.73 19.34 -39.19
N ALA A 449 -20.74 18.09 -38.72
CA ALA A 449 -21.36 17.69 -37.46
C ALA A 449 -20.69 16.44 -36.89
N ALA A 450 -20.84 16.21 -35.58
CA ALA A 450 -20.40 14.99 -34.90
C ALA A 450 -21.50 14.52 -33.96
N ILE A 451 -21.80 13.23 -34.01
CA ILE A 451 -22.68 12.54 -33.06
C ILE A 451 -21.77 11.75 -32.12
N PRO A 452 -21.65 12.18 -30.85
CA PRO A 452 -20.69 11.58 -29.92
C PRO A 452 -21.11 10.16 -29.51
N PHE A 453 -20.15 9.44 -28.94
CA PHE A 453 -20.39 8.15 -28.31
C PHE A 453 -21.29 8.28 -27.08
N THR A 454 -22.28 7.40 -26.95
CA THR A 454 -23.07 7.23 -25.71
C THR A 454 -23.15 5.75 -25.32
N PHE A 455 -23.35 5.45 -24.03
CA PHE A 455 -23.37 4.08 -23.52
C PHE A 455 -24.58 3.27 -24.02
N GLU A 456 -25.67 3.94 -24.37
CA GLU A 456 -26.89 3.35 -24.91
C GLU A 456 -26.70 2.96 -26.37
N ARG A 457 -26.03 3.81 -27.16
CA ARG A 457 -25.84 3.59 -28.61
C ARG A 457 -24.57 2.81 -28.97
N ARG A 458 -23.56 2.85 -28.09
CA ARG A 458 -22.23 2.22 -28.20
C ARG A 458 -21.51 2.43 -29.55
N ARG A 459 -21.73 3.59 -30.18
CA ARG A 459 -21.14 4.01 -31.46
C ARG A 459 -20.97 5.53 -31.52
N SER A 460 -20.04 6.00 -32.35
CA SER A 460 -19.83 7.40 -32.71
C SER A 460 -19.98 7.57 -34.22
N SER A 461 -20.43 8.76 -34.65
CA SER A 461 -20.57 9.08 -36.07
C SER A 461 -20.16 10.51 -36.36
N CYS A 462 -19.62 10.77 -37.54
CA CYS A 462 -19.26 12.11 -37.99
C CYS A 462 -19.78 12.39 -39.40
N ILE A 463 -20.14 13.65 -39.66
CA ILE A 463 -20.50 14.15 -40.98
C ILE A 463 -19.39 15.09 -41.46
N VAL A 464 -18.79 14.73 -42.58
CA VAL A 464 -17.67 15.47 -43.17
C VAL A 464 -17.93 15.82 -44.62
N ARG A 465 -17.34 16.93 -45.08
CA ARG A 465 -17.34 17.33 -46.49
C ARG A 465 -15.94 17.15 -47.07
N GLY A 466 -15.84 16.37 -48.14
CA GLY A 466 -14.59 16.19 -48.89
C GLY A 466 -14.28 17.37 -49.82
N SER A 467 -13.06 17.42 -50.34
CA SER A 467 -12.61 18.45 -51.29
C SER A 467 -13.43 18.53 -52.58
N THR A 468 -14.10 17.45 -52.97
CA THR A 468 -15.03 17.37 -54.11
C THR A 468 -16.44 17.90 -53.79
N GLY A 469 -16.67 18.42 -52.58
CA GLY A 469 -17.97 18.91 -52.11
C GLY A 469 -18.94 17.81 -51.62
N GLN A 470 -18.56 16.53 -51.75
CA GLN A 470 -19.38 15.40 -51.31
C GLN A 470 -19.47 15.33 -49.78
N LYS A 471 -20.69 15.12 -49.24
CA LYS A 471 -20.94 14.91 -47.82
C LYS A 471 -20.93 13.40 -47.49
N LEU A 472 -20.16 13.02 -46.48
CA LEU A 472 -19.99 11.64 -46.03
C LEU A 472 -20.38 11.53 -44.56
N LEU A 473 -21.21 10.55 -44.24
CA LEU A 473 -21.47 10.07 -42.88
C LEU A 473 -20.58 8.85 -42.65
N ILE A 474 -19.72 8.93 -41.64
CA ILE A 474 -18.86 7.84 -41.20
C ILE A 474 -19.32 7.44 -39.81
N SER A 475 -19.48 6.14 -39.56
CA SER A 475 -19.86 5.59 -38.26
C SER A 475 -18.90 4.49 -37.82
N LYS A 476 -18.58 4.48 -36.53
CA LYS A 476 -17.68 3.50 -35.89
C LYS A 476 -18.28 3.09 -34.55
N GLY A 477 -18.29 1.79 -34.25
CA GLY A 477 -18.90 1.32 -33.01
C GLY A 477 -18.85 -0.18 -32.80
N ALA A 478 -19.56 -0.62 -31.76
CA ALA A 478 -19.70 -2.02 -31.40
C ALA A 478 -20.30 -2.84 -32.56
N PHE A 479 -19.93 -4.13 -32.62
CA PHE A 479 -20.28 -5.02 -33.71
C PHE A 479 -21.79 -5.05 -34.00
N ASP A 480 -22.62 -5.41 -33.01
CA ASP A 480 -24.07 -5.52 -33.19
C ASP A 480 -24.74 -4.18 -33.55
N GLU A 481 -24.24 -3.09 -32.95
CA GLU A 481 -24.82 -1.75 -33.09
C GLU A 481 -24.58 -1.14 -34.46
N VAL A 482 -23.40 -1.36 -35.06
CA VAL A 482 -23.11 -0.85 -36.42
C VAL A 482 -23.68 -1.79 -37.47
N LEU A 483 -23.62 -3.11 -37.24
CA LEU A 483 -24.16 -4.10 -38.17
C LEU A 483 -25.67 -3.92 -38.39
N SER A 484 -26.42 -3.54 -37.35
CA SER A 484 -27.86 -3.28 -37.44
C SER A 484 -28.22 -2.08 -38.34
N LEU A 485 -27.30 -1.12 -38.54
CA LEU A 485 -27.49 0.07 -39.37
C LEU A 485 -27.11 -0.16 -40.84
N CYS A 486 -26.40 -1.25 -41.12
CA CYS A 486 -25.86 -1.58 -42.43
C CYS A 486 -26.85 -2.40 -43.27
N SER A 487 -27.05 -2.00 -44.52
CA SER A 487 -27.83 -2.75 -45.52
C SER A 487 -26.96 -3.35 -46.62
N THR A 488 -25.76 -2.81 -46.79
CA THR A 488 -24.80 -3.22 -47.83
C THR A 488 -23.40 -3.36 -47.22
N VAL A 489 -22.51 -4.06 -47.92
CA VAL A 489 -21.14 -4.36 -47.49
C VAL A 489 -20.17 -4.24 -48.67
N ARG A 490 -18.93 -3.85 -48.40
CA ARG A 490 -17.89 -3.69 -49.43
C ARG A 490 -16.96 -4.90 -49.50
N GLU A 491 -16.94 -5.57 -50.65
CA GLU A 491 -16.19 -6.81 -50.86
C GLU A 491 -15.46 -6.73 -52.22
N GLY A 492 -14.13 -6.88 -52.24
CA GLY A 492 -13.33 -6.80 -53.47
C GLY A 492 -13.46 -5.47 -54.23
N GLY A 493 -13.80 -4.37 -53.55
CA GLY A 493 -14.04 -3.06 -54.16
C GLY A 493 -15.47 -2.84 -54.68
N VAL A 494 -16.34 -3.85 -54.64
CA VAL A 494 -17.75 -3.78 -55.06
C VAL A 494 -18.67 -3.68 -53.85
N THR A 495 -19.81 -2.99 -53.98
CA THR A 495 -20.82 -2.90 -52.91
C THR A 495 -21.89 -3.94 -53.15
N VAL A 496 -22.09 -4.85 -52.19
CA VAL A 496 -23.03 -5.97 -52.27
C VAL A 496 -24.04 -5.90 -51.12
N ALA A 497 -25.20 -6.55 -51.26
CA ALA A 497 -26.21 -6.61 -50.21
C ALA A 497 -25.72 -7.41 -49.00
N LEU A 498 -26.06 -6.94 -47.79
CA LEU A 498 -25.74 -7.63 -46.54
C LEU A 498 -26.82 -8.68 -46.22
N ASP A 499 -26.67 -9.86 -46.84
CA ASP A 499 -27.54 -11.02 -46.64
C ASP A 499 -27.28 -11.75 -45.30
N THR A 500 -28.15 -12.72 -44.98
CA THR A 500 -28.10 -13.47 -43.72
C THR A 500 -26.82 -14.32 -43.59
N ASP A 501 -26.33 -14.89 -44.70
CA ASP A 501 -25.12 -15.71 -44.70
C ASP A 501 -23.86 -14.86 -44.43
N ARG A 502 -23.76 -13.67 -45.04
CA ARG A 502 -22.69 -12.71 -44.77
C ARG A 502 -22.70 -12.21 -43.33
N LYS A 503 -23.89 -11.94 -42.78
CA LYS A 503 -24.01 -11.59 -41.34
C LYS A 503 -23.48 -12.71 -40.46
N ARG A 504 -23.75 -13.98 -40.81
CA ARG A 504 -23.23 -15.14 -40.08
C ARG A 504 -21.71 -15.23 -40.17
N GLN A 505 -21.14 -15.12 -41.37
CA GLN A 505 -19.68 -15.15 -41.58
C GLN A 505 -18.95 -14.02 -40.81
N LEU A 506 -19.52 -12.81 -40.82
CA LEU A 506 -19.02 -11.69 -40.03
C LEU A 506 -19.04 -11.97 -38.53
N ALA A 507 -20.13 -12.56 -38.04
CA ALA A 507 -20.28 -12.92 -36.63
C ALA A 507 -19.26 -14.00 -36.21
N GLU A 508 -19.12 -15.07 -37.02
CA GLU A 508 -18.14 -16.15 -36.80
C GLU A 508 -16.71 -15.59 -36.75
N ARG A 509 -16.37 -14.65 -37.66
CA ARG A 509 -15.04 -14.04 -37.70
C ARG A 509 -14.78 -13.09 -36.54
N ALA A 510 -15.76 -12.28 -36.17
CA ALA A 510 -15.68 -11.45 -34.97
C ALA A 510 -15.52 -12.31 -33.72
N GLU A 511 -16.21 -13.45 -33.63
CA GLU A 511 -16.07 -14.38 -32.51
C GLU A 511 -14.67 -15.02 -32.45
N ALA A 512 -14.12 -15.44 -33.59
CA ALA A 512 -12.76 -15.97 -33.67
C ALA A 512 -11.71 -14.93 -33.18
N LEU A 513 -11.85 -13.67 -33.57
CA LEU A 513 -10.98 -12.58 -33.11
C LEU A 513 -11.16 -12.29 -31.61
N ASN A 514 -12.41 -12.30 -31.12
CA ASN A 514 -12.71 -12.14 -29.69
C ASN A 514 -12.10 -13.27 -28.84
N ARG A 515 -12.10 -14.52 -29.34
CA ARG A 515 -11.44 -15.67 -28.67
C ARG A 515 -9.92 -15.50 -28.57
N GLN A 516 -9.32 -14.78 -29.51
CA GLN A 516 -7.90 -14.40 -29.46
C GLN A 516 -7.63 -13.21 -28.52
N GLY A 517 -8.66 -12.61 -27.91
CA GLY A 517 -8.56 -11.46 -27.00
C GLY A 517 -8.69 -10.10 -27.66
N TYR A 518 -8.95 -10.05 -28.97
CA TYR A 518 -9.14 -8.78 -29.66
C TYR A 518 -10.56 -8.25 -29.46
N ARG A 519 -10.67 -6.96 -29.10
CA ARG A 519 -11.93 -6.22 -29.15
C ARG A 519 -12.21 -5.80 -30.59
N VAL A 520 -13.37 -6.17 -31.09
CA VAL A 520 -13.79 -5.95 -32.49
C VAL A 520 -14.72 -4.74 -32.60
N LEU A 521 -14.40 -3.79 -33.48
CA LEU A 521 -15.27 -2.68 -33.89
C LEU A 521 -15.51 -2.69 -35.39
N LEU A 522 -16.67 -2.19 -35.82
CA LEU A 522 -17.01 -2.04 -37.23
C LEU A 522 -16.92 -0.59 -37.67
N VAL A 523 -16.56 -0.39 -38.94
CA VAL A 523 -16.56 0.91 -39.61
C VAL A 523 -17.50 0.86 -40.80
N ALA A 524 -18.44 1.81 -40.85
CA ALA A 524 -19.42 1.95 -41.92
C ALA A 524 -19.43 3.37 -42.47
N LYS A 525 -19.80 3.53 -43.75
CA LYS A 525 -19.95 4.84 -44.38
C LYS A 525 -21.24 4.94 -45.19
N LYS A 526 -21.71 6.17 -45.39
CA LYS A 526 -22.85 6.51 -46.24
C LYS A 526 -22.63 7.87 -46.88
N GLN A 527 -22.96 7.99 -48.17
CA GLN A 527 -22.92 9.26 -48.88
C GLN A 527 -24.25 10.00 -48.70
N LEU A 528 -24.20 11.29 -48.39
CA LEU A 528 -25.37 12.14 -48.15
C LEU A 528 -25.52 13.18 -49.26
N SER A 529 -26.73 13.36 -49.76
CA SER A 529 -27.07 14.32 -50.83
C SER A 529 -27.55 15.68 -50.30
N VAL A 530 -28.30 15.71 -49.19
CA VAL A 530 -28.77 16.93 -48.50
C VAL A 530 -28.69 16.70 -46.98
N VAL A 531 -28.28 17.71 -46.21
CA VAL A 531 -28.18 17.64 -44.73
C VAL A 531 -28.67 18.96 -44.17
N ASP A 532 -29.71 18.92 -43.34
CA ASP A 532 -30.10 20.01 -42.45
C ASP A 532 -29.38 19.79 -41.12
N VAL A 533 -28.52 20.73 -40.72
CA VAL A 533 -27.56 20.57 -39.61
C VAL A 533 -28.11 21.15 -38.30
N GLU A 534 -29.23 21.87 -38.35
CA GLU A 534 -29.79 22.62 -37.22
C GLU A 534 -30.75 21.81 -36.32
N ASP A 535 -31.12 20.58 -36.70
CA ASP A 535 -32.00 19.70 -35.92
C ASP A 535 -31.26 18.48 -35.34
N GLU A 536 -31.06 18.46 -34.02
CA GLU A 536 -30.43 17.36 -33.27
C GLU A 536 -31.21 16.04 -33.36
N ASN A 537 -32.54 16.08 -33.49
CA ASN A 537 -33.35 14.87 -33.65
C ASN A 537 -33.25 14.31 -35.07
N GLY A 538 -33.14 15.18 -36.08
CA GLY A 538 -32.92 14.82 -37.48
C GLY A 538 -31.58 14.10 -37.72
N LEU A 539 -30.54 14.45 -36.94
CA LEU A 539 -29.20 13.83 -37.01
C LEU A 539 -29.22 12.33 -36.67
N ASN A 540 -30.05 11.87 -35.73
CA ASN A 540 -30.16 10.45 -35.36
C ASN A 540 -30.80 9.60 -36.47
N GLY A 541 -31.72 10.17 -37.27
CA GLY A 541 -32.41 9.47 -38.36
C GLY A 541 -31.52 9.18 -39.58
N LEU A 542 -30.36 9.85 -39.69
CA LEU A 542 -29.43 9.69 -40.82
C LEU A 542 -28.66 8.36 -40.80
N GLU A 543 -28.54 7.75 -39.61
CA GLU A 543 -27.81 6.50 -39.33
C GLU A 543 -28.60 5.25 -39.75
N SER A 544 -28.94 5.13 -41.03
CA SER A 544 -29.63 3.96 -41.56
C SER A 544 -29.18 3.67 -42.99
N ARG A 545 -29.26 2.39 -43.41
CA ARG A 545 -28.88 1.94 -44.75
C ARG A 545 -27.43 2.28 -45.12
N MET A 546 -26.51 2.02 -44.20
CA MET A 546 -25.07 2.28 -44.40
C MET A 546 -24.39 1.12 -45.16
N THR A 547 -23.20 1.40 -45.69
CA THR A 547 -22.30 0.39 -46.27
C THR A 547 -21.20 0.06 -45.26
N LEU A 548 -21.11 -1.21 -44.88
CA LEU A 548 -20.04 -1.72 -44.03
C LEU A 548 -18.73 -1.82 -44.82
N GLU A 549 -17.66 -1.22 -44.30
CA GLU A 549 -16.37 -1.12 -44.98
C GLU A 549 -15.33 -2.10 -44.44
N GLY A 550 -15.34 -2.38 -43.13
CA GLY A 550 -14.38 -3.32 -42.54
C GLY A 550 -14.39 -3.36 -41.02
N ILE A 551 -13.39 -4.04 -40.47
CA ILE A 551 -13.24 -4.37 -39.06
C ILE A 551 -11.95 -3.76 -38.50
N LEU A 552 -12.03 -3.17 -37.31
CA LEU A 552 -10.89 -2.78 -36.50
C LEU A 552 -10.76 -3.70 -35.30
N THR A 553 -9.54 -4.12 -35.00
CA THR A 553 -9.23 -4.97 -33.84
C THR A 553 -8.30 -4.25 -32.88
N PHE A 554 -8.65 -4.30 -31.60
CA PHE A 554 -7.90 -3.63 -30.54
C PHE A 554 -7.54 -4.63 -29.45
N ILE A 555 -6.44 -4.40 -28.74
CA ILE A 555 -6.09 -5.15 -27.54
C ILE A 555 -5.82 -4.18 -26.39
N ASP A 556 -6.22 -4.61 -25.20
CA ASP A 556 -5.95 -3.90 -23.94
C ASP A 556 -5.13 -4.85 -23.05
N PRO A 557 -3.79 -4.73 -23.06
CA PRO A 557 -2.92 -5.72 -22.46
C PRO A 557 -3.01 -5.68 -20.92
N PRO A 558 -2.91 -6.84 -20.24
CA PRO A 558 -2.82 -6.88 -18.78
C PRO A 558 -1.55 -6.18 -18.29
N LYS A 559 -1.60 -5.64 -17.06
CA LYS A 559 -0.43 -5.08 -16.40
C LYS A 559 0.56 -6.20 -16.06
N GLU A 560 1.85 -5.89 -16.16
CA GLU A 560 2.95 -6.84 -15.94
C GLU A 560 2.98 -7.38 -14.50
N ASP A 561 2.53 -6.58 -13.51
CA ASP A 561 2.50 -6.94 -12.09
C ASP A 561 1.18 -7.61 -11.65
N ALA A 562 0.14 -7.62 -12.49
CA ALA A 562 -1.21 -8.02 -12.09
C ALA A 562 -1.30 -9.50 -11.69
N ALA A 563 -0.72 -10.41 -12.49
CA ALA A 563 -0.74 -11.84 -12.21
C ALA A 563 -0.05 -12.19 -10.87
N MET A 564 1.15 -11.65 -10.63
CA MET A 564 1.88 -11.86 -9.36
C MET A 564 1.13 -11.27 -8.16
N SER A 565 0.48 -10.12 -8.34
CA SER A 565 -0.29 -9.46 -7.29
C SER A 565 -1.55 -10.24 -6.92
N ILE A 566 -2.26 -10.79 -7.91
CA ILE A 566 -3.41 -11.69 -7.70
C ILE A 566 -2.97 -12.94 -6.93
N ALA A 567 -1.86 -13.58 -7.32
CA ALA A 567 -1.33 -14.74 -6.59
C ALA A 567 -0.96 -14.41 -5.13
N SER A 568 -0.40 -13.22 -4.91
CA SER A 568 -0.08 -12.72 -3.56
C SER A 568 -1.33 -12.45 -2.72
N LEU A 569 -2.38 -11.86 -3.32
CA LEU A 569 -3.68 -11.66 -2.67
C LEU A 569 -4.34 -13.00 -2.29
N LYS A 570 -4.27 -14.00 -3.18
CA LYS A 570 -4.76 -15.36 -2.92
C LYS A 570 -4.02 -16.01 -1.74
N THR A 571 -2.71 -15.82 -1.65
CA THR A 571 -1.88 -16.28 -0.51
C THR A 571 -2.29 -15.61 0.81
N LEU A 572 -2.78 -14.38 0.76
CA LEU A 572 -3.35 -13.67 1.90
C LEU A 572 -4.80 -14.08 2.21
N GLY A 573 -5.39 -15.05 1.50
CA GLY A 573 -6.79 -15.46 1.67
C GLY A 573 -7.80 -14.47 1.10
N VAL A 574 -7.40 -13.65 0.11
CA VAL A 574 -8.29 -12.74 -0.62
C VAL A 574 -8.60 -13.34 -2.00
N GLN A 575 -9.86 -13.63 -2.26
CA GLN A 575 -10.34 -14.08 -3.57
C GLN A 575 -10.54 -12.88 -4.49
N VAL A 576 -10.06 -12.95 -5.74
CA VAL A 576 -10.25 -11.89 -6.72
C VAL A 576 -11.37 -12.28 -7.68
N LYS A 577 -12.39 -11.43 -7.82
CA LYS A 577 -13.50 -11.58 -8.77
C LYS A 577 -13.49 -10.43 -9.77
N ILE A 578 -13.68 -10.72 -11.05
CA ILE A 578 -13.62 -9.73 -12.13
C ILE A 578 -15.04 -9.33 -12.55
N LEU A 579 -15.34 -8.04 -12.51
CA LEU A 579 -16.63 -7.47 -12.86
C LEU A 579 -16.44 -6.49 -14.02
N THR A 580 -16.79 -6.89 -15.24
CA THR A 580 -16.54 -6.10 -16.45
C THR A 580 -17.77 -5.93 -17.34
N GLY A 581 -17.79 -4.82 -18.09
CA GLY A 581 -18.75 -4.58 -19.16
C GLY A 581 -18.37 -5.23 -20.50
N ASP A 582 -17.17 -5.79 -20.62
CA ASP A 582 -16.68 -6.44 -21.84
C ASP A 582 -17.41 -7.75 -22.14
N THR A 583 -17.22 -8.28 -23.35
CA THR A 583 -17.77 -9.57 -23.74
C THR A 583 -17.10 -10.70 -22.98
N LEU A 584 -17.85 -11.79 -22.77
CA LEU A 584 -17.39 -12.93 -21.98
C LEU A 584 -16.07 -13.54 -22.51
N PRO A 585 -15.87 -13.77 -23.83
CA PRO A 585 -14.61 -14.33 -24.33
C PRO A 585 -13.38 -13.45 -24.04
N VAL A 586 -13.52 -12.14 -24.16
CA VAL A 586 -12.44 -11.18 -23.87
C VAL A 586 -12.11 -11.18 -22.38
N ALA A 587 -13.14 -11.21 -21.53
CA ALA A 587 -12.96 -11.29 -20.08
C ALA A 587 -12.23 -12.58 -19.68
N ILE A 588 -12.63 -13.75 -20.21
CA ILE A 588 -12.00 -15.04 -19.93
C ILE A 588 -10.53 -15.05 -20.35
N ASN A 589 -10.20 -14.55 -21.54
CA ASN A 589 -8.81 -14.53 -22.02
C ASN A 589 -7.90 -13.69 -21.09
N VAL A 590 -8.38 -12.53 -20.62
CA VAL A 590 -7.64 -11.73 -19.63
C VAL A 590 -7.50 -12.49 -18.31
N CYS A 591 -8.51 -13.23 -17.87
CA CYS A 591 -8.45 -14.05 -16.65
C CYS A 591 -7.42 -15.19 -16.77
N GLN A 592 -7.38 -15.86 -17.92
CA GLN A 592 -6.40 -16.91 -18.22
C GLN A 592 -4.98 -16.33 -18.26
N ALA A 593 -4.78 -15.19 -18.92
CA ALA A 593 -3.48 -14.49 -18.93
C ALA A 593 -3.01 -14.06 -17.53
N LEU A 594 -3.93 -13.82 -16.60
CA LEU A 594 -3.65 -13.46 -15.22
C LEU A 594 -3.53 -14.66 -14.26
N GLY A 595 -3.72 -15.89 -14.75
CA GLY A 595 -3.64 -17.12 -13.95
C GLY A 595 -4.79 -17.28 -12.95
N LEU A 596 -5.95 -16.67 -13.21
CA LEU A 596 -7.16 -16.84 -12.39
C LEU A 596 -7.91 -18.15 -12.68
N SER A 597 -7.70 -18.72 -13.86
CA SER A 597 -8.21 -20.03 -14.30
C SER A 597 -7.04 -20.95 -14.62
N GLY A 598 -7.14 -22.22 -14.24
CA GLY A 598 -6.07 -23.20 -14.47
C GLY A 598 -6.01 -23.64 -15.94
N PRO A 599 -4.85 -24.15 -16.42
CA PRO A 599 -4.73 -24.74 -17.75
C PRO A 599 -5.55 -26.04 -17.92
N ASP A 600 -6.05 -26.64 -16.83
CA ASP A 600 -6.89 -27.85 -16.83
C ASP A 600 -8.41 -27.54 -16.99
N ASP A 601 -8.83 -26.26 -17.02
CA ASP A 601 -10.21 -25.87 -17.36
C ASP A 601 -10.35 -25.82 -18.90
N GLU A 602 -10.36 -26.98 -19.56
CA GLU A 602 -10.34 -27.09 -21.02
C GLU A 602 -11.68 -26.72 -21.71
N THR A 603 -12.76 -26.48 -20.96
CA THR A 603 -14.06 -26.08 -21.52
C THR A 603 -14.52 -24.69 -21.06
N VAL A 604 -15.26 -23.98 -21.93
CA VAL A 604 -15.94 -22.71 -21.61
C VAL A 604 -16.93 -22.86 -20.45
N ASP A 605 -17.33 -24.10 -20.13
CA ASP A 605 -18.22 -24.46 -19.03
C ASP A 605 -17.51 -24.65 -17.68
N ASP A 606 -16.19 -24.87 -17.65
CA ASP A 606 -15.41 -25.08 -16.40
C ASP A 606 -14.97 -23.75 -15.75
N VAL A 607 -14.77 -22.70 -16.54
CA VAL A 607 -14.56 -21.35 -15.99
C VAL A 607 -15.90 -20.89 -15.42
N GLN A 608 -16.05 -20.90 -14.08
CA GLN A 608 -17.23 -20.37 -13.40
C GLN A 608 -17.41 -18.88 -13.74
N ALA A 609 -18.15 -18.60 -14.82
CA ALA A 609 -18.37 -17.28 -15.38
C ALA A 609 -19.84 -17.11 -15.74
N THR A 610 -20.31 -15.86 -15.74
CA THR A 610 -21.70 -15.54 -16.10
C THR A 610 -21.78 -14.17 -16.76
N THR A 611 -22.88 -13.89 -17.44
CA THR A 611 -23.13 -12.61 -18.11
C THR A 611 -24.23 -11.81 -17.41
N GLY A 612 -24.21 -10.49 -17.54
CA GLY A 612 -25.25 -9.61 -17.02
C GLY A 612 -26.69 -10.03 -17.37
N PRO A 613 -27.01 -10.40 -18.63
CA PRO A 613 -28.34 -10.89 -18.99
C PRO A 613 -28.74 -12.20 -18.29
N GLN A 614 -27.80 -13.13 -18.10
CA GLN A 614 -28.05 -14.38 -17.37
C GLN A 614 -28.27 -14.13 -15.88
N LEU A 615 -27.53 -13.19 -15.29
CA LEU A 615 -27.72 -12.75 -13.91
C LEU A 615 -29.07 -12.04 -13.71
N ALA A 616 -29.47 -11.19 -14.66
CA ALA A 616 -30.74 -10.46 -14.61
C ALA A 616 -31.95 -11.40 -14.48
N ALA A 617 -31.91 -12.53 -15.19
CA ALA A 617 -32.97 -13.53 -15.14
C ALA A 617 -33.12 -14.21 -13.76
N LEU A 618 -32.09 -14.15 -12.92
CA LEU A 618 -32.06 -14.76 -11.59
C LEU A 618 -32.26 -13.74 -10.46
N GLU A 619 -32.30 -12.43 -10.77
CA GLU A 619 -32.34 -11.37 -9.75
C GLU A 619 -33.50 -11.57 -8.75
N GLY A 620 -33.19 -11.47 -7.45
CA GLY A 620 -34.17 -11.62 -6.37
C GLY A 620 -34.43 -13.07 -5.91
N THR A 621 -33.75 -14.07 -6.50
CA THR A 621 -33.83 -15.48 -6.10
C THR A 621 -32.59 -15.92 -5.31
N ASP A 622 -32.66 -17.04 -4.57
CA ASP A 622 -31.50 -17.62 -3.89
C ASP A 622 -30.46 -18.15 -4.90
N GLU A 623 -30.88 -18.55 -6.11
CA GLU A 623 -29.98 -18.97 -7.20
C GLU A 623 -29.04 -17.85 -7.66
N PHE A 624 -29.46 -16.59 -7.54
CA PHE A 624 -28.59 -15.43 -7.79
C PHE A 624 -27.42 -15.41 -6.82
N ASP A 625 -27.70 -15.57 -5.52
CA ASP A 625 -26.68 -15.53 -4.47
C ASP A 625 -25.69 -16.70 -4.63
N ASP A 626 -26.16 -17.90 -4.98
CA ASP A 626 -25.32 -19.06 -5.26
C ASP A 626 -24.45 -18.90 -6.51
N ARG A 627 -25.01 -18.34 -7.59
CA ARG A 627 -24.26 -18.05 -8.81
C ARG A 627 -23.16 -17.03 -8.57
N VAL A 628 -23.45 -15.96 -7.84
CA VAL A 628 -22.47 -14.93 -7.47
C VAL A 628 -21.34 -15.50 -6.61
N ARG A 629 -21.66 -16.44 -5.70
CA ARG A 629 -20.68 -17.09 -4.84
C ARG A 629 -19.68 -17.94 -5.64
N CYS A 630 -20.17 -18.75 -6.57
CA CYS A 630 -19.32 -19.63 -7.38
C CYS A 630 -18.54 -18.84 -8.44
N CYS A 631 -19.21 -17.99 -9.24
CA CYS A 631 -18.56 -17.34 -10.38
C CYS A 631 -17.40 -16.41 -10.00
N SER A 632 -16.31 -16.47 -10.76
CA SER A 632 -15.14 -15.60 -10.62
C SER A 632 -15.10 -14.48 -11.65
N VAL A 633 -15.78 -14.66 -12.79
CA VAL A 633 -15.82 -13.69 -13.89
C VAL A 633 -17.26 -13.32 -14.22
N PHE A 634 -17.53 -12.02 -14.26
CA PHE A 634 -18.84 -11.46 -14.59
C PHE A 634 -18.67 -10.50 -15.76
N ALA A 635 -19.23 -10.86 -16.91
CA ALA A 635 -19.08 -10.10 -18.16
C ALA A 635 -20.40 -9.42 -18.57
N LYS A 636 -20.34 -8.42 -19.44
CA LYS A 636 -21.50 -7.62 -19.91
C LYS A 636 -22.36 -7.09 -18.75
N LEU A 637 -21.76 -6.75 -17.60
CA LEU A 637 -22.50 -6.19 -16.46
C LEU A 637 -22.86 -4.73 -16.69
N THR A 638 -24.07 -4.34 -16.29
CA THR A 638 -24.43 -2.93 -16.12
C THR A 638 -23.87 -2.37 -14.79
N PRO A 639 -23.72 -1.03 -14.65
CA PRO A 639 -23.29 -0.41 -13.39
C PRO A 639 -24.12 -0.84 -12.17
N GLN A 640 -25.45 -0.95 -12.35
CA GLN A 640 -26.37 -1.41 -11.31
C GLN A 640 -26.14 -2.87 -10.94
N GLN A 641 -25.90 -3.75 -11.92
CA GLN A 641 -25.61 -5.15 -11.68
C GLN A 641 -24.28 -5.35 -10.95
N LYS A 642 -23.24 -4.55 -11.24
CA LYS A 642 -21.99 -4.55 -10.46
C LYS A 642 -22.27 -4.32 -8.97
N ALA A 643 -23.16 -3.38 -8.63
CA ALA A 643 -23.54 -3.09 -7.25
C ALA A 643 -24.36 -4.22 -6.60
N LEU A 644 -25.22 -4.92 -7.36
CA LEU A 644 -25.97 -6.08 -6.87
C LEU A 644 -25.04 -7.24 -6.51
N VAL A 645 -24.07 -7.56 -7.37
CA VAL A 645 -23.05 -8.60 -7.13
C VAL A 645 -22.26 -8.30 -5.84
N VAL A 646 -21.78 -7.06 -5.68
CA VAL A 646 -21.09 -6.63 -4.45
C VAL A 646 -22.01 -6.74 -3.22
N GLY A 647 -23.28 -6.38 -3.36
CA GLY A 647 -24.27 -6.49 -2.29
C GLY A 647 -24.53 -7.93 -1.83
N SER A 648 -24.64 -8.86 -2.77
CA SER A 648 -24.84 -10.29 -2.49
C SER A 648 -23.65 -10.90 -1.74
N LEU A 649 -22.42 -10.62 -2.19
CA LEU A 649 -21.20 -11.08 -1.51
C LEU A 649 -21.10 -10.56 -0.06
N ARG A 650 -21.50 -9.31 0.19
CA ARG A 650 -21.56 -8.75 1.54
C ARG A 650 -22.64 -9.41 2.40
N LYS A 651 -23.83 -9.67 1.83
CA LYS A 651 -24.93 -10.39 2.51
C LYS A 651 -24.51 -11.81 2.90
N ALA A 652 -23.66 -12.46 2.09
CA ALA A 652 -23.05 -13.75 2.39
C ALA A 652 -21.97 -13.71 3.50
N GLY A 653 -21.68 -12.55 4.09
CA GLY A 653 -20.74 -12.38 5.20
C GLY A 653 -19.29 -12.16 4.78
N HIS A 654 -19.01 -11.96 3.49
CA HIS A 654 -17.68 -11.58 3.02
C HIS A 654 -17.42 -10.08 3.26
N CYS A 655 -16.18 -9.74 3.59
CA CYS A 655 -15.73 -8.35 3.53
C CYS A 655 -15.22 -8.07 2.11
N VAL A 656 -15.95 -7.21 1.39
CA VAL A 656 -15.79 -7.00 -0.05
C VAL A 656 -15.12 -5.66 -0.32
N GLY A 657 -13.95 -5.70 -0.95
CA GLY A 657 -13.35 -4.53 -1.59
C GLY A 657 -13.78 -4.43 -3.06
N MET A 658 -14.02 -3.22 -3.55
CA MET A 658 -14.23 -2.95 -4.97
C MET A 658 -13.13 -2.04 -5.48
N LEU A 659 -12.42 -2.44 -6.53
CA LEU A 659 -11.42 -1.63 -7.22
C LEU A 659 -11.96 -1.24 -8.60
N GLY A 660 -12.08 0.06 -8.85
CA GLY A 660 -12.59 0.60 -10.11
C GLY A 660 -12.15 2.04 -10.33
N ASP A 661 -12.05 2.42 -11.60
CA ASP A 661 -11.56 3.71 -12.05
C ASP A 661 -12.58 4.46 -12.91
N GLY A 662 -13.60 3.76 -13.41
CA GLY A 662 -14.64 4.31 -14.27
C GLY A 662 -15.86 4.85 -13.52
N ILE A 663 -16.63 5.70 -14.21
CA ILE A 663 -17.94 6.20 -13.75
C ILE A 663 -18.90 5.03 -13.43
N ASN A 664 -18.80 3.96 -14.22
CA ASN A 664 -19.60 2.75 -14.13
C ASN A 664 -19.41 1.97 -12.82
N ASP A 665 -18.36 2.27 -12.05
CA ASP A 665 -18.06 1.58 -10.80
C ASP A 665 -18.55 2.32 -9.57
N CYS A 666 -18.97 3.59 -9.66
CA CYS A 666 -19.28 4.39 -8.48
C CYS A 666 -20.34 3.73 -7.56
N MET A 667 -21.39 3.13 -8.12
CA MET A 667 -22.42 2.43 -7.33
C MET A 667 -21.84 1.22 -6.58
N ALA A 668 -20.98 0.44 -7.24
CA ALA A 668 -20.30 -0.71 -6.65
C ALA A 668 -19.28 -0.27 -5.58
N LEU A 669 -18.51 0.79 -5.86
CA LEU A 669 -17.55 1.39 -4.92
C LEU A 669 -18.22 1.86 -3.64
N ARG A 670 -19.38 2.55 -3.73
CA ARG A 670 -20.14 2.98 -2.54
C ARG A 670 -20.79 1.81 -1.79
N ARG A 671 -21.13 0.73 -2.48
CA ARG A 671 -21.81 -0.44 -1.88
C ARG A 671 -20.83 -1.45 -1.26
N ALA A 672 -19.54 -1.40 -1.64
CA ALA A 672 -18.48 -2.21 -1.05
C ALA A 672 -18.20 -1.85 0.43
N ASP A 673 -17.54 -2.74 1.18
CA ASP A 673 -17.02 -2.40 2.52
C ASP A 673 -15.80 -1.47 2.43
N VAL A 674 -15.06 -1.55 1.31
CA VAL A 674 -13.99 -0.63 0.93
C VAL A 674 -14.09 -0.35 -0.57
N GLY A 675 -14.42 0.88 -0.95
CA GLY A 675 -14.28 1.36 -2.32
C GLY A 675 -12.86 1.84 -2.59
N ILE A 676 -12.25 1.40 -3.68
CA ILE A 676 -10.86 1.70 -4.04
C ILE A 676 -10.82 2.24 -5.46
N SER A 677 -10.16 3.38 -5.65
CA SER A 677 -9.93 3.94 -6.98
C SER A 677 -8.46 4.28 -7.18
N VAL A 678 -8.10 4.62 -8.41
CA VAL A 678 -6.75 5.05 -8.80
C VAL A 678 -6.76 6.56 -9.06
N ASP A 679 -5.63 7.24 -8.89
CA ASP A 679 -5.57 8.71 -9.03
C ASP A 679 -5.81 9.18 -10.48
N SER A 680 -5.47 8.34 -11.46
CA SER A 680 -5.84 8.54 -12.86
C SER A 680 -7.30 8.25 -13.18
N GLY A 681 -8.07 7.71 -12.23
CA GLY A 681 -9.46 7.34 -12.42
C GLY A 681 -10.35 8.57 -12.56
N ALA A 682 -11.56 8.36 -13.08
CA ALA A 682 -12.57 9.39 -13.21
C ALA A 682 -12.77 10.09 -11.85
N SER A 683 -12.89 11.42 -11.86
CA SER A 683 -13.06 12.20 -10.63
C SER A 683 -14.24 11.71 -9.78
N VAL A 684 -15.28 11.20 -10.43
CA VAL A 684 -16.45 10.58 -9.80
C VAL A 684 -16.07 9.29 -9.05
N ALA A 685 -15.26 8.42 -9.65
CA ALA A 685 -14.79 7.20 -9.01
C ALA A 685 -13.92 7.51 -7.78
N LYS A 686 -13.04 8.53 -7.87
CA LYS A 686 -12.25 9.03 -6.74
C LYS A 686 -13.11 9.59 -5.62
N GLU A 687 -14.22 10.25 -5.95
CA GLU A 687 -15.18 10.75 -4.97
C GLU A 687 -15.90 9.62 -4.24
N CYS A 688 -16.34 8.59 -4.99
CA CYS A 688 -17.07 7.44 -4.46
C CYS A 688 -16.19 6.48 -3.64
N ALA A 689 -14.86 6.47 -3.86
CA ALA A 689 -13.91 5.60 -3.17
C ALA A 689 -13.52 6.08 -1.76
N ASP A 690 -13.22 5.10 -0.90
CA ASP A 690 -12.69 5.28 0.45
C ASP A 690 -11.14 5.33 0.49
N LEU A 691 -10.49 4.76 -0.54
CA LEU A 691 -9.04 4.69 -0.72
C LEU A 691 -8.66 5.05 -2.17
N ILE A 692 -7.62 5.85 -2.35
CA ILE A 692 -7.10 6.26 -3.67
C ILE A 692 -5.65 5.79 -3.81
N LEU A 693 -5.37 5.00 -4.83
CA LEU A 693 -4.02 4.55 -5.20
C LEU A 693 -3.38 5.62 -6.11
N THR A 694 -2.28 6.22 -5.69
CA THR A 694 -1.60 7.27 -6.49
C THR A 694 -0.79 6.71 -7.65
N GLU A 695 -0.55 5.39 -7.65
CA GLU A 695 0.16 4.70 -8.73
C GLU A 695 -0.70 3.56 -9.28
N LYS A 696 -0.59 3.31 -10.59
CA LYS A 696 -1.30 2.24 -11.28
C LYS A 696 -0.59 0.89 -11.02
N GLY A 697 -0.85 0.24 -9.88
CA GLY A 697 -0.25 -1.06 -9.58
C GLY A 697 -1.04 -1.87 -8.55
N LEU A 698 -1.31 -3.14 -8.85
CA LEU A 698 -2.07 -4.03 -7.96
C LEU A 698 -1.20 -4.51 -6.78
N GLY A 699 0.13 -4.39 -6.87
CA GLY A 699 1.05 -4.68 -5.78
C GLY A 699 0.83 -3.81 -4.53
N ILE A 700 0.32 -2.58 -4.72
CA ILE A 700 -0.03 -1.68 -3.60
C ILE A 700 -1.18 -2.26 -2.79
N MET A 701 -2.13 -2.98 -3.42
CA MET A 701 -3.23 -3.64 -2.72
C MET A 701 -2.75 -4.70 -1.73
N VAL A 702 -1.76 -5.51 -2.12
CA VAL A 702 -1.16 -6.53 -1.23
C VAL A 702 -0.59 -5.87 0.03
N THR A 703 0.19 -4.81 -0.15
CA THR A 703 0.79 -4.08 0.98
C THR A 703 -0.27 -3.36 1.81
N SER A 704 -1.33 -2.89 1.16
CA SER A 704 -2.42 -2.18 1.85
C SER A 704 -3.26 -3.12 2.72
N VAL A 705 -3.56 -4.34 2.24
CA VAL A 705 -4.20 -5.39 3.04
C VAL A 705 -3.33 -5.77 4.24
N LYS A 706 -2.02 -5.98 4.04
CA LYS A 706 -1.09 -6.28 5.15
C LYS A 706 -1.06 -5.16 6.19
N THR A 707 -1.00 -3.91 5.75
CA THR A 707 -1.01 -2.75 6.64
C THR A 707 -2.34 -2.66 7.41
N GLY A 708 -3.47 -2.90 6.74
CA GLY A 708 -4.77 -2.99 7.39
C GLY A 708 -4.83 -4.08 8.48
N ARG A 709 -4.25 -5.26 8.23
CA ARG A 709 -4.14 -6.36 9.20
C ARG A 709 -3.22 -6.02 10.37
N ILE A 710 -2.13 -5.30 10.14
CA ILE A 710 -1.23 -4.81 11.20
C ILE A 710 -1.98 -3.81 12.08
N THR A 711 -2.66 -2.83 11.49
CA THR A 711 -3.49 -1.85 12.21
C THR A 711 -4.56 -2.57 13.02
N HIS A 712 -5.29 -3.51 12.42
CA HIS A 712 -6.29 -4.31 13.13
C HIS A 712 -5.68 -5.11 14.30
N GLY A 713 -4.56 -5.80 14.07
CA GLY A 713 -3.85 -6.58 15.08
C GLY A 713 -3.41 -5.74 16.28
N ASN A 714 -2.81 -4.57 16.05
CA ASN A 714 -2.41 -3.67 17.14
C ASN A 714 -3.60 -3.12 17.94
N THR A 715 -4.74 -2.86 17.29
CA THR A 715 -5.97 -2.47 18.00
C THR A 715 -6.49 -3.61 18.88
N ILE A 716 -6.51 -4.85 18.37
CA ILE A 716 -6.95 -6.02 19.15
C ILE A 716 -6.01 -6.31 20.32
N LYS A 717 -4.68 -6.15 20.14
CA LYS A 717 -3.71 -6.28 21.24
C LYS A 717 -4.04 -5.32 22.38
N TYR A 718 -4.24 -4.04 22.07
CA TYR A 718 -4.61 -3.04 23.07
C TYR A 718 -5.89 -3.42 23.82
N ILE A 719 -6.95 -3.79 23.08
CA ILE A 719 -8.23 -4.18 23.68
C ILE A 719 -8.06 -5.39 24.60
N LYS A 720 -7.32 -6.42 24.17
CA LYS A 720 -7.03 -7.61 24.98
C LYS A 720 -6.25 -7.26 26.26
N MET A 721 -5.26 -6.38 26.16
CA MET A 721 -4.44 -5.95 27.30
C MET A 721 -5.26 -5.15 28.31
N VAL A 722 -6.04 -4.16 27.86
CA VAL A 722 -6.88 -3.34 28.75
C VAL A 722 -7.99 -4.17 29.39
N ALA A 723 -8.71 -4.96 28.59
CA ALA A 723 -9.81 -5.77 29.11
C ALA A 723 -9.33 -6.84 30.10
N SER A 724 -8.22 -7.53 29.82
CA SER A 724 -7.66 -8.55 30.72
C SER A 724 -7.09 -7.94 32.00
N SER A 725 -6.37 -6.82 31.90
CA SER A 725 -5.71 -6.19 33.05
C SER A 725 -6.71 -5.53 33.99
N ASN A 726 -7.70 -4.81 33.44
CA ASN A 726 -8.73 -4.17 34.25
C ASN A 726 -9.60 -5.22 34.95
N PHE A 727 -9.95 -6.31 34.26
CA PHE A 727 -10.70 -7.41 34.88
C PHE A 727 -9.88 -8.15 35.95
N GLY A 728 -8.61 -8.46 35.67
CA GLY A 728 -7.69 -9.08 36.64
C GLY A 728 -7.56 -8.26 37.92
N ASN A 729 -7.35 -6.94 37.81
CA ASN A 729 -7.30 -6.04 38.96
C ASN A 729 -8.56 -6.10 39.82
N VAL A 730 -9.74 -6.08 39.20
CA VAL A 730 -11.01 -6.13 39.95
C VAL A 730 -11.24 -7.49 40.59
N PHE A 731 -10.83 -8.57 39.93
CA PHE A 731 -10.86 -9.89 40.52
C PHE A 731 -9.92 -10.00 41.74
N SER A 732 -8.72 -9.44 41.66
CA SER A 732 -7.77 -9.36 42.78
C SER A 732 -8.33 -8.54 43.95
N VAL A 733 -8.93 -7.38 43.65
CA VAL A 733 -9.65 -6.55 44.64
C VAL A 733 -10.76 -7.35 45.32
N LEU A 734 -11.57 -8.09 44.56
CA LEU A 734 -12.66 -8.90 45.09
C LEU A 734 -12.15 -9.98 46.05
N ALA A 735 -11.09 -10.70 45.65
CA ALA A 735 -10.47 -11.73 46.48
C ALA A 735 -9.90 -11.14 47.78
N ALA A 736 -9.25 -9.98 47.69
CA ALA A 736 -8.75 -9.26 48.85
C ALA A 736 -9.87 -8.74 49.76
N SER A 737 -10.95 -8.18 49.22
CA SER A 737 -12.08 -7.70 50.02
C SER A 737 -12.82 -8.80 50.77
N ALA A 738 -12.77 -10.05 50.28
CA ALA A 738 -13.35 -11.21 50.95
C ALA A 738 -12.46 -11.77 52.07
N TRP A 739 -11.14 -11.57 51.99
CA TRP A 739 -10.16 -12.20 52.89
C TRP A 739 -9.54 -11.21 53.90
N LEU A 740 -9.28 -9.97 53.50
CA LEU A 740 -8.56 -9.00 54.32
C LEU A 740 -9.56 -8.11 55.10
N PRO A 741 -9.30 -7.85 56.40
CA PRO A 741 -10.15 -6.97 57.22
C PRO A 741 -9.92 -5.47 56.95
N PHE A 742 -9.11 -5.12 55.94
CA PHE A 742 -8.75 -3.75 55.57
C PHE A 742 -8.74 -3.59 54.05
N GLN A 743 -8.74 -2.35 53.56
CA GLN A 743 -8.68 -2.09 52.12
C GLN A 743 -7.28 -2.41 51.57
N PRO A 744 -7.15 -3.34 50.60
CA PRO A 744 -5.86 -3.79 50.08
C PRO A 744 -5.09 -2.69 49.34
N MET A 745 -5.82 -1.75 48.72
CA MET A 745 -5.32 -0.55 48.06
C MET A 745 -6.39 0.52 48.14
N LEU A 746 -5.99 1.79 48.27
CA LEU A 746 -6.92 2.90 48.25
C LEU A 746 -7.45 3.15 46.83
N GLY A 747 -8.69 3.62 46.69
CA GLY A 747 -9.27 3.95 45.38
C GLY A 747 -8.40 4.92 44.56
N LEU A 748 -7.73 5.87 45.24
CA LEU A 748 -6.78 6.79 44.62
C LEU A 748 -5.53 6.09 44.05
N GLN A 749 -4.96 5.13 44.79
CA GLN A 749 -3.79 4.36 44.36
C GLN A 749 -4.13 3.53 43.12
N LEU A 750 -5.33 2.93 43.08
CA LEU A 750 -5.82 2.14 41.93
C LEU A 750 -6.01 3.01 40.68
N LEU A 751 -6.61 4.21 40.82
CA LEU A 751 -6.76 5.17 39.71
C LEU A 751 -5.41 5.68 39.20
N ALA A 752 -4.46 5.94 40.09
CA ALA A 752 -3.10 6.35 39.72
C ALA A 752 -2.34 5.25 38.98
N GLN A 753 -2.46 4.00 39.44
CA GLN A 753 -1.87 2.85 38.77
C GLN A 753 -2.44 2.66 37.36
N ASN A 754 -3.77 2.74 37.21
CA ASN A 754 -4.43 2.63 35.90
C ASN A 754 -3.99 3.74 34.93
N LEU A 755 -3.86 4.98 35.40
CA LEU A 755 -3.36 6.09 34.58
C LEU A 755 -1.93 5.83 34.08
N LEU A 756 -1.03 5.39 34.97
CA LEU A 756 0.36 5.05 34.60
C LEU A 756 0.41 3.88 33.61
N TYR A 757 -0.43 2.87 33.83
CA TYR A 757 -0.56 1.72 32.94
C TYR A 757 -1.04 2.13 31.55
N ASP A 758 -2.09 2.95 31.45
CA ASP A 758 -2.61 3.46 30.18
C ASP A 758 -1.56 4.29 29.42
N ILE A 759 -0.76 5.10 30.12
CA ILE A 759 0.34 5.86 29.52
C ILE A 759 1.40 4.91 28.92
N SER A 760 1.70 3.78 29.58
CA SER A 760 2.65 2.79 29.07
C SER A 760 2.23 2.17 27.73
N GLN A 761 0.93 2.21 27.41
CA GLN A 761 0.33 1.60 26.24
C GLN A 761 0.21 2.53 25.04
N ILE A 762 0.53 3.83 25.18
CA ILE A 762 0.49 4.82 24.10
C ILE A 762 1.34 4.38 22.90
N ALA A 763 2.38 3.58 23.14
CA ALA A 763 3.28 3.07 22.10
C ALA A 763 2.75 1.81 21.36
N ILE A 764 1.62 1.21 21.76
CA ILE A 764 1.07 0.00 21.11
C ILE A 764 0.76 0.18 19.62
N PRO A 765 0.27 1.32 19.12
CA PRO A 765 0.15 1.54 17.68
C PRO A 765 1.48 1.35 16.93
N TRP A 766 2.61 1.59 17.60
CA TRP A 766 3.97 1.37 17.08
C TRP A 766 4.49 -0.04 17.19
N ASP A 767 3.66 -0.96 17.65
CA ASP A 767 4.10 -2.30 17.91
C ASP A 767 4.17 -3.20 16.67
N ARG A 768 5.05 -4.20 16.70
CA ARG A 768 5.20 -5.21 15.65
C ARG A 768 4.14 -6.30 15.81
N VAL A 769 3.41 -6.60 14.73
CA VAL A 769 2.53 -7.78 14.62
C VAL A 769 3.31 -8.93 13.99
N ASP A 770 3.08 -10.15 14.49
CA ASP A 770 3.75 -11.36 13.98
C ASP A 770 3.28 -11.68 12.56
N ASP A 771 4.18 -12.14 11.69
CA ASP A 771 3.90 -12.34 10.26
C ASP A 771 2.78 -13.36 10.02
N ASP A 772 2.69 -14.40 10.85
CA ASP A 772 1.64 -15.44 10.79
C ASP A 772 0.24 -14.86 11.05
N TYR A 773 0.14 -13.81 11.88
CA TYR A 773 -1.13 -13.13 12.15
C TYR A 773 -1.64 -12.39 10.92
N VAL A 774 -0.72 -11.90 10.07
CA VAL A 774 -1.02 -11.09 8.89
C VAL A 774 -1.46 -11.95 7.70
N LEU A 775 -1.22 -13.26 7.69
CA LEU A 775 -1.54 -14.13 6.54
C LEU A 775 -3.03 -14.39 6.36
N THR A 776 -3.81 -14.43 7.44
CA THR A 776 -5.25 -14.71 7.38
C THR A 776 -6.09 -13.49 7.73
N PRO A 777 -7.24 -13.27 7.06
CA PRO A 777 -8.19 -12.25 7.49
C PRO A 777 -8.72 -12.58 8.89
N LYS A 778 -8.83 -11.56 9.75
CA LYS A 778 -9.37 -11.69 11.10
C LYS A 778 -10.67 -10.89 11.21
N GLN A 779 -11.68 -11.52 11.79
CA GLN A 779 -12.95 -10.88 12.10
C GLN A 779 -13.03 -10.56 13.59
N TRP A 780 -13.86 -9.58 13.93
CA TRP A 780 -14.16 -9.25 15.31
C TRP A 780 -15.04 -10.34 15.95
N SER A 781 -14.59 -10.87 17.08
CA SER A 781 -15.35 -11.83 17.89
C SER A 781 -15.32 -11.38 19.35
N THR A 782 -16.47 -10.93 19.85
CA THR A 782 -16.66 -10.51 21.25
C THR A 782 -16.58 -11.70 22.19
N TRP A 783 -17.01 -12.87 21.72
CA TRP A 783 -17.00 -14.11 22.50
C TRP A 783 -15.58 -14.62 22.75
N ASP A 784 -14.70 -14.51 21.76
CA ASP A 784 -13.29 -14.88 21.93
C ASP A 784 -12.57 -13.92 22.88
N LEU A 785 -12.93 -12.63 22.86
CA LEU A 785 -12.44 -11.67 23.84
C LEU A 785 -12.92 -12.00 25.25
N LEU A 786 -14.20 -12.33 25.42
CA LEU A 786 -14.76 -12.71 26.72
C LEU A 786 -14.04 -13.93 27.31
N ARG A 787 -13.89 -15.00 26.52
CA ARG A 787 -13.15 -16.21 26.92
C ARG A 787 -11.72 -15.88 27.33
N PHE A 788 -11.06 -15.02 26.56
CA PHE A 788 -9.69 -14.58 26.86
C PHE A 788 -9.59 -13.86 28.21
N VAL A 789 -10.50 -12.92 28.48
CA VAL A 789 -10.53 -12.14 29.73
C VAL A 789 -10.83 -13.04 30.94
N VAL A 790 -11.80 -13.95 30.82
CA VAL A 790 -12.21 -14.85 31.91
C VAL A 790 -11.12 -15.86 32.27
N VAL A 791 -10.28 -16.27 31.32
CA VAL A 791 -9.16 -17.20 31.57
C VAL A 791 -7.93 -16.47 32.11
N LEU A 792 -7.51 -15.37 31.45
CA LEU A 792 -6.28 -14.69 31.84
C LEU A 792 -6.42 -13.80 33.07
N GLY A 793 -7.60 -13.23 33.31
CA GLY A 793 -7.86 -12.40 34.49
C GLY A 793 -7.50 -13.11 35.79
N PRO A 794 -8.16 -14.22 36.14
CA PRO A 794 -7.86 -14.97 37.36
C PRO A 794 -6.41 -15.48 37.41
N THR A 795 -5.85 -15.87 36.26
CA THR A 795 -4.45 -16.31 36.17
C THR A 795 -3.48 -15.20 36.58
N SER A 796 -3.72 -13.96 36.13
CA SER A 796 -2.91 -12.80 36.53
C SER A 796 -3.08 -12.46 38.02
N SER A 797 -4.29 -12.65 38.58
CA SER A 797 -4.60 -12.40 39.98
C SER A 797 -3.91 -13.36 40.96
N VAL A 798 -3.40 -14.52 40.50
CA VAL A 798 -2.62 -15.44 41.36
C VAL A 798 -1.40 -14.72 41.95
N ILE A 799 -0.74 -13.86 41.18
CA ILE A 799 0.43 -13.10 41.63
C ILE A 799 0.01 -12.10 42.71
N ASP A 800 -1.13 -11.44 42.54
CA ASP A 800 -1.66 -10.51 43.54
C ASP A 800 -2.06 -11.26 44.84
N VAL A 801 -2.68 -12.43 44.72
CA VAL A 801 -3.03 -13.28 45.88
C VAL A 801 -1.78 -13.74 46.62
N LEU A 802 -0.70 -14.10 45.92
CA LEU A 802 0.59 -14.41 46.54
C LEU A 802 1.15 -13.20 47.30
N THR A 803 1.03 -11.99 46.74
CA THR A 803 1.38 -10.74 47.44
C THR A 803 0.57 -10.57 48.71
N TYR A 804 -0.73 -10.93 48.70
CA TYR A 804 -1.57 -10.89 49.89
C TYR A 804 -1.16 -11.92 50.94
N VAL A 805 -0.85 -13.15 50.53
CA VAL A 805 -0.34 -14.23 51.40
C VAL A 805 0.95 -13.79 52.08
N ILE A 806 1.88 -13.21 51.32
CA ILE A 806 3.13 -12.67 51.86
C ILE A 806 2.81 -11.59 52.90
N GLY A 807 1.90 -10.67 52.59
CA GLY A 807 1.56 -9.65 53.56
C GLY A 807 0.86 -10.14 54.82
N TRP A 808 0.07 -11.21 54.71
CA TRP A 808 -0.60 -11.83 55.84
C TRP A 808 0.37 -12.59 56.76
N PHE A 809 1.23 -13.45 56.18
CA PHE A 809 2.09 -14.35 56.94
C PHE A 809 3.47 -13.76 57.27
N TYR A 810 4.07 -13.03 56.33
CA TYR A 810 5.40 -12.45 56.49
C TYR A 810 5.36 -11.08 57.19
N TYR A 811 4.47 -10.16 56.79
CA TYR A 811 4.32 -8.88 57.49
C TYR A 811 3.45 -8.98 58.76
N GLY A 812 2.73 -10.10 58.98
CA GLY A 812 1.90 -10.31 60.15
C GLY A 812 0.69 -9.37 60.26
N VAL A 813 0.28 -8.77 59.14
CA VAL A 813 -0.80 -7.77 59.08
C VAL A 813 -2.15 -8.49 59.17
N ARG A 814 -2.71 -8.58 60.38
CA ARG A 814 -3.97 -9.29 60.68
C ARG A 814 -5.12 -8.38 61.10
N THR A 815 -4.85 -7.12 61.39
CA THR A 815 -5.83 -6.12 61.87
C THR A 815 -5.66 -4.80 61.13
N SER A 816 -6.75 -4.04 61.03
CA SER A 816 -6.82 -2.73 60.33
C SER A 816 -5.88 -1.67 60.91
N ASP A 817 -5.54 -1.77 62.19
CA ASP A 817 -4.79 -0.73 62.92
C ASP A 817 -3.27 -0.96 62.92
N SER A 818 -2.78 -1.98 62.22
CA SER A 818 -1.36 -2.27 62.18
C SER A 818 -0.61 -1.27 61.28
N PRO A 819 0.57 -0.75 61.70
CA PRO A 819 1.38 0.17 60.89
C PRO A 819 1.90 -0.47 59.58
N GLY A 820 1.71 -1.78 59.41
CA GLY A 820 2.05 -2.54 58.20
C GLY A 820 1.03 -2.42 57.06
N VAL A 821 -0.19 -1.90 57.28
CA VAL A 821 -1.21 -1.77 56.23
C VAL A 821 -0.74 -0.83 55.11
N GLY A 822 -0.11 0.30 55.44
CA GLY A 822 0.43 1.21 54.43
C GLY A 822 1.59 0.59 53.62
N MET A 823 2.44 -0.23 54.27
CA MET A 823 3.50 -0.96 53.58
C MET A 823 2.93 -2.02 52.63
N PHE A 824 1.85 -2.70 53.04
CA PHE A 824 1.12 -3.64 52.19
C PHE A 824 0.56 -2.96 50.94
N GLN A 825 -0.14 -1.82 51.12
CA GLN A 825 -0.70 -1.02 50.03
C GLN A 825 0.38 -0.55 49.06
N ALA A 826 1.52 -0.07 49.58
CA ALA A 826 2.64 0.37 48.75
C ALA A 826 3.32 -0.78 47.99
N HIS A 827 3.42 -1.97 48.62
CA HIS A 827 3.99 -3.14 47.99
C HIS A 827 3.10 -3.66 46.86
N TRP A 828 1.78 -3.74 47.08
CA TRP A 828 0.85 -4.14 46.02
C TRP A 828 0.73 -3.10 44.91
N PHE A 829 0.77 -1.80 45.21
CA PHE A 829 0.85 -0.74 44.19
C PHE A 829 2.04 -0.91 43.25
N LEU A 830 3.22 -1.14 43.81
CA LEU A 830 4.43 -1.33 43.01
C LEU A 830 4.40 -2.65 42.23
N GLN A 831 4.08 -3.77 42.89
CA GLN A 831 4.01 -5.08 42.23
C GLN A 831 2.93 -5.12 41.15
N GLY A 832 1.74 -4.57 41.42
CA GLY A 832 0.65 -4.47 40.47
C GLY A 832 1.06 -3.69 39.23
N LEU A 833 1.68 -2.52 39.39
CA LEU A 833 2.14 -1.73 38.25
C LEU A 833 3.22 -2.45 37.42
N LEU A 834 4.19 -3.10 38.07
CA LEU A 834 5.26 -3.84 37.39
C LEU A 834 4.72 -5.07 36.65
N THR A 835 3.82 -5.83 37.26
CA THR A 835 3.24 -7.03 36.65
C THR A 835 2.35 -6.67 35.47
N GLN A 836 1.49 -5.66 35.59
CA GLN A 836 0.65 -5.19 34.48
C GLN A 836 1.48 -4.69 33.30
N THR A 837 2.53 -3.89 33.56
CA THR A 837 3.42 -3.39 32.50
C THR A 837 4.24 -4.51 31.84
N LEU A 838 4.62 -5.55 32.59
CA LEU A 838 5.29 -6.73 32.02
C LEU A 838 4.33 -7.61 31.20
N ILE A 839 3.07 -7.75 31.65
CA ILE A 839 2.01 -8.47 30.94
C ILE A 839 1.78 -7.90 29.53
N VAL A 840 1.99 -6.60 29.30
CA VAL A 840 1.97 -6.00 27.94
C VAL A 840 2.92 -6.73 26.99
N HIS A 841 4.09 -7.15 27.47
CA HIS A 841 5.07 -7.90 26.67
C HIS A 841 4.73 -9.38 26.52
N LEU A 842 3.89 -9.94 27.40
CA LEU A 842 3.39 -11.31 27.29
C LEU A 842 2.20 -11.39 26.32
N LEU A 843 1.22 -10.49 26.42
CA LEU A 843 -0.05 -10.56 25.66
C LEU A 843 0.04 -10.02 24.23
N ARG A 844 1.14 -9.37 23.88
CA ARG A 844 1.39 -8.81 22.53
C ARG A 844 1.55 -9.87 21.45
N THR A 845 1.99 -11.09 21.77
CA THR A 845 2.35 -12.13 20.80
C THR A 845 1.87 -13.49 21.27
N ALA A 846 1.58 -14.38 20.32
CA ALA A 846 1.34 -15.79 20.62
C ALA A 846 2.65 -16.62 20.70
N LYS A 847 3.79 -16.01 20.33
CA LYS A 847 5.14 -16.59 20.38
C LYS A 847 5.81 -16.30 21.72
N ILE A 848 6.96 -16.94 21.98
CA ILE A 848 7.73 -16.69 23.20
C ILE A 848 8.24 -15.23 23.20
N PRO A 849 7.83 -14.40 24.18
CA PRO A 849 8.24 -13.00 24.28
C PRO A 849 9.76 -12.83 24.40
N PHE A 850 10.31 -11.74 23.87
CA PHE A 850 11.74 -11.35 23.88
C PHE A 850 12.70 -12.24 23.08
N VAL A 851 12.37 -13.53 22.93
CA VAL A 851 13.16 -14.52 22.18
C VAL A 851 12.66 -14.63 20.74
N GLN A 852 11.39 -15.03 20.56
CA GLN A 852 10.79 -15.27 19.24
C GLN A 852 10.10 -14.03 18.67
N SER A 853 9.51 -13.18 19.52
CA SER A 853 8.91 -11.91 19.13
C SER A 853 9.34 -10.81 20.10
N ARG A 854 9.90 -9.73 19.56
CA ARG A 854 10.43 -8.59 20.34
C ARG A 854 9.55 -7.36 20.16
N SER A 855 9.35 -6.61 21.24
CA SER A 855 8.68 -5.32 21.21
C SER A 855 9.46 -4.27 20.43
N THR A 856 8.76 -3.30 19.86
CA THR A 856 9.43 -2.15 19.25
C THR A 856 10.06 -1.26 20.32
N LYS A 857 11.13 -0.56 19.96
CA LYS A 857 11.87 0.32 20.88
C LYS A 857 10.97 1.34 21.59
N PRO A 858 9.98 1.98 20.94
CA PRO A 858 9.07 2.90 21.63
C PRO A 858 8.26 2.25 22.74
N LEU A 859 7.77 1.02 22.53
CA LEU A 859 7.00 0.29 23.53
C LEU A 859 7.88 -0.20 24.69
N ALA A 860 9.08 -0.71 24.38
CA ALA A 860 10.05 -1.10 25.40
C ALA A 860 10.45 0.11 26.27
N PHE A 861 10.73 1.25 25.65
CA PHE A 861 11.09 2.47 26.37
C PHE A 861 9.92 3.00 27.21
N SER A 862 8.71 3.04 26.66
CA SER A 862 7.52 3.53 27.37
C SER A 862 7.19 2.67 28.59
N THR A 863 7.24 1.35 28.47
CA THR A 863 7.01 0.42 29.59
C THR A 863 8.13 0.52 30.64
N ALA A 864 9.40 0.53 30.22
CA ALA A 864 10.53 0.69 31.15
C ALA A 864 10.51 2.03 31.90
N ALA A 865 10.15 3.13 31.22
CA ALA A 865 10.02 4.44 31.84
C ALA A 865 8.91 4.47 32.90
N ILE A 866 7.75 3.87 32.63
CA ILE A 866 6.66 3.78 33.60
C ILE A 866 7.02 2.86 34.77
N MET A 867 7.71 1.74 34.53
CA MET A 867 8.23 0.90 35.61
C MET A 867 9.21 1.66 36.51
N ALA A 868 10.11 2.46 35.93
CA ALA A 868 11.05 3.30 36.68
C ALA A 868 10.35 4.43 37.46
N ILE A 869 9.34 5.06 36.88
CA ILE A 869 8.51 6.09 37.56
C ILE A 869 7.72 5.45 38.71
N GLY A 870 7.07 4.31 38.45
CA GLY A 870 6.36 3.52 39.44
C GLY A 870 7.24 3.12 40.62
N PHE A 871 8.47 2.70 40.31
CA PHE A 871 9.50 2.49 41.32
C PHE A 871 9.85 3.80 42.01
N ALA A 872 10.07 4.94 41.36
CA ALA A 872 10.45 6.17 42.08
C ALA A 872 9.36 6.74 43.03
N ILE A 873 8.06 6.52 42.75
CA ILE A 873 6.94 7.17 43.45
C ILE A 873 6.98 7.02 44.99
N PRO A 874 7.13 5.82 45.59
CA PRO A 874 7.20 5.66 47.04
C PRO A 874 8.36 6.39 47.73
N TRP A 875 9.42 6.74 46.99
CA TRP A 875 10.61 7.41 47.54
C TRP A 875 10.55 8.94 47.42
N ILE A 876 9.64 9.49 46.62
CA ILE A 876 9.50 10.94 46.43
C ILE A 876 8.46 11.49 47.43
N PRO A 877 8.85 12.31 48.43
CA PRO A 877 7.97 12.74 49.52
C PRO A 877 6.61 13.34 49.10
N PRO A 878 6.51 14.26 48.12
CA PRO A 878 5.21 14.82 47.73
C PRO A 878 4.27 13.78 47.11
N PHE A 879 4.77 12.85 46.29
CA PHE A 879 3.94 11.80 45.69
C PHE A 879 3.55 10.73 46.71
N ARG A 880 4.49 10.37 47.60
CA ARG A 880 4.24 9.43 48.68
C ARG A 880 3.13 9.90 49.62
N SER A 881 3.22 11.13 50.12
CA SER A 881 2.22 11.68 51.05
C SER A 881 0.85 11.84 50.38
N ALA A 882 0.82 12.14 49.09
CA ALA A 882 -0.42 12.34 48.34
C ALA A 882 -1.17 11.04 48.03
N LEU A 883 -0.44 9.99 47.67
CA LEU A 883 -0.98 8.65 47.42
C LEU A 883 -1.13 7.82 48.72
N VAL A 884 -0.82 8.42 49.88
CA VAL A 884 -0.86 7.78 51.21
C VAL A 884 -0.02 6.48 51.21
N LEU A 885 1.16 6.53 50.59
CA LEU A 885 2.10 5.42 50.52
C LEU A 885 3.11 5.49 51.69
N THR A 886 3.64 4.34 52.10
CA THR A 886 4.71 4.27 53.13
C THR A 886 6.04 3.88 52.50
N PHE A 887 7.16 4.15 53.19
CA PHE A 887 8.49 3.77 52.71
C PHE A 887 8.61 2.25 52.60
N LEU A 888 9.10 1.77 51.45
CA LEU A 888 9.51 0.39 51.25
C LEU A 888 10.98 0.20 51.67
N ASN A 889 11.24 -0.78 52.52
CA ASN A 889 12.61 -1.16 52.92
C ASN A 889 13.32 -1.86 51.73
N LEU A 890 14.57 -1.48 51.42
CA LEU A 890 15.36 -2.03 50.28
C LEU A 890 15.61 -3.54 50.37
N SER A 891 15.50 -4.13 51.56
CA SER A 891 15.52 -5.59 51.78
C SER A 891 14.36 -6.34 51.13
N LEU A 892 13.36 -5.64 50.59
CA LEU A 892 12.15 -6.20 49.97
C LEU A 892 12.22 -6.29 48.43
N VAL A 893 13.23 -5.65 47.81
CA VAL A 893 13.50 -5.71 46.36
C VAL A 893 13.78 -7.14 45.84
N PRO A 894 14.42 -8.06 46.60
CA PRO A 894 14.61 -9.46 46.17
C PRO A 894 13.30 -10.23 46.00
N PHE A 895 12.26 -9.91 46.77
CA PHE A 895 10.95 -10.59 46.68
C PHE A 895 10.14 -10.11 45.48
N THR A 896 10.19 -8.80 45.17
CA THR A 896 9.66 -8.28 43.90
C THR A 896 10.38 -8.90 42.70
N ASN A 897 11.70 -9.12 42.81
CA ASN A 897 12.49 -9.85 41.80
C ASN A 897 12.13 -11.34 41.70
N PHE A 898 11.78 -12.01 42.81
CA PHE A 898 11.30 -13.39 42.83
C PHE A 898 9.93 -13.54 42.15
N SER A 899 8.98 -12.63 42.45
CA SER A 899 7.68 -12.58 41.77
C SER A 899 7.82 -12.26 40.27
N LEU A 900 8.79 -11.41 39.89
CA LEU A 900 9.18 -11.17 38.50
C LEU A 900 9.79 -12.41 37.83
N GLY A 901 10.55 -13.21 38.57
CA GLY A 901 11.09 -14.50 38.15
C GLY A 901 9.99 -15.52 37.82
N LEU A 902 8.96 -15.60 38.68
CA LEU A 902 7.78 -16.43 38.46
C LEU A 902 6.99 -16.01 37.22
N VAL A 903 6.84 -14.71 36.94
CA VAL A 903 6.22 -14.24 35.67
C VAL A 903 7.05 -14.65 34.45
N SER A 904 8.37 -14.76 34.59
CA SER A 904 9.28 -15.22 33.53
C SER A 904 9.23 -16.74 33.32
N GLU A 905 9.11 -17.53 34.41
CA GLU A 905 9.08 -19.00 34.38
C GLU A 905 7.67 -19.56 34.15
N ASP A 906 6.65 -19.11 34.89
CA ASP A 906 5.25 -19.53 34.66
C ASP A 906 4.68 -18.96 33.36
N GLY A 907 5.16 -17.82 32.88
CA GLY A 907 4.83 -17.33 31.53
C GLY A 907 5.28 -18.28 30.42
N SER A 908 6.33 -19.07 30.68
CA SER A 908 6.83 -20.11 29.78
C SER A 908 6.13 -21.47 29.98
N GLN A 909 5.64 -21.78 31.19
CA GLN A 909 4.90 -23.03 31.48
C GLN A 909 3.38 -22.95 31.23
N ALA A 910 2.74 -21.82 31.47
CA ALA A 910 1.33 -21.59 31.13
C ALA A 910 1.10 -21.56 29.60
N ALA A 911 2.17 -21.33 28.82
CA ALA A 911 2.18 -21.50 27.36
C ALA A 911 2.13 -22.98 26.91
N LEU A 912 2.28 -23.94 27.82
CA LEU A 912 2.40 -25.39 27.55
C LEU A 912 1.16 -26.24 27.93
N VAL A 913 0.05 -25.65 28.38
CA VAL A 913 -1.23 -26.36 28.60
C VAL A 913 -2.02 -26.47 27.27
N PRO A 914 -2.63 -27.63 26.91
CA PRO A 914 -2.72 -28.06 25.52
C PRO A 914 -3.77 -27.31 24.69
N ARG A 915 -3.33 -26.57 23.68
CA ARG A 915 -4.16 -25.96 22.61
C ARG A 915 -4.54 -26.95 21.49
N SER A 916 -4.68 -28.25 21.78
CA SER A 916 -4.83 -29.31 20.77
C SER A 916 -6.22 -29.95 20.69
N ARG A 917 -7.29 -29.22 21.01
CA ARG A 917 -8.67 -29.66 20.72
C ARG A 917 -9.47 -28.50 20.15
N ILE A 918 -9.43 -28.35 18.84
CA ILE A 918 -10.50 -27.90 17.92
C ILE A 918 -9.79 -27.90 16.56
N LEU A 919 -10.23 -28.79 15.66
CA LEU A 919 -9.78 -28.99 14.26
C LEU A 919 -8.61 -29.96 14.02
N GLN A 920 -8.91 -31.27 14.03
CA GLN A 920 -8.38 -32.23 13.04
C GLN A 920 -9.46 -33.28 12.72
N PRO A 921 -9.39 -33.92 11.53
CA PRO A 921 -9.22 -35.38 11.55
C PRO A 921 -8.07 -35.88 10.62
N SER A 922 -7.10 -36.57 11.25
CA SER A 922 -6.54 -37.92 11.01
C SER A 922 -6.19 -38.47 9.60
N PRO A 923 -5.38 -39.57 9.48
CA PRO A 923 -4.15 -39.93 10.23
C PRO A 923 -3.02 -40.51 9.33
N ARG A 924 -1.76 -40.52 9.78
CA ARG A 924 -0.79 -41.57 9.36
C ARG A 924 0.16 -42.02 10.48
N ILE A 925 0.45 -43.31 10.36
CA ILE A 925 1.01 -44.33 11.27
C ILE A 925 2.55 -44.19 11.45
N PRO A 926 3.16 -44.76 12.52
CA PRO A 926 4.46 -44.33 13.05
C PRO A 926 5.65 -45.29 12.80
N LEU A 927 6.83 -44.86 13.28
CA LEU A 927 8.08 -45.58 13.64
C LEU A 927 9.23 -45.60 12.61
N PRO A 928 10.51 -45.90 12.98
CA PRO A 928 11.24 -45.69 14.25
C PRO A 928 12.70 -45.16 14.07
N GLY A 929 13.36 -44.84 15.21
CA GLY A 929 14.72 -45.33 15.51
C GLY A 929 15.95 -44.68 14.85
N ARG A 930 16.67 -43.86 15.63
CA ARG A 930 18.07 -43.51 15.36
C ARG A 930 18.99 -44.70 15.66
N ALA A 931 19.84 -45.07 14.71
CA ALA A 931 21.10 -45.76 14.95
C ALA A 931 22.22 -44.95 14.27
N GLY A 932 23.26 -44.59 15.02
CA GLY A 932 24.48 -44.00 14.48
C GLY A 932 25.47 -45.08 14.05
N PHE A 933 26.36 -44.75 13.12
CA PHE A 933 27.69 -45.35 12.95
C PHE A 933 28.52 -44.51 11.94
N PRO A 934 29.85 -44.67 11.90
CA PRO A 934 30.82 -43.62 11.60
C PRO A 934 31.45 -43.84 10.22
N LEU A 935 32.13 -42.85 9.67
CA LEU A 935 33.02 -43.09 8.53
C LEU A 935 34.40 -42.54 8.84
N GLY A 936 35.36 -43.48 8.80
CA GLY A 936 36.79 -43.27 8.92
C GLY A 936 37.44 -42.76 7.62
N PRO A 937 38.78 -42.78 7.55
CA PRO A 937 39.55 -41.71 6.94
C PRO A 937 39.95 -42.01 5.50
N THR A 938 39.85 -41.02 4.61
CA THR A 938 40.59 -41.00 3.34
C THR A 938 41.27 -39.66 3.14
N SER A 939 42.60 -39.73 3.08
CA SER A 939 43.56 -38.65 2.93
C SER A 939 43.43 -37.94 1.57
N ARG A 940 42.90 -36.72 1.56
CA ARG A 940 43.19 -35.62 0.61
C ARG A 940 42.91 -34.30 1.34
N ARG A 941 43.88 -33.39 1.38
CA ARG A 941 43.97 -32.26 2.34
C ARG A 941 42.85 -31.22 2.14
N GLU A 942 41.82 -31.26 2.98
CA GLU A 942 41.03 -30.07 3.34
C GLU A 942 41.85 -29.25 4.36
N ARG A 943 42.00 -27.93 4.14
CA ARG A 943 42.63 -27.03 5.12
C ARG A 943 41.56 -26.11 5.70
N LEU A 944 41.32 -26.23 7.01
CA LEU A 944 40.75 -25.15 7.82
C LEU A 944 41.85 -24.11 8.03
N VAL A 945 41.64 -22.88 7.57
CA VAL A 945 42.57 -21.78 7.80
C VAL A 945 41.93 -20.79 8.78
N ASP A 946 42.46 -20.75 10.00
CA ASP A 946 42.23 -19.65 10.93
C ASP A 946 43.32 -18.60 10.65
N THR A 947 43.03 -17.58 9.83
CA THR A 947 44.02 -16.56 9.48
C THR A 947 44.17 -15.52 10.60
N GLN A 948 44.84 -15.90 11.70
CA GLN A 948 45.63 -14.95 12.49
C GLN A 948 47.05 -14.87 11.91
N ARG A 949 47.29 -13.98 10.94
CA ARG A 949 48.66 -13.51 10.65
C ARG A 949 48.71 -11.98 10.62
N ARG A 950 49.52 -11.47 11.54
CA ARG A 950 49.82 -10.05 11.79
C ARG A 950 50.30 -9.34 10.49
N HIS A 951 49.81 -8.11 10.29
CA HIS A 951 50.28 -7.08 9.35
C HIS A 951 49.60 -6.88 7.96
N ASP A 952 48.37 -7.35 7.72
CA ASP A 952 47.54 -6.84 6.60
C ASP A 952 46.17 -6.34 7.13
N PRO A 953 45.75 -5.08 6.90
CA PRO A 953 44.56 -4.49 7.53
C PRO A 953 43.21 -4.93 6.94
N LEU A 954 43.15 -6.00 6.14
CA LEU A 954 41.98 -6.37 5.30
C LEU A 954 41.46 -7.80 5.51
N ILE A 955 41.59 -8.40 6.70
CA ILE A 955 41.15 -9.79 6.90
C ILE A 955 40.13 -9.89 8.04
N ILE A 956 38.86 -9.95 7.64
CA ILE A 956 37.75 -10.42 8.48
C ILE A 956 37.96 -11.92 8.72
N ILE A 957 37.89 -12.37 9.97
CA ILE A 957 37.95 -13.79 10.33
C ILE A 957 36.68 -14.46 9.79
N ILE A 958 36.82 -15.25 8.72
CA ILE A 958 35.76 -16.10 8.18
C ILE A 958 36.30 -17.53 8.20
N ILE A 959 35.57 -18.45 8.84
CA ILE A 959 35.88 -19.88 8.78
C ILE A 959 35.48 -20.37 7.39
N ILE A 960 36.45 -20.53 6.51
CA ILE A 960 36.25 -20.92 5.10
C ILE A 960 36.87 -22.30 4.87
N ILE A 961 36.13 -23.19 4.19
CA ILE A 961 36.68 -24.43 3.68
C ILE A 961 37.29 -24.16 2.30
N MET A 962 38.53 -24.57 2.09
CA MET A 962 39.25 -24.38 0.83
C MET A 962 39.40 -25.69 0.07
N PHE A 963 38.94 -25.70 -1.18
CA PHE A 963 39.28 -26.74 -2.15
C PHE A 963 40.51 -26.33 -2.94
N ALA A 964 41.61 -27.07 -2.74
CA ALA A 964 42.82 -26.92 -3.53
C ALA A 964 42.80 -27.87 -4.73
N ALA A 965 42.75 -27.31 -5.94
CA ALA A 965 42.79 -28.08 -7.17
C ALA A 965 44.19 -28.64 -7.43
N ASP A 966 44.26 -29.86 -7.95
CA ASP A 966 45.49 -30.60 -8.23
C ASP A 966 46.29 -29.99 -9.40
N ARG A 967 47.62 -29.93 -9.27
CA ARG A 967 48.57 -29.48 -10.29
C ARG A 967 48.50 -30.30 -11.57
N GLU A 968 48.07 -31.57 -11.49
CA GLU A 968 47.96 -32.45 -12.65
C GLU A 968 46.79 -32.09 -13.59
N ARG A 969 45.82 -31.29 -13.14
CA ARG A 969 44.63 -30.90 -13.93
C ARG A 969 44.43 -29.39 -13.92
N PRO A 970 45.31 -28.63 -14.61
CA PRO A 970 45.28 -27.18 -14.56
C PRO A 970 44.02 -26.61 -15.24
N LEU A 971 43.54 -25.47 -14.76
CA LEU A 971 42.36 -24.80 -15.32
C LEU A 971 42.77 -23.90 -16.48
N ARG A 972 42.24 -24.19 -17.67
CA ARG A 972 42.44 -23.40 -18.88
C ARG A 972 41.34 -22.37 -19.04
N LEU A 973 41.74 -21.16 -19.41
CA LEU A 973 40.85 -20.00 -19.46
C LEU A 973 40.43 -19.62 -20.89
N ASP A 974 39.27 -18.98 -21.05
CA ASP A 974 38.65 -18.73 -22.37
C ASP A 974 39.38 -17.71 -23.26
N TRP A 975 40.14 -16.80 -22.66
CA TRP A 975 40.90 -15.76 -23.35
C TRP A 975 42.41 -16.00 -23.30
N GLY A 976 42.82 -17.24 -23.06
CA GLY A 976 44.22 -17.61 -22.85
C GLY A 976 44.66 -17.43 -21.40
N GLY A 977 45.75 -18.11 -21.03
CA GLY A 977 46.20 -18.24 -19.65
C GLY A 977 45.80 -19.57 -19.02
N LEU A 978 46.64 -20.02 -18.08
CA LEU A 978 46.50 -21.29 -17.37
C LEU A 978 46.67 -21.02 -15.88
N LEU A 979 45.74 -21.52 -15.06
CA LEU A 979 45.94 -21.60 -13.61
C LEU A 979 46.45 -23.01 -13.28
N PRO A 980 47.75 -23.19 -12.96
CA PRO A 980 48.33 -24.52 -12.71
C PRO A 980 47.74 -25.17 -11.46
N GLU A 981 47.48 -24.37 -10.43
CA GLU A 981 46.72 -24.72 -9.24
C GLU A 981 45.81 -23.53 -8.90
N PHE A 982 44.66 -23.82 -8.30
CA PHE A 982 43.72 -22.79 -7.85
C PHE A 982 42.94 -23.29 -6.64
N ASP A 983 42.51 -22.36 -5.82
CA ASP A 983 41.70 -22.59 -4.64
C ASP A 983 40.29 -22.00 -4.84
N ILE A 984 39.28 -22.74 -4.38
CA ILE A 984 37.91 -22.22 -4.22
C ILE A 984 37.52 -22.24 -2.75
N ALA A 985 37.20 -21.06 -2.23
CA ALA A 985 36.59 -20.87 -0.93
C ALA A 985 35.10 -21.20 -0.99
N TYR A 986 34.60 -22.03 -0.07
CA TYR A 986 33.19 -22.35 0.03
C TYR A 986 32.73 -22.60 1.47
N GLU A 987 31.42 -22.48 1.67
CA GLU A 987 30.71 -22.83 2.90
C GLU A 987 29.48 -23.67 2.59
N THR A 988 29.04 -24.47 3.55
CA THR A 988 27.94 -25.40 3.36
C THR A 988 26.93 -25.37 4.51
N TRP A 989 25.65 -25.58 4.19
CA TRP A 989 24.57 -25.69 5.17
C TRP A 989 23.67 -26.89 4.88
N GLY A 990 23.11 -27.47 5.94
CA GLY A 990 22.22 -28.63 5.84
C GLY A 990 22.97 -29.97 5.75
N ARG A 991 22.24 -31.04 5.45
CA ARG A 991 22.80 -32.40 5.37
C ARG A 991 22.68 -32.98 3.96
N LEU A 992 23.80 -33.42 3.39
CA LEU A 992 23.83 -34.13 2.12
C LEU A 992 23.21 -35.52 2.30
N LYS A 993 22.26 -35.88 1.42
CA LYS A 993 21.66 -37.22 1.42
C LYS A 993 22.67 -38.28 0.96
N PRO A 994 22.50 -39.57 1.33
CA PRO A 994 23.36 -40.65 0.85
C PRO A 994 23.39 -40.80 -0.69
N ASP A 995 22.27 -40.53 -1.35
CA ASP A 995 22.14 -40.51 -2.82
C ASP A 995 22.59 -39.19 -3.46
N ARG A 996 22.99 -38.21 -2.64
CA ARG A 996 23.47 -36.87 -3.00
C ARG A 996 22.49 -36.05 -3.85
N SER A 997 21.22 -36.45 -3.90
CA SER A 997 20.20 -35.87 -4.80
C SER A 997 19.68 -34.49 -4.39
N ASN A 998 20.09 -33.99 -3.21
CA ASN A 998 19.58 -32.75 -2.61
C ASN A 998 20.59 -31.60 -2.57
N ALA A 999 21.69 -31.67 -3.33
CA ALA A 999 22.71 -30.64 -3.36
C ALA A 999 22.27 -29.41 -4.19
N ILE A 1000 22.38 -28.21 -3.60
CA ILE A 1000 22.16 -26.92 -4.26
C ILE A 1000 23.49 -26.17 -4.32
N LEU A 1001 23.89 -25.73 -5.50
CA LEU A 1001 25.01 -24.81 -5.67
C LEU A 1001 24.49 -23.37 -5.67
N LEU A 1002 24.99 -22.56 -4.74
CA LEU A 1002 24.69 -21.15 -4.59
C LEU A 1002 25.90 -20.31 -5.07
N HIS A 1003 25.66 -19.47 -6.07
CA HIS A 1003 26.65 -18.59 -6.67
C HIS A 1003 26.64 -17.19 -6.05
N THR A 1004 27.82 -16.65 -5.76
CA THR A 1004 27.98 -15.30 -5.19
C THR A 1004 27.83 -14.20 -6.25
N GLY A 1005 27.30 -13.06 -5.81
CA GLY A 1005 27.37 -11.80 -6.57
C GLY A 1005 28.77 -11.18 -6.51
N LEU A 1006 29.02 -10.14 -7.30
CA LEU A 1006 30.34 -9.46 -7.37
C LEU A 1006 30.87 -9.03 -6.00
N SER A 1007 29.98 -8.60 -5.09
CA SER A 1007 30.35 -8.10 -3.76
C SER A 1007 30.26 -9.14 -2.64
N ALA A 1008 29.91 -10.39 -2.94
CA ALA A 1008 29.55 -11.38 -1.93
C ALA A 1008 30.67 -12.41 -1.72
N SER A 1009 30.92 -12.79 -0.46
CA SER A 1009 31.81 -13.88 -0.07
C SER A 1009 31.08 -15.23 -0.07
N SER A 1010 31.78 -16.35 0.17
CA SER A 1010 31.13 -17.65 0.38
C SER A 1010 30.17 -17.65 1.58
N HIS A 1011 30.34 -16.73 2.54
CA HIS A 1011 29.56 -16.66 3.76
C HIS A 1011 28.15 -16.09 3.55
N ALA A 1012 27.22 -16.97 3.16
CA ALA A 1012 25.85 -16.58 2.81
C ALA A 1012 24.89 -16.54 4.00
N ALA A 1013 25.12 -17.34 5.05
CA ALA A 1013 24.35 -17.31 6.30
C ALA A 1013 25.20 -17.77 7.49
N SER A 1014 24.83 -17.33 8.69
CA SER A 1014 25.50 -17.68 9.93
C SER A 1014 25.53 -19.20 10.16
N THR A 1015 26.62 -19.67 10.75
CA THR A 1015 26.79 -21.06 11.20
C THR A 1015 27.13 -21.09 12.68
N PRO A 1016 27.02 -22.25 13.36
CA PRO A 1016 27.52 -22.39 14.73
C PRO A 1016 28.99 -21.99 14.88
N GLU A 1017 29.80 -22.20 13.83
CA GLU A 1017 31.22 -21.87 13.78
C GLU A 1017 31.44 -20.38 13.45
N ASN A 1018 30.59 -19.77 12.62
CA ASN A 1018 30.64 -18.36 12.27
C ASN A 1018 29.29 -17.66 12.54
N GLY A 1019 29.14 -17.07 13.72
CA GLY A 1019 27.93 -16.38 14.14
C GLY A 1019 27.69 -15.00 13.52
N GLN A 1020 28.53 -14.54 12.59
CA GLN A 1020 28.26 -13.31 11.85
C GLN A 1020 27.10 -13.52 10.88
N ALA A 1021 26.31 -12.48 10.66
CA ALA A 1021 25.21 -12.57 9.71
C ALA A 1021 25.75 -12.57 8.27
N GLY A 1022 25.38 -13.57 7.48
CA GLY A 1022 25.75 -13.68 6.07
C GLY A 1022 24.95 -12.73 5.18
N TRP A 1023 25.40 -12.56 3.92
CA TRP A 1023 24.73 -11.65 2.97
C TRP A 1023 23.32 -12.11 2.55
N TRP A 1024 22.96 -13.37 2.84
CA TRP A 1024 21.66 -14.00 2.61
C TRP A 1024 21.12 -14.72 3.87
N GLU A 1025 21.40 -14.16 5.06
CA GLU A 1025 21.03 -14.71 6.37
C GLU A 1025 19.59 -15.22 6.47
N ARG A 1026 18.63 -14.50 5.88
CA ARG A 1026 17.20 -14.85 5.94
C ARG A 1026 16.76 -15.86 4.88
N PHE A 1027 17.61 -16.14 3.89
CA PHE A 1027 17.29 -16.99 2.75
C PHE A 1027 17.74 -18.44 2.96
N ILE A 1028 18.73 -18.69 3.82
CA ILE A 1028 19.31 -20.00 4.05
C ILE A 1028 19.09 -20.39 5.51
N GLY A 1029 18.46 -21.54 5.73
CA GLY A 1029 18.20 -22.06 7.07
C GLY A 1029 16.97 -22.96 7.13
N PRO A 1030 16.68 -23.55 8.31
CA PRO A 1030 15.53 -24.43 8.48
C PRO A 1030 14.21 -23.70 8.17
N GLY A 1031 13.47 -24.18 7.16
CA GLY A 1031 12.21 -23.57 6.71
C GLY A 1031 12.35 -22.26 5.93
N ALA A 1032 13.58 -21.84 5.60
CA ALA A 1032 13.86 -20.69 4.76
C ALA A 1032 13.65 -21.03 3.26
N PRO A 1033 13.67 -20.05 2.33
CA PRO A 1033 13.58 -20.31 0.89
C PRO A 1033 14.59 -21.37 0.38
N LEU A 1034 15.83 -21.32 0.86
CA LEU A 1034 16.81 -22.41 0.75
C LEU A 1034 16.79 -23.21 2.06
N ASP A 1035 15.81 -24.11 2.15
CA ASP A 1035 15.53 -24.90 3.35
C ASP A 1035 16.62 -25.95 3.61
N THR A 1036 17.44 -25.72 4.63
CA THR A 1036 18.56 -26.60 5.00
C THR A 1036 18.11 -27.91 5.66
N ASN A 1037 16.82 -28.04 6.02
CA ASN A 1037 16.24 -29.34 6.41
C ASN A 1037 16.05 -30.26 5.19
N ARG A 1038 15.95 -29.69 3.99
CA ARG A 1038 15.65 -30.42 2.76
C ARG A 1038 16.86 -30.52 1.85
N PHE A 1039 17.64 -29.45 1.77
CA PHE A 1039 18.73 -29.30 0.82
C PHE A 1039 20.07 -29.15 1.51
N PHE A 1040 21.11 -29.66 0.85
CA PHE A 1040 22.49 -29.39 1.19
C PHE A 1040 22.96 -28.23 0.31
N VAL A 1041 23.11 -27.05 0.91
CA VAL A 1041 23.45 -25.82 0.19
C VAL A 1041 24.95 -25.63 0.23
N ILE A 1042 25.57 -25.39 -0.92
CA ILE A 1042 27.00 -25.11 -1.08
C ILE A 1042 27.12 -23.71 -1.66
N CYS A 1043 27.69 -22.76 -0.92
CA CYS A 1043 27.96 -21.42 -1.43
C CYS A 1043 29.45 -21.25 -1.68
N THR A 1044 29.82 -20.88 -2.90
CA THR A 1044 31.22 -20.73 -3.31
C THR A 1044 31.54 -19.27 -3.57
N ASN A 1045 32.71 -18.81 -3.16
CA ASN A 1045 33.33 -17.64 -3.75
C ASN A 1045 33.89 -17.97 -5.15
N VAL A 1046 34.22 -16.95 -5.95
CA VAL A 1046 34.61 -17.10 -7.37
C VAL A 1046 36.10 -16.96 -7.59
N LEU A 1047 36.61 -17.60 -8.65
CA LEU A 1047 37.94 -17.28 -9.18
C LEU A 1047 38.01 -15.80 -9.57
N GLY A 1048 39.12 -15.14 -9.24
CA GLY A 1048 39.29 -13.70 -9.39
C GLY A 1048 38.72 -12.88 -8.23
N GLY A 1049 37.99 -13.48 -7.30
CA GLY A 1049 37.49 -12.82 -6.08
C GLY A 1049 38.57 -12.72 -4.99
N CYS A 1050 38.28 -11.95 -3.93
CA CYS A 1050 39.24 -11.69 -2.84
C CYS A 1050 38.91 -12.36 -1.49
N TYR A 1051 37.80 -13.07 -1.39
CA TYR A 1051 37.39 -13.79 -0.18
C TYR A 1051 37.87 -15.24 -0.17
N GLY A 1052 39.18 -15.45 -0.26
CA GLY A 1052 39.82 -16.77 -0.09
C GLY A 1052 39.99 -17.64 -1.35
N SER A 1053 39.21 -17.45 -2.41
CA SER A 1053 39.45 -18.11 -3.70
C SER A 1053 40.66 -17.49 -4.42
N THR A 1054 41.29 -18.22 -5.34
CA THR A 1054 42.42 -17.71 -6.12
C THR A 1054 42.02 -16.50 -6.96
N GLY A 1055 42.73 -15.39 -6.77
CA GLY A 1055 42.50 -14.12 -7.47
C GLY A 1055 43.76 -13.25 -7.54
N PRO A 1056 43.64 -11.98 -7.95
CA PRO A 1056 44.78 -11.07 -8.10
C PRO A 1056 45.63 -10.86 -6.84
N SER A 1057 45.04 -10.99 -5.65
CA SER A 1057 45.75 -10.87 -4.37
C SER A 1057 46.49 -12.15 -3.95
N SER A 1058 46.21 -13.29 -4.61
CA SER A 1058 46.86 -14.57 -4.35
C SER A 1058 48.30 -14.58 -4.87
N LEU A 1059 49.13 -15.45 -4.29
CA LEU A 1059 50.49 -15.68 -4.77
C LEU A 1059 50.48 -16.52 -6.05
N ASP A 1060 51.25 -16.08 -7.04
CA ASP A 1060 51.53 -16.81 -8.26
C ASP A 1060 52.51 -17.96 -7.95
N PRO A 1061 52.11 -19.23 -8.11
CA PRO A 1061 52.97 -20.38 -7.85
C PRO A 1061 54.27 -20.39 -8.66
N ALA A 1062 54.33 -19.67 -9.79
CA ALA A 1062 55.50 -19.64 -10.66
C ALA A 1062 56.68 -18.82 -10.10
N ASN A 1063 56.40 -17.74 -9.34
CA ASN A 1063 57.42 -16.80 -8.87
C ASN A 1063 57.29 -16.41 -7.39
N GLY A 1064 56.21 -16.82 -6.71
CA GLY A 1064 55.99 -16.54 -5.29
C GLY A 1064 55.57 -15.11 -4.97
N GLU A 1065 55.36 -14.26 -5.98
CA GLU A 1065 54.84 -12.90 -5.83
C GLU A 1065 53.33 -12.88 -6.01
N ARG A 1066 52.63 -11.80 -5.61
CA ARG A 1066 51.20 -11.68 -5.90
C ARG A 1066 50.94 -11.56 -7.41
N TYR A 1067 49.81 -12.12 -7.87
CA TYR A 1067 49.43 -12.04 -9.27
C TYR A 1067 49.24 -10.59 -9.75
N ALA A 1068 48.55 -9.75 -8.98
CA ALA A 1068 48.20 -8.38 -9.38
C ALA A 1068 47.57 -8.34 -10.78
N THR A 1069 48.01 -7.43 -11.65
CA THR A 1069 47.57 -7.32 -13.04
C THR A 1069 48.21 -8.37 -13.97
N ARG A 1070 49.03 -9.29 -13.45
CA ARG A 1070 49.45 -10.51 -14.17
C ARG A 1070 48.44 -11.64 -14.06
N PHE A 1071 47.41 -11.49 -13.22
CA PHE A 1071 46.34 -12.47 -13.17
C PHE A 1071 45.70 -12.61 -14.56
N PRO A 1072 45.38 -13.83 -15.03
CA PRO A 1072 44.81 -13.99 -16.37
C PRO A 1072 43.37 -13.45 -16.45
N ILE A 1073 42.95 -13.04 -17.65
CA ILE A 1073 41.58 -12.60 -17.89
C ILE A 1073 40.63 -13.79 -17.75
N LEU A 1074 39.59 -13.62 -16.93
CA LEU A 1074 38.58 -14.64 -16.66
C LEU A 1074 37.27 -14.35 -17.39
N THR A 1075 36.50 -15.41 -17.64
CA THR A 1075 35.06 -15.35 -17.97
C THR A 1075 34.21 -15.89 -16.82
N ILE A 1076 32.90 -15.65 -16.87
CA ILE A 1076 31.96 -16.28 -15.91
C ILE A 1076 31.98 -17.80 -16.08
N GLU A 1077 32.15 -18.28 -17.30
CA GLU A 1077 32.26 -19.68 -17.66
C GLU A 1077 33.51 -20.34 -17.05
N ASP A 1078 34.62 -19.61 -16.91
CA ASP A 1078 35.81 -20.06 -16.17
C ASP A 1078 35.51 -20.28 -14.68
N MET A 1079 34.80 -19.34 -14.06
CA MET A 1079 34.39 -19.45 -12.65
C MET A 1079 33.51 -20.69 -12.43
N VAL A 1080 32.55 -20.92 -13.33
CA VAL A 1080 31.66 -22.09 -13.27
C VAL A 1080 32.43 -23.39 -13.49
N ARG A 1081 33.36 -23.46 -14.45
CA ARG A 1081 34.18 -24.66 -14.63
C ARG A 1081 34.98 -24.99 -13.37
N ALA A 1082 35.49 -23.99 -12.69
CA ALA A 1082 36.21 -24.17 -11.44
C ALA A 1082 35.28 -24.71 -10.33
N GLN A 1083 34.07 -24.16 -10.20
CA GLN A 1083 33.06 -24.65 -9.23
C GLN A 1083 32.67 -26.11 -9.49
N PHE A 1084 32.58 -26.53 -10.75
CA PHE A 1084 32.30 -27.93 -11.06
C PHE A 1084 33.47 -28.87 -10.72
N ARG A 1085 34.72 -28.38 -10.69
CA ARG A 1085 35.85 -29.15 -10.12
C ARG A 1085 35.71 -29.34 -8.61
N LEU A 1086 35.20 -28.34 -7.90
CA LEU A 1086 34.85 -28.49 -6.48
C LEU A 1086 33.72 -29.52 -6.30
N LEU A 1087 32.69 -29.51 -7.15
CA LEU A 1087 31.63 -30.52 -7.09
C LEU A 1087 32.15 -31.95 -7.34
N ASP A 1088 33.08 -32.11 -8.27
CA ASP A 1088 33.76 -33.40 -8.51
C ASP A 1088 34.53 -33.84 -7.26
N HIS A 1089 35.18 -32.90 -6.57
CA HIS A 1089 35.90 -33.17 -5.31
C HIS A 1089 34.95 -33.56 -4.17
N LEU A 1090 33.81 -32.89 -4.06
CA LEU A 1090 32.76 -33.22 -3.10
C LEU A 1090 31.96 -34.48 -3.50
N ASP A 1091 32.31 -35.12 -4.62
CA ASP A 1091 31.63 -36.30 -5.18
C ASP A 1091 30.13 -36.06 -5.43
N ILE A 1092 29.77 -34.89 -5.97
CA ILE A 1092 28.38 -34.51 -6.29
C ILE A 1092 28.17 -34.63 -7.80
N PRO A 1093 27.53 -35.72 -8.29
CA PRO A 1093 27.40 -35.97 -9.72
C PRO A 1093 26.38 -35.03 -10.38
N VAL A 1094 25.26 -34.76 -9.72
CA VAL A 1094 24.15 -33.95 -10.24
C VAL A 1094 23.65 -32.99 -9.15
N LEU A 1095 23.49 -31.72 -9.50
CA LEU A 1095 22.86 -30.72 -8.65
C LEU A 1095 21.34 -30.81 -8.74
N TYR A 1096 20.69 -30.68 -7.59
CA TYR A 1096 19.25 -30.46 -7.50
C TYR A 1096 18.87 -29.12 -8.14
N ALA A 1097 19.63 -28.06 -7.82
CA ALA A 1097 19.48 -26.75 -8.41
C ALA A 1097 20.79 -25.95 -8.40
N SER A 1098 20.95 -25.11 -9.41
CA SER A 1098 21.91 -24.01 -9.48
C SER A 1098 21.19 -22.70 -9.17
N VAL A 1099 21.66 -21.94 -8.20
CA VAL A 1099 20.96 -20.74 -7.67
C VAL A 1099 21.91 -19.56 -7.62
N GLY A 1100 21.48 -18.38 -8.07
CA GLY A 1100 22.30 -17.17 -7.89
C GLY A 1100 21.59 -15.88 -8.26
N ALA A 1101 22.11 -14.77 -7.73
CA ALA A 1101 21.60 -13.42 -7.98
C ALA A 1101 22.66 -12.49 -8.58
N SER A 1102 22.24 -11.54 -9.44
CA SER A 1102 23.14 -10.62 -10.14
C SER A 1102 24.21 -11.39 -10.95
N MET A 1103 25.50 -11.18 -10.68
CA MET A 1103 26.58 -12.00 -11.25
C MET A 1103 26.45 -13.49 -10.92
N GLY A 1104 25.92 -13.84 -9.74
CA GLY A 1104 25.59 -15.23 -9.41
C GLY A 1104 24.48 -15.79 -10.30
N GLY A 1105 23.56 -14.93 -10.78
CA GLY A 1105 22.54 -15.30 -11.75
C GLY A 1105 23.12 -15.61 -13.14
N MET A 1106 24.17 -14.88 -13.55
CA MET A 1106 24.95 -15.17 -14.76
C MET A 1106 25.65 -16.53 -14.64
N GLN A 1107 26.32 -16.79 -13.51
CA GLN A 1107 26.95 -18.09 -13.22
C GLN A 1107 25.93 -19.23 -13.23
N SER A 1108 24.74 -19.02 -12.66
CA SER A 1108 23.69 -20.02 -12.62
C SER A 1108 23.18 -20.41 -14.02
N LEU A 1109 23.03 -19.43 -14.91
CA LEU A 1109 22.70 -19.67 -16.32
C LEU A 1109 23.84 -20.41 -17.05
N ALA A 1110 25.08 -19.99 -16.83
CA ALA A 1110 26.26 -20.63 -17.40
C ALA A 1110 26.44 -22.08 -16.91
N ALA A 1111 26.12 -22.38 -15.64
CA ALA A 1111 26.13 -23.73 -15.09
C ALA A 1111 25.17 -24.66 -15.84
N GLY A 1112 23.96 -24.17 -16.12
CA GLY A 1112 22.97 -24.86 -16.93
C GLY A 1112 23.42 -25.13 -18.37
N LEU A 1113 24.08 -24.15 -18.99
CA LEU A 1113 24.56 -24.27 -20.37
C LEU A 1113 25.77 -25.20 -20.50
N LEU A 1114 26.75 -25.06 -19.60
CA LEU A 1114 28.02 -25.80 -19.66
C LEU A 1114 27.86 -27.25 -19.21
N ASN A 1115 26.94 -27.53 -18.28
CA ASN A 1115 26.75 -28.86 -17.70
C ASN A 1115 25.26 -29.26 -17.62
N PRO A 1116 24.53 -29.31 -18.75
CA PRO A 1116 23.07 -29.52 -18.77
C PRO A 1116 22.65 -30.86 -18.16
N HIS A 1117 23.49 -31.90 -18.25
CA HIS A 1117 23.23 -33.21 -17.66
C HIS A 1117 23.50 -33.28 -16.15
N ARG A 1118 24.18 -32.28 -15.58
CA ARG A 1118 24.53 -32.22 -14.16
C ARG A 1118 23.74 -31.16 -13.39
N VAL A 1119 22.92 -30.36 -14.06
CA VAL A 1119 22.11 -29.30 -13.42
C VAL A 1119 20.63 -29.57 -13.69
N SER A 1120 19.92 -30.04 -12.66
CA SER A 1120 18.50 -30.40 -12.83
C SER A 1120 17.59 -29.18 -12.95
N ARG A 1121 17.93 -28.09 -12.24
CA ARG A 1121 17.12 -26.86 -12.15
C ARG A 1121 18.02 -25.64 -12.04
N ILE A 1122 17.52 -24.50 -12.49
CA ILE A 1122 18.20 -23.21 -12.41
C ILE A 1122 17.24 -22.21 -11.77
N ALA A 1123 17.72 -21.46 -10.79
CA ALA A 1123 17.07 -20.25 -10.29
C ALA A 1123 18.03 -19.07 -10.47
N THR A 1124 17.66 -18.13 -11.33
CA THR A 1124 18.46 -16.94 -11.63
C THR A 1124 17.67 -15.69 -11.27
N ILE A 1125 18.26 -14.80 -10.48
CA ILE A 1125 17.63 -13.56 -10.01
C ILE A 1125 18.44 -12.39 -10.51
N SER A 1126 17.84 -11.51 -11.32
CA SER A 1126 18.54 -10.35 -11.88
C SER A 1126 19.85 -10.70 -12.62
N GLY A 1127 19.93 -11.91 -13.18
CA GLY A 1127 20.98 -12.32 -14.12
C GLY A 1127 20.52 -12.08 -15.56
N CYS A 1128 21.44 -11.75 -16.46
CA CYS A 1128 21.16 -11.59 -17.88
C CYS A 1128 21.91 -12.65 -18.68
N ALA A 1129 21.35 -13.11 -19.81
CA ALA A 1129 22.01 -14.09 -20.69
C ALA A 1129 23.17 -13.50 -21.51
N ARG A 1130 23.24 -12.17 -21.62
CA ARG A 1130 24.35 -11.41 -22.19
C ARG A 1130 24.46 -10.05 -21.52
N SER A 1131 25.66 -9.51 -21.39
CA SER A 1131 25.85 -8.15 -20.85
C SER A 1131 25.37 -7.09 -21.83
N HIS A 1132 24.49 -6.19 -21.35
CA HIS A 1132 23.96 -5.09 -22.17
C HIS A 1132 25.02 -3.99 -22.38
N PRO A 1133 25.09 -3.33 -23.57
CA PRO A 1133 26.07 -2.27 -23.83
C PRO A 1133 26.09 -1.16 -22.78
N TYR A 1134 24.92 -0.76 -22.27
CA TYR A 1134 24.80 0.22 -21.18
C TYR A 1134 25.52 -0.24 -19.90
N SER A 1135 25.36 -1.51 -19.50
CA SER A 1135 26.04 -2.06 -18.33
C SER A 1135 27.56 -2.14 -18.52
N ILE A 1136 28.00 -2.44 -19.75
CA ILE A 1136 29.42 -2.45 -20.12
C ILE A 1136 30.01 -1.04 -20.03
N ALA A 1137 29.30 -0.03 -20.55
CA ALA A 1137 29.72 1.37 -20.48
C ALA A 1137 29.88 1.87 -19.02
N LEU A 1138 28.91 1.54 -18.16
CA LEU A 1138 28.97 1.89 -16.74
C LEU A 1138 30.13 1.21 -16.01
N ARG A 1139 30.33 -0.10 -16.22
CA ARG A 1139 31.47 -0.81 -15.60
C ARG A 1139 32.81 -0.36 -16.18
N HIS A 1140 32.87 0.07 -17.43
CA HIS A 1140 34.05 0.74 -17.98
C HIS A 1140 34.38 2.02 -17.20
N ALA A 1141 33.41 2.90 -16.96
CA ALA A 1141 33.62 4.11 -16.16
C ALA A 1141 34.09 3.79 -14.73
N GLN A 1142 33.49 2.79 -14.07
CA GLN A 1142 33.91 2.33 -12.74
C GLN A 1142 35.38 1.89 -12.72
N ARG A 1143 35.80 1.08 -13.69
CA ARG A 1143 37.19 0.63 -13.80
C ARG A 1143 38.16 1.76 -14.13
N GLN A 1144 37.77 2.69 -15.00
CA GLN A 1144 38.62 3.84 -15.37
C GLN A 1144 38.95 4.70 -14.15
N VAL A 1145 37.93 5.06 -13.38
CA VAL A 1145 38.10 5.84 -12.14
C VAL A 1145 39.04 5.14 -11.17
N LEU A 1146 38.91 3.82 -11.00
CA LEU A 1146 39.80 3.06 -10.14
C LEU A 1146 41.25 3.04 -10.66
N MET A 1147 41.45 2.83 -11.97
CA MET A 1147 42.79 2.81 -12.57
C MET A 1147 43.45 4.19 -12.65
N MET A 1148 42.68 5.27 -12.55
CA MET A 1148 43.18 6.64 -12.47
C MET A 1148 43.68 7.03 -11.08
N ASP A 1149 43.39 6.23 -10.04
CA ASP A 1149 43.92 6.50 -8.70
C ASP A 1149 45.46 6.39 -8.71
N PRO A 1150 46.19 7.44 -8.26
CA PRO A 1150 47.65 7.41 -8.22
C PRO A 1150 48.23 6.23 -7.43
N ASN A 1151 47.49 5.73 -6.43
CA ASN A 1151 47.91 4.61 -5.59
C ASN A 1151 47.64 3.25 -6.23
N TRP A 1152 46.91 3.15 -7.36
CA TRP A 1152 46.66 1.86 -8.02
C TRP A 1152 47.95 1.24 -8.58
N ASN A 1153 48.95 2.06 -8.92
CA ASN A 1153 50.28 1.62 -9.34
C ASN A 1153 50.26 0.48 -10.40
N ARG A 1154 49.43 0.63 -11.44
CA ARG A 1154 49.22 -0.38 -12.50
C ARG A 1154 48.84 -1.78 -11.96
N GLY A 1155 48.20 -1.84 -10.80
CA GLY A 1155 47.79 -3.04 -10.10
C GLY A 1155 48.78 -3.57 -9.07
N PHE A 1156 50.00 -3.05 -8.99
CA PHE A 1156 51.04 -3.51 -8.07
C PHE A 1156 51.08 -2.66 -6.79
N TYR A 1157 49.94 -2.53 -6.11
CA TYR A 1157 49.80 -1.74 -4.88
C TYR A 1157 49.89 -2.59 -3.59
N TYR A 1158 49.95 -3.91 -3.70
CA TYR A 1158 50.02 -4.78 -2.52
C TYR A 1158 51.28 -4.49 -1.68
N GLY A 1159 51.11 -4.30 -0.37
CA GLY A 1159 52.18 -3.85 0.53
C GLY A 1159 52.41 -2.34 0.53
N ARG A 1160 51.58 -1.56 -0.19
CA ARG A 1160 51.57 -0.09 -0.20
C ARG A 1160 50.17 0.43 0.13
N VAL A 1161 49.99 1.75 0.12
CA VAL A 1161 48.68 2.38 0.24
C VAL A 1161 47.80 1.93 -0.93
N PRO A 1162 46.61 1.36 -0.69
CA PRO A 1162 45.71 0.91 -1.76
C PRO A 1162 45.03 2.10 -2.47
N PRO A 1163 44.48 1.90 -3.69
CA PRO A 1163 43.73 2.91 -4.46
C PRO A 1163 42.36 3.23 -3.85
N HIS A 1164 42.38 3.86 -2.68
CA HIS A 1164 41.20 4.10 -1.88
C HIS A 1164 40.20 5.05 -2.54
N ALA A 1165 40.67 6.17 -3.11
CA ALA A 1165 39.79 7.18 -3.69
C ALA A 1165 39.11 6.66 -4.96
N GLY A 1166 39.88 5.98 -5.82
CA GLY A 1166 39.37 5.33 -7.02
C GLY A 1166 38.38 4.21 -6.70
N MET A 1167 38.66 3.40 -5.67
CA MET A 1167 37.76 2.33 -5.24
C MET A 1167 36.45 2.88 -4.67
N LYS A 1168 36.52 3.94 -3.87
CA LYS A 1168 35.37 4.63 -3.29
C LYS A 1168 34.45 5.13 -4.39
N LEU A 1169 35.00 5.90 -5.35
CA LEU A 1169 34.21 6.48 -6.43
C LEU A 1169 33.69 5.40 -7.40
N ALA A 1170 34.46 4.35 -7.67
CA ALA A 1170 33.96 3.19 -8.43
C ALA A 1170 32.76 2.54 -7.75
N ARG A 1171 32.76 2.45 -6.41
CA ARG A 1171 31.64 1.93 -5.62
C ARG A 1171 30.44 2.88 -5.61
N GLU A 1172 30.64 4.19 -5.55
CA GLU A 1172 29.56 5.17 -5.65
C GLU A 1172 28.83 5.05 -7.00
N ILE A 1173 29.57 5.02 -8.11
CA ILE A 1173 29.02 4.80 -9.45
C ILE A 1173 28.25 3.46 -9.52
N ALA A 1174 28.80 2.40 -8.94
CA ALA A 1174 28.12 1.11 -8.86
C ALA A 1174 26.82 1.19 -8.05
N THR A 1175 26.84 1.87 -6.91
CA THR A 1175 25.65 2.00 -6.05
C THR A 1175 24.54 2.78 -6.74
N VAL A 1176 24.88 3.88 -7.42
CA VAL A 1176 23.93 4.68 -8.23
C VAL A 1176 23.25 3.82 -9.29
N THR A 1177 24.01 2.95 -9.95
CA THR A 1177 23.53 2.15 -11.09
C THR A 1177 22.81 0.85 -10.70
N TYR A 1178 23.00 0.37 -9.47
CA TYR A 1178 22.34 -0.85 -8.96
C TYR A 1178 21.00 -0.59 -8.27
N ARG A 1179 20.62 0.69 -8.10
CA ARG A 1179 19.37 1.11 -7.47
C ARG A 1179 18.53 1.92 -8.43
N SER A 1180 17.22 1.87 -8.27
CA SER A 1180 16.30 2.57 -9.17
C SER A 1180 16.10 4.01 -8.75
N GLY A 1181 15.80 4.89 -9.71
CA GLY A 1181 15.43 6.29 -9.42
C GLY A 1181 14.31 6.42 -8.38
N PRO A 1182 13.21 5.64 -8.46
CA PRO A 1182 12.16 5.65 -7.44
C PRO A 1182 12.66 5.27 -6.04
N GLU A 1183 13.62 4.35 -5.93
CA GLU A 1183 14.22 4.00 -4.65
C GLU A 1183 15.01 5.18 -4.08
N TRP A 1184 15.80 5.87 -4.91
CA TRP A 1184 16.55 7.06 -4.49
C TRP A 1184 15.61 8.18 -3.99
N GLU A 1185 14.51 8.42 -4.71
CA GLU A 1185 13.49 9.40 -4.32
C GLU A 1185 12.80 9.00 -3.01
N MET A 1186 12.42 7.73 -2.84
CA MET A 1186 11.79 7.22 -1.62
C MET A 1186 12.73 7.30 -0.41
N ARG A 1187 13.99 6.89 -0.56
CA ARG A 1187 14.93 6.76 0.57
C ARG A 1187 15.53 8.09 0.98
N PHE A 1188 15.79 8.99 0.04
CA PHE A 1188 16.51 10.23 0.30
C PHE A 1188 15.72 11.46 -0.17
N GLY A 1189 15.08 11.38 -1.34
CA GLY A 1189 14.44 12.54 -1.99
C GLY A 1189 15.46 13.67 -2.18
N ARG A 1190 15.00 14.92 -2.15
CA ARG A 1190 15.87 16.12 -2.20
C ARG A 1190 16.27 16.65 -0.81
N ARG A 1191 16.36 15.78 0.20
CA ARG A 1191 16.64 16.21 1.58
C ARG A 1191 18.12 16.50 1.79
N ARG A 1192 18.41 17.71 2.28
CA ARG A 1192 19.75 18.10 2.76
C ARG A 1192 20.08 17.37 4.07
N ALA A 1193 21.34 16.98 4.24
CA ALA A 1193 21.84 16.35 5.46
C ALA A 1193 21.77 17.33 6.64
N GLU A 1194 22.11 18.60 6.41
CA GLU A 1194 22.04 19.68 7.39
C GLU A 1194 21.29 20.90 6.81
N PRO A 1195 19.94 20.94 6.87
CA PRO A 1195 19.15 21.99 6.21
C PRO A 1195 19.46 23.43 6.66
N GLY A 1196 19.95 23.60 7.90
CA GLY A 1196 20.30 24.90 8.46
C GLY A 1196 21.70 25.41 8.12
N ARG A 1197 22.53 24.59 7.45
CA ARG A 1197 23.89 24.97 7.04
C ARG A 1197 23.85 25.61 5.65
N VAL A 1198 24.75 26.56 5.38
CA VAL A 1198 24.90 27.14 4.02
C VAL A 1198 25.37 26.03 3.06
N PRO A 1199 24.80 25.91 1.84
CA PRO A 1199 25.25 24.94 0.85
C PRO A 1199 26.77 25.03 0.59
N ALA A 1200 27.43 23.88 0.50
CA ALA A 1200 28.87 23.76 0.29
C ALA A 1200 29.17 22.72 -0.78
N LEU A 1201 30.41 22.68 -1.26
CA LEU A 1201 30.86 21.71 -2.28
C LEU A 1201 31.10 20.29 -1.71
N CYS A 1202 31.04 20.11 -0.39
CA CYS A 1202 31.07 18.80 0.26
C CYS A 1202 29.66 18.18 0.29
N PRO A 1203 29.51 16.87 0.59
CA PRO A 1203 28.21 16.21 0.67
C PRO A 1203 27.19 17.02 1.48
N ASP A 1204 26.15 17.47 0.80
CA ASP A 1204 25.12 18.37 1.30
C ASP A 1204 23.74 17.70 1.33
N PHE A 1205 23.51 16.72 0.45
CA PHE A 1205 22.30 15.90 0.42
C PHE A 1205 22.50 14.55 1.13
N LEU A 1206 21.43 14.03 1.74
CA LEU A 1206 21.47 12.72 2.43
C LEU A 1206 21.90 11.57 1.50
N VAL A 1207 21.58 11.67 0.21
CA VAL A 1207 22.02 10.69 -0.80
C VAL A 1207 23.54 10.73 -1.00
N GLU A 1208 24.15 11.92 -0.97
CA GLU A 1208 25.59 12.08 -1.12
C GLU A 1208 26.32 11.50 0.10
N THR A 1209 25.83 11.79 1.32
CA THR A 1209 26.38 11.18 2.55
C THR A 1209 26.26 9.65 2.55
N TYR A 1210 25.16 9.12 2.01
CA TYR A 1210 24.96 7.67 1.89
C TYR A 1210 25.92 7.03 0.88
N LEU A 1211 26.10 7.66 -0.29
CA LEU A 1211 27.05 7.20 -1.30
C LEU A 1211 28.48 7.22 -0.74
N ASP A 1212 28.85 8.30 -0.07
CA ASP A 1212 30.16 8.48 0.56
C ASP A 1212 30.43 7.38 1.61
N HIS A 1213 29.46 7.12 2.50
CA HIS A 1213 29.56 6.05 3.50
C HIS A 1213 29.62 4.65 2.88
N ALA A 1214 28.81 4.38 1.85
CA ALA A 1214 28.79 3.09 1.17
C ALA A 1214 30.08 2.83 0.39
N GLY A 1215 30.68 3.87 -0.20
CA GLY A 1215 31.99 3.82 -0.84
C GLY A 1215 33.10 3.55 0.18
N GLU A 1216 33.12 4.30 1.29
CA GLU A 1216 34.14 4.20 2.34
C GLU A 1216 34.19 2.80 2.95
N LYS A 1217 33.02 2.25 3.29
CA LYS A 1217 32.92 0.89 3.84
C LYS A 1217 33.48 -0.15 2.88
N TRP A 1218 33.19 -0.01 1.58
CA TRP A 1218 33.57 -0.98 0.57
C TRP A 1218 35.08 -1.04 0.33
N CYS A 1219 35.77 0.10 0.41
CA CYS A 1219 37.23 0.18 0.27
C CYS A 1219 37.98 -0.67 1.30
N LEU A 1220 37.37 -0.93 2.46
CA LEU A 1220 37.94 -1.73 3.54
C LEU A 1220 37.56 -3.22 3.46
N GLU A 1221 36.69 -3.62 2.54
CA GLU A 1221 36.18 -4.99 2.49
C GLU A 1221 36.58 -5.71 1.19
N TYR A 1222 36.89 -4.98 0.11
CA TYR A 1222 37.07 -5.56 -1.22
C TYR A 1222 38.37 -5.12 -1.91
N ASP A 1223 39.00 -6.06 -2.63
CA ASP A 1223 40.24 -5.80 -3.36
C ASP A 1223 40.00 -5.13 -4.73
N ALA A 1224 40.83 -4.13 -5.04
CA ALA A 1224 40.67 -3.29 -6.23
C ALA A 1224 40.94 -4.04 -7.54
N ASN A 1225 42.02 -4.83 -7.62
CA ASN A 1225 42.27 -5.65 -8.80
C ASN A 1225 41.17 -6.71 -8.97
N SER A 1226 40.73 -7.35 -7.89
CA SER A 1226 39.62 -8.31 -7.94
C SER A 1226 38.35 -7.68 -8.53
N PHE A 1227 38.06 -6.42 -8.21
CA PHE A 1227 36.97 -5.67 -8.84
C PHE A 1227 37.16 -5.49 -10.35
N LEU A 1228 38.37 -5.16 -10.80
CA LEU A 1228 38.68 -5.03 -12.24
C LEU A 1228 38.46 -6.34 -13.01
N TYR A 1229 38.98 -7.44 -12.50
CA TYR A 1229 38.90 -8.75 -13.16
C TYR A 1229 37.48 -9.31 -13.17
N VAL A 1230 36.80 -9.29 -12.02
CA VAL A 1230 35.43 -9.82 -11.91
C VAL A 1230 34.45 -8.97 -12.72
N SER A 1231 34.56 -7.65 -12.70
CA SER A 1231 33.70 -6.78 -13.52
C SER A 1231 33.97 -6.93 -15.03
N LYS A 1232 35.21 -7.21 -15.43
CA LYS A 1232 35.56 -7.51 -16.82
C LYS A 1232 35.00 -8.86 -17.26
N ALA A 1233 35.05 -9.88 -16.40
CA ALA A 1233 34.42 -11.18 -16.66
C ALA A 1233 32.90 -11.03 -16.91
N MET A 1234 32.22 -10.19 -16.12
CA MET A 1234 30.81 -9.86 -16.35
C MET A 1234 30.56 -9.19 -17.71
N ASP A 1235 31.44 -8.29 -18.16
CA ASP A 1235 31.30 -7.63 -19.47
C ASP A 1235 31.46 -8.60 -20.65
N LEU A 1236 32.29 -9.63 -20.49
CA LEU A 1236 32.53 -10.66 -21.49
C LEU A 1236 31.43 -11.73 -21.52
N PHE A 1237 30.46 -11.68 -20.61
CA PHE A 1237 29.43 -12.70 -20.50
C PHE A 1237 28.42 -12.60 -21.64
N ASP A 1238 28.37 -13.65 -22.46
CA ASP A 1238 27.42 -13.81 -23.55
C ASP A 1238 27.21 -15.32 -23.83
N LEU A 1239 26.00 -15.80 -23.57
CA LEU A 1239 25.58 -17.19 -23.79
C LEU A 1239 25.23 -17.48 -25.26
N GLY A 1240 25.38 -16.52 -26.17
CA GLY A 1240 25.19 -16.72 -27.60
C GLY A 1240 26.05 -17.85 -28.16
N LEU A 1241 25.45 -18.72 -28.98
CA LEU A 1241 26.09 -19.91 -29.54
C LEU A 1241 27.42 -19.61 -30.23
N GLU A 1242 27.48 -18.50 -30.97
CA GLU A 1242 28.69 -18.07 -31.66
C GLU A 1242 29.83 -17.75 -30.67
N ASN A 1243 29.56 -16.95 -29.64
CA ASN A 1243 30.56 -16.60 -28.62
C ASN A 1243 31.05 -17.84 -27.87
N GLN A 1244 30.14 -18.76 -27.53
CA GLN A 1244 30.48 -20.02 -26.86
C GLN A 1244 31.35 -20.93 -27.74
N THR A 1245 31.04 -21.00 -29.04
CA THR A 1245 31.84 -21.76 -30.01
C THR A 1245 33.24 -21.16 -30.13
N GLN A 1246 33.34 -19.83 -30.29
CA GLN A 1246 34.63 -19.15 -30.38
C GLN A 1246 35.46 -19.29 -29.09
N ALA A 1247 34.84 -19.19 -27.91
CA ALA A 1247 35.52 -19.38 -26.63
C ALA A 1247 36.08 -20.80 -26.50
N LYS A 1248 35.31 -21.80 -26.93
CA LYS A 1248 35.77 -23.20 -26.97
C LYS A 1248 36.96 -23.37 -27.92
N THR A 1249 36.89 -22.80 -29.13
CA THR A 1249 37.98 -22.83 -30.12
C THR A 1249 39.26 -22.17 -29.58
N ARG A 1250 39.16 -20.97 -28.98
CA ARG A 1250 40.30 -20.28 -28.35
C ARG A 1250 40.98 -21.15 -27.27
N ARG A 1251 40.18 -21.87 -26.48
CA ARG A 1251 40.67 -22.76 -25.43
C ARG A 1251 41.33 -24.04 -25.96
N THR A 1252 40.92 -24.51 -27.15
CA THR A 1252 41.55 -25.67 -27.82
C THR A 1252 42.81 -25.28 -28.58
N ASP A 1253 42.84 -24.13 -29.25
CA ASP A 1253 43.99 -23.67 -30.05
C ASP A 1253 45.22 -23.32 -29.19
N THR A 1254 45.00 -23.06 -27.91
CA THR A 1254 46.06 -22.87 -26.90
C THR A 1254 46.64 -24.20 -26.36
N GLN A 1255 46.32 -25.35 -26.97
CA GLN A 1255 47.00 -26.63 -26.71
C GLN A 1255 48.43 -26.64 -27.28
N PRO A 1256 49.49 -26.90 -26.49
CA PRO A 1256 50.72 -27.42 -27.08
C PRO A 1256 50.44 -28.82 -27.67
N PRO A 1257 51.13 -29.24 -28.76
CA PRO A 1257 50.91 -30.54 -29.37
C PRO A 1257 51.13 -31.67 -28.35
N PRO A 1258 50.39 -32.80 -28.46
CA PRO A 1258 50.56 -33.93 -27.57
C PRO A 1258 52.01 -34.43 -27.62
N LYS A 1259 52.65 -34.56 -26.44
CA LYS A 1259 53.92 -35.27 -26.35
C LYS A 1259 53.73 -36.70 -26.87
N PRO A 1260 54.64 -37.23 -27.72
CA PRO A 1260 54.55 -38.61 -28.17
C PRO A 1260 54.60 -39.56 -26.96
N PRO A 1261 53.93 -40.72 -27.02
CA PRO A 1261 53.92 -41.68 -25.93
C PRO A 1261 55.36 -42.09 -25.61
N ALA A 1262 55.74 -41.99 -24.33
CA ALA A 1262 57.03 -42.47 -23.85
C ALA A 1262 57.06 -44.00 -23.98
N ALA A 1263 58.12 -44.50 -24.64
CA ALA A 1263 58.46 -45.91 -24.77
C ALA A 1263 59.00 -46.50 -23.47
#